data_AF-A0A932S824-F1
#
_entry.id   AF-A0A932S824-F1
#
_cell.length_a   1.000
_cell.length_b   1.000
_cell.length_c   1.000
_cell.angle_alpha   90.00
_cell.angle_beta   90.00
_cell.angle_gamma   90.00
#
_symmetry.space_group_name_H-M   'P 1'
#
loop_
_entity.id
_entity.type
_entity.pdbx_description
1 polymer ?
#
loop_
_entity_poly.entity_id
_entity_poly.type
_entity_poly.pdbx_seq_one_letter_code
_entity_poly.pdbx_strand_id
1 'polypeptide(L)'
;LFFGLAMATKVSSGPFAIAFAAAAAIYLFQRSTRDPEFRSRALHVVKALAIAGLVAAAVFLIAEPYALIDHHRFFGDVNEQSEMVRRIRDYPYTRQYVDTTPYLYQMRQLTVWGMGLPAGVLMWAGLAFCVVIAIARRNRSHILLLSWALPYFIITGGFQVKFLRYLLPLTPFLAIMAGSLVTSAVSWLRAHRNAVLRPQLAYAATAIVILASLLYAIAYVRIYAKPHTATTAAEWVHEHIPTGATIAQTHWEEGLRNLAGYHLTELPLYDDDNSTKRDVLINRLVDAKLVIFYSNRLYGVAPRLPDRYPMSVAVIDKLFEDDLGYTLVHWESSYPNVLGVSLADDTFSRAGVPKPKEIDGYKQTRVSLNLGFADESFTVYDHPLVLIFQKTFDGTDAQYRAFLDQAIPQPPIPHAPATQGFGLLLSPGDAAYQQSHGTWSHLFSPGDWVNKVPWLVWYLTVQLAFLLALPITLTVFRRLPDHGYLLGKMLGILLITYIPWLLASLHWLDFSALSILFAMALTYAGSTFLFRRRRDEMLAFFREHTRLIIGCELLFLVAFGAMYGIRIANPDLWHPYRGGEKPMDFAYFNAIVRSSTFPPYDPWFSGGYLNYYYFGHLMNAALAKFTGIVPVKAIVLATPLFFALTVAGVFSVVYNLAAIVKRHLERGVPRPRMPSPVWAALAAVLFVAVIGNLDGFVQLVQGHGFHSFDYWRSSRLMPPDPPGFEITEFPYFTYLFADPHAHLFVIPLTLLALGLGLACIMSTVEAQPPAPPSAARRTRGIFPLVFLGLTLGAILATNSWDVITYAIVGATAVIIAEYGYWRAFHWRFVVSAIGDVAVLGLLAGLFFLPYIVHYEAPVPEHPQSWVDKIPLIGNALDATFNREATHTRLWQYLEIHSLFAVLICTFIGWLAWRRFGGALEVRWPRLSVRGGFRLPRAFPSRAVWRMPKDIWQRTGWRRAIVVVVIAAIAAASAATGYETVGLLGIVLLLVLALAVREVVAREEAMPILLFVLLLIAVAFAIGIFVDLFVFSNDIDRQNTVFKFYLQAWVLMGLVSAFALWRMRFGADITPFAARWAWRGAVISLAFAVLIYPALATPARLRDRFGTSIGVTTDASKFMEAADYQNPHVKDPLILAWDLDAIHWMEENIQGSPVIVEGISDLYTWANRVSIYTGLPDVIGWDFHQKQQRQQYQWAIERRRNDVNFFYQTGDPRSAADFLREYNVRYVYVGQLERGLYPPFGIAKFDTMAQQGLLKKVYANEQVEVYQVVPQPSS
;
A
#
# COMPACT_ATOMS: atom_id res chain seq x y z
N LEU A 1 -20.77 15.28 22.26
CA LEU A 1 -20.33 15.86 20.97
C LEU A 1 -18.93 16.44 21.08
N PHE A 2 -18.72 17.61 21.70
CA PHE A 2 -17.37 18.23 21.77
C PHE A 2 -16.32 17.34 22.42
N PHE A 3 -16.68 16.56 23.44
CA PHE A 3 -15.78 15.56 24.02
C PHE A 3 -15.39 14.45 23.03
N GLY A 4 -16.32 13.99 22.18
CA GLY A 4 -16.03 13.01 21.13
C GLY A 4 -15.11 13.57 20.04
N LEU A 5 -15.33 14.83 19.62
CA LEU A 5 -14.43 15.53 18.69
C LEU A 5 -13.04 15.75 19.30
N ALA A 6 -12.98 16.13 20.58
CA ALA A 6 -11.72 16.33 21.29
C ALA A 6 -10.95 15.02 21.42
N MET A 7 -11.63 13.91 21.75
CA MET A 7 -11.02 12.58 21.80
C MET A 7 -10.53 12.10 20.44
N ALA A 8 -11.28 12.37 19.37
CA ALA A 8 -10.88 12.05 17.99
C ALA A 8 -9.62 12.82 17.57
N THR A 9 -9.51 14.08 17.98
CA THR A 9 -8.32 14.91 17.65
C THR A 9 -7.13 14.59 18.57
N LYS A 10 -7.38 14.38 19.87
CA LYS A 10 -6.36 14.12 20.90
C LYS A 10 -6.91 13.22 21.99
N VAL A 11 -6.46 11.97 22.01
CA VAL A 11 -6.79 10.97 23.06
C VAL A 11 -6.39 11.47 24.46
N SER A 12 -5.38 12.34 24.56
CA SER A 12 -4.96 12.99 25.81
C SER A 12 -6.06 13.85 26.46
N SER A 13 -7.17 14.14 25.77
CA SER A 13 -8.34 14.81 26.36
C SER A 13 -9.18 13.92 27.27
N GLY A 14 -8.90 12.61 27.33
CA GLY A 14 -9.61 11.63 28.16
C GLY A 14 -9.91 12.05 29.60
N PRO A 15 -8.98 12.70 30.35
CA PRO A 15 -9.24 13.17 31.71
C PRO A 15 -10.43 14.14 31.84
N PHE A 16 -10.88 14.81 30.78
CA PHE A 16 -12.12 15.62 30.80
C PHE A 16 -13.37 14.80 31.12
N ALA A 17 -13.37 13.47 30.89
CA ALA A 17 -14.47 12.59 31.31
C ALA A 17 -14.73 12.67 32.82
N ILE A 18 -13.69 12.93 33.63
CA ILE A 18 -13.80 13.05 35.09
C ILE A 18 -14.66 14.27 35.48
N ALA A 19 -14.64 15.35 34.69
CA ALA A 19 -15.51 16.51 34.94
C ALA A 19 -17.00 16.20 34.77
N PHE A 20 -17.36 15.32 33.83
CA PHE A 20 -18.75 14.87 33.67
C PHE A 20 -19.19 14.02 34.86
N ALA A 21 -18.33 13.13 35.35
CA ALA A 21 -18.58 12.34 36.55
C ALA A 21 -18.70 13.22 37.81
N ALA A 22 -17.82 14.22 37.95
CA ALA A 22 -17.87 15.17 39.06
C ALA A 22 -19.13 16.05 39.01
N ALA A 23 -19.53 16.55 37.84
CA ALA A 23 -20.78 17.29 37.66
C ALA A 23 -22.00 16.44 38.02
N ALA A 24 -22.02 15.18 37.55
CA ALA A 24 -23.06 14.21 37.88
C ALA A 24 -23.13 13.92 39.39
N ALA A 25 -21.98 13.73 40.04
CA ALA A 25 -21.91 13.53 41.49
C ALA A 25 -22.37 14.77 42.27
N ILE A 26 -21.93 15.98 41.87
CA ILE A 26 -22.36 17.24 42.49
C ILE A 26 -23.88 17.41 42.38
N TYR A 27 -24.47 17.13 41.21
CA TYR A 27 -25.92 17.19 40.99
C TYR A 27 -26.68 16.14 41.80
N LEU A 28 -26.18 14.90 41.83
CA LEU A 28 -26.82 13.78 42.53
C LEU A 28 -26.83 13.98 44.05
N PHE A 29 -25.71 14.47 44.60
CA PHE A 29 -25.51 14.67 46.04
C PHE A 29 -25.77 16.12 46.50
N GLN A 30 -26.39 16.95 45.66
CA GLN A 30 -26.78 18.31 46.03
C GLN A 30 -27.84 18.31 47.15
N ARG A 31 -28.67 17.27 47.24
CA ARG A 31 -29.67 17.04 48.29
C ARG A 31 -29.45 15.66 48.93
N SER A 32 -30.07 15.44 50.09
CA SER A 32 -29.95 14.19 50.85
C SER A 32 -30.34 12.96 50.02
N THR A 33 -29.66 11.83 50.24
CA THR A 33 -30.03 10.52 49.67
C THR A 33 -31.38 10.01 50.17
N ARG A 34 -31.94 10.64 51.21
CA ARG A 34 -33.28 10.39 51.75
C ARG A 34 -34.39 11.19 51.06
N ASP A 35 -34.06 12.03 50.09
CA ASP A 35 -35.02 12.79 49.30
C ASP A 35 -35.86 11.84 48.42
N PRO A 36 -37.22 11.92 48.44
CA PRO A 36 -38.08 11.08 47.61
C PRO A 36 -37.73 11.13 46.11
N GLU A 37 -37.20 12.25 45.63
CA GLU A 37 -36.79 12.43 44.23
C GLU A 37 -35.40 11.86 43.91
N PHE A 38 -34.66 11.34 44.90
CA PHE A 38 -33.29 10.87 44.70
C PHE A 38 -33.21 9.77 43.63
N ARG A 39 -34.16 8.80 43.63
CA ARG A 39 -34.21 7.74 42.61
C ARG A 39 -34.45 8.31 41.21
N SER A 40 -35.30 9.32 41.09
CA SER A 40 -35.58 10.00 39.82
C SER A 40 -34.35 10.76 39.31
N ARG A 41 -33.66 11.49 40.18
CA ARG A 41 -32.39 12.18 39.85
C ARG A 41 -31.28 11.21 39.49
N ALA A 42 -31.13 10.11 40.22
CA ALA A 42 -30.17 9.05 39.91
C ALA A 42 -30.42 8.46 38.53
N LEU A 43 -31.67 8.13 38.20
CA LEU A 43 -32.05 7.64 36.88
C LEU A 43 -31.81 8.69 35.79
N HIS A 44 -32.07 9.96 36.07
CA HIS A 44 -31.78 11.06 35.14
C HIS A 44 -30.28 11.19 34.87
N VAL A 45 -29.44 11.13 35.91
CA VAL A 45 -27.97 11.16 35.78
C VAL A 45 -27.46 9.98 34.96
N VAL A 46 -27.94 8.76 35.24
CA VAL A 46 -27.56 7.55 34.47
C VAL A 46 -27.95 7.70 33.00
N LYS A 47 -29.18 8.15 32.72
CA LYS A 47 -29.64 8.42 31.34
C LYS A 47 -28.79 9.48 30.66
N ALA A 48 -28.50 10.60 31.34
CA ALA A 48 -27.72 11.69 30.80
C ALA A 48 -26.27 11.26 30.48
N LEU A 49 -25.63 10.52 31.38
CA LEU A 49 -24.28 9.97 31.15
C LEU A 49 -24.27 8.91 30.05
N ALA A 50 -25.28 8.04 29.97
CA ALA A 50 -25.39 7.05 28.90
C ALA A 50 -25.58 7.71 27.52
N ILE A 51 -26.45 8.71 27.43
CA ILE A 51 -26.64 9.49 26.19
C ILE A 51 -25.35 10.24 25.84
N ALA A 52 -24.72 10.91 26.80
CA ALA A 52 -23.47 11.62 26.57
C ALA A 52 -22.35 10.69 26.10
N GLY A 53 -22.24 9.49 26.68
CA GLY A 53 -21.29 8.45 26.30
C GLY A 53 -21.55 7.90 24.91
N LEU A 54 -22.80 7.55 24.58
CA LEU A 54 -23.19 7.09 23.24
C LEU A 54 -22.93 8.15 22.16
N VAL A 55 -23.28 9.41 22.44
CA VAL A 55 -23.03 10.52 21.51
C VAL A 55 -21.54 10.79 21.37
N ALA A 56 -20.76 10.72 22.46
CA ALA A 56 -19.31 10.89 22.39
C ALA A 56 -18.65 9.76 21.60
N ALA A 57 -19.05 8.51 21.83
CA ALA A 57 -18.55 7.34 21.10
C ALA A 57 -18.94 7.38 19.61
N ALA A 58 -20.19 7.71 19.28
CA ALA A 58 -20.62 7.84 17.90
C ALA A 58 -19.88 8.96 17.17
N VAL A 59 -19.74 10.14 17.78
CA VAL A 59 -18.98 11.26 17.19
C VAL A 59 -17.50 10.92 17.06
N PHE A 60 -16.91 10.25 18.06
CA PHE A 60 -15.54 9.75 17.99
C PHE A 60 -15.36 8.78 16.83
N LEU A 61 -16.21 7.77 16.69
CA LEU A 61 -16.11 6.78 15.61
C LEU A 61 -16.39 7.36 14.22
N ILE A 62 -17.19 8.43 14.12
CA ILE A 62 -17.44 9.14 12.86
C ILE A 62 -16.24 10.01 12.47
N ALA A 63 -15.66 10.71 13.44
CA ALA A 63 -14.54 11.63 13.21
C ALA A 63 -13.18 10.92 13.14
N GLU A 64 -13.03 9.79 13.84
CA GLU A 64 -11.86 8.92 13.91
C GLU A 64 -12.27 7.46 13.59
N PRO A 65 -12.66 7.17 12.34
CA PRO A 65 -13.13 5.84 11.96
C PRO A 65 -12.01 4.79 12.01
N TYR A 66 -10.73 5.19 11.97
CA TYR A 66 -9.59 4.27 12.04
C TYR A 66 -9.47 3.58 13.40
N ALA A 67 -10.02 4.15 14.48
CA ALA A 67 -10.14 3.46 15.75
C ALA A 67 -10.97 2.15 15.66
N LEU A 68 -11.80 2.00 14.62
CA LEU A 68 -12.54 0.76 14.32
C LEU A 68 -11.93 -0.01 13.14
N ILE A 69 -11.58 0.70 12.06
CA ILE A 69 -11.11 0.11 10.80
C ILE A 69 -9.71 -0.50 10.96
N ASP A 70 -8.81 0.18 11.67
CA ASP A 70 -7.43 -0.24 11.93
C ASP A 70 -7.09 -0.05 13.41
N HIS A 71 -7.87 -0.74 14.25
CA HIS A 71 -7.75 -0.63 15.71
C HIS A 71 -6.36 -1.02 16.21
N HIS A 72 -5.69 -2.01 15.59
CA HIS A 72 -4.33 -2.41 15.96
C HIS A 72 -3.35 -1.24 15.81
N ARG A 73 -3.39 -0.53 14.68
CA ARG A 73 -2.56 0.66 14.47
C ARG A 73 -2.99 1.83 15.35
N PHE A 74 -4.28 2.10 15.50
CA PHE A 74 -4.74 3.17 16.39
C PHE A 74 -4.21 2.98 17.82
N PHE A 75 -4.34 1.76 18.37
CA PHE A 75 -3.77 1.46 19.69
C PHE A 75 -2.25 1.41 19.67
N GLY A 76 -1.62 0.97 18.58
CA GLY A 76 -0.18 1.01 18.36
C GLY A 76 0.38 2.44 18.40
N ASP A 77 -0.20 3.37 17.66
CA ASP A 77 0.18 4.78 17.60
C ASP A 77 -0.06 5.46 18.95
N VAL A 78 -1.19 5.19 19.61
CA VAL A 78 -1.46 5.69 20.97
C VAL A 78 -0.43 5.13 21.96
N ASN A 79 -0.07 3.86 21.83
CA ASN A 79 0.94 3.22 22.68
C ASN A 79 2.33 3.81 22.41
N GLU A 80 2.71 3.99 21.15
CA GLU A 80 3.96 4.63 20.75
C GLU A 80 4.07 6.05 21.30
N GLN A 81 3.02 6.86 21.17
CA GLN A 81 3.02 8.21 21.75
C GLN A 81 3.12 8.16 23.28
N SER A 82 2.53 7.14 23.92
CA SER A 82 2.66 6.88 25.36
C SER A 82 4.09 6.50 25.74
N GLU A 83 4.73 5.62 24.97
CA GLU A 83 6.12 5.19 25.13
C GLU A 83 7.08 6.35 24.92
N MET A 84 6.85 7.20 23.91
CA MET A 84 7.62 8.41 23.65
C MET A 84 7.55 9.36 24.84
N VAL A 85 6.36 9.71 25.36
CA VAL A 85 6.27 10.66 26.50
C VAL A 85 6.89 10.11 27.79
N ARG A 86 6.98 8.79 27.90
CA ARG A 86 7.65 8.07 29.00
C ARG A 86 9.13 7.77 28.71
N ARG A 87 9.62 8.07 27.51
CA ARG A 87 10.96 7.72 26.98
C ARG A 87 11.30 6.23 27.06
N ILE A 88 10.30 5.37 26.87
CA ILE A 88 10.53 3.96 26.56
C ILE A 88 11.08 3.84 25.13
N ARG A 89 10.55 4.64 24.21
CA ARG A 89 11.05 4.82 22.84
C ARG A 89 11.84 6.12 22.75
N ASP A 90 13.06 6.06 22.21
CA ASP A 90 13.98 7.19 22.15
C ASP A 90 13.91 7.92 20.79
N TYR A 91 13.74 9.24 20.84
CA TYR A 91 13.62 10.11 19.68
C TYR A 91 14.51 11.36 19.84
N PRO A 92 15.23 11.82 18.79
CA PRO A 92 16.18 12.93 18.90
C PRO A 92 15.63 14.19 19.56
N TYR A 93 14.46 14.66 19.13
CA TYR A 93 13.81 15.87 19.67
C TYR A 93 13.33 15.70 21.12
N THR A 94 13.22 14.48 21.64
CA THR A 94 12.86 14.26 23.05
C THR A 94 14.08 14.38 23.97
N ARG A 95 15.30 14.23 23.44
CA ARG A 95 16.57 14.20 24.21
C ARG A 95 16.84 15.48 24.99
N GLN A 96 16.28 16.61 24.55
CA GLN A 96 16.38 17.89 25.25
C GLN A 96 15.92 17.85 26.72
N TYR A 97 15.00 16.93 27.06
CA TYR A 97 14.46 16.76 28.41
C TYR A 97 15.30 15.87 29.34
N VAL A 98 16.45 15.34 28.88
CA VAL A 98 17.42 14.67 29.78
C VAL A 98 17.85 15.68 30.86
N ASP A 99 18.00 15.20 32.09
CA ASP A 99 18.37 15.96 33.31
C ASP A 99 17.39 17.10 33.67
N THR A 100 16.11 16.94 33.35
CA THR A 100 15.05 17.87 33.78
C THR A 100 14.08 17.23 34.76
N THR A 101 13.73 17.95 35.82
CA THR A 101 12.80 17.46 36.85
C THR A 101 11.34 17.56 36.37
N PRO A 102 10.56 16.46 36.38
CA PRO A 102 9.11 16.48 36.11
C PRO A 102 8.37 17.49 36.99
N TYR A 103 7.25 18.01 36.50
CA TYR A 103 6.46 19.11 37.06
C TYR A 103 7.20 20.45 37.14
N LEU A 104 8.35 20.53 37.83
CA LEU A 104 9.11 21.76 38.05
C LEU A 104 9.60 22.39 36.75
N TYR A 105 10.06 21.58 35.80
CA TYR A 105 10.47 22.07 34.49
C TYR A 105 9.33 22.82 33.78
N GLN A 106 8.16 22.19 33.70
CA GLN A 106 6.99 22.77 33.03
C GLN A 106 6.47 24.00 33.78
N MET A 107 6.44 23.97 35.12
CA MET A 107 6.06 25.12 35.95
C MET A 107 7.00 26.30 35.71
N ARG A 108 8.32 26.06 35.68
CA ARG A 108 9.33 27.09 35.43
C ARG A 108 9.18 27.69 34.03
N GLN A 109 9.10 26.84 33.00
CA GLN A 109 9.02 27.28 31.61
C GLN A 109 7.71 28.05 31.33
N LEU A 110 6.56 27.56 31.81
CA LEU A 110 5.29 28.30 31.67
C LEU A 110 5.32 29.63 32.43
N THR A 111 5.95 29.67 33.61
CA THR A 111 6.00 30.89 34.44
C THR A 111 6.93 31.94 33.88
N VAL A 112 8.13 31.57 33.46
CA VAL A 112 9.17 32.51 33.02
C VAL A 112 8.97 32.92 31.57
N TRP A 113 8.71 31.95 30.69
CA TRP A 113 8.70 32.13 29.24
C TRP A 113 7.30 32.17 28.62
N GLY A 114 6.34 31.43 29.19
CA GLY A 114 4.97 31.39 28.66
C GLY A 114 4.10 32.60 29.05
N MET A 115 4.04 32.91 30.35
CA MET A 115 3.09 33.89 30.91
C MET A 115 3.76 35.13 31.53
N GLY A 116 5.07 35.09 31.75
CA GLY A 116 5.82 36.07 32.53
C GLY A 116 5.63 35.91 34.05
N LEU A 117 6.64 36.33 34.82
CA LEU A 117 6.75 36.03 36.26
C LEU A 117 5.48 36.37 37.07
N PRO A 118 4.86 37.57 36.97
CA PRO A 118 3.73 37.92 37.82
C PRO A 118 2.48 37.08 37.54
N ALA A 119 2.15 36.83 36.27
CA ALA A 119 0.99 36.03 35.89
C ALA A 119 1.23 34.53 36.11
N GLY A 120 2.40 34.03 35.75
CA GLY A 120 2.76 32.62 35.93
C GLY A 120 2.77 32.19 37.40
N VAL A 121 3.33 33.01 38.29
CA VAL A 121 3.30 32.73 39.75
C VAL A 121 1.86 32.71 40.27
N LEU A 122 1.02 33.66 39.83
CA LEU A 122 -0.38 33.71 40.24
C LEU A 122 -1.22 32.54 39.71
N MET A 123 -0.87 31.97 38.56
CA MET A 123 -1.51 30.78 38.01
C MET A 123 -1.30 29.55 38.90
N TRP A 124 -0.07 29.29 39.33
CA TRP A 124 0.23 28.19 40.24
C TRP A 124 -0.29 28.44 41.66
N ALA A 125 -0.20 29.68 42.15
CA ALA A 125 -0.80 30.07 43.42
C ALA A 125 -2.33 29.96 43.40
N GLY A 126 -2.97 30.30 42.26
CA GLY A 126 -4.40 30.18 42.03
C GLY A 126 -4.87 28.73 42.04
N LEU A 127 -4.11 27.82 41.41
CA LEU A 127 -4.36 26.39 41.49
C LEU A 127 -4.33 25.90 42.95
N ALA A 128 -3.27 26.21 43.69
CA ALA A 128 -3.13 25.84 45.11
C ALA A 128 -4.27 26.41 45.95
N PHE A 129 -4.63 27.68 45.75
CA PHE A 129 -5.76 28.33 46.40
C PHE A 129 -7.09 27.62 46.11
N CYS A 130 -7.38 27.32 44.84
CA CYS A 130 -8.59 26.62 44.46
C CYS A 130 -8.66 25.23 45.10
N VAL A 131 -7.54 24.49 45.18
CA VAL A 131 -7.45 23.20 45.90
C VAL A 131 -7.80 23.37 47.38
N VAL A 132 -7.16 24.32 48.07
CA VAL A 132 -7.41 24.59 49.49
C VAL A 132 -8.89 24.95 49.74
N ILE A 133 -9.48 25.83 48.91
CA ILE A 133 -10.88 26.24 49.06
C ILE A 133 -11.86 25.12 48.70
N ALA A 134 -11.55 24.32 47.68
CA ALA A 134 -12.36 23.17 47.31
C ALA A 134 -12.46 22.17 48.47
N ILE A 135 -11.36 21.91 49.17
CA ILE A 135 -11.31 21.00 50.32
C ILE A 135 -11.95 21.65 51.56
N ALA A 136 -11.47 22.84 51.95
CA ALA A 136 -11.85 23.49 53.21
C ALA A 136 -13.31 23.97 53.22
N ARG A 137 -13.83 24.46 52.07
CA ARG A 137 -15.18 25.04 51.97
C ARG A 137 -16.14 24.21 51.12
N ARG A 138 -15.71 23.05 50.61
CA ARG A 138 -16.50 22.19 49.71
C ARG A 138 -17.10 22.98 48.53
N ASN A 139 -16.34 23.94 47.99
CA ASN A 139 -16.81 24.81 46.92
C ASN A 139 -16.99 23.99 45.63
N ARG A 140 -18.25 23.80 45.22
CA ARG A 140 -18.64 22.95 44.08
C ARG A 140 -18.03 23.42 42.75
N SER A 141 -17.93 24.73 42.54
CA SER A 141 -17.36 25.29 41.31
C SER A 141 -15.86 25.01 41.21
N HIS A 142 -15.12 25.13 42.31
CA HIS A 142 -13.70 24.77 42.35
C HIS A 142 -13.50 23.26 42.22
N ILE A 143 -14.34 22.45 42.86
CA ILE A 143 -14.30 20.98 42.72
C ILE A 143 -14.49 20.58 41.25
N LEU A 144 -15.47 21.18 40.55
CA LEU A 144 -15.72 20.90 39.14
C LEU A 144 -14.52 21.30 38.26
N LEU A 145 -13.93 22.49 38.46
CA LEU A 145 -12.75 22.92 37.71
C LEU A 145 -11.54 22.00 37.96
N LEU A 146 -11.28 21.63 39.22
CA LEU A 146 -10.16 20.78 39.60
C LEU A 146 -10.34 19.32 39.17
N SER A 147 -11.59 18.85 39.02
CA SER A 147 -11.90 17.45 38.75
C SER A 147 -11.24 16.88 37.48
N TRP A 148 -10.94 17.72 36.49
CA TRP A 148 -10.15 17.32 35.32
C TRP A 148 -8.78 18.01 35.27
N ALA A 149 -8.69 19.28 35.68
CA ALA A 149 -7.47 20.06 35.59
C ALA A 149 -6.33 19.47 36.45
N LEU A 150 -6.66 18.99 37.66
CA LEU A 150 -5.67 18.40 38.55
C LEU A 150 -5.22 17.00 38.09
N PRO A 151 -6.12 16.04 37.73
CA PRO A 151 -5.70 14.78 37.13
C PRO A 151 -4.92 14.96 35.83
N TYR A 152 -5.32 15.88 34.97
CA TYR A 152 -4.60 16.19 33.73
C TYR A 152 -3.17 16.64 34.04
N PHE A 153 -3.00 17.61 34.94
CA PHE A 153 -1.68 18.09 35.35
C PHE A 153 -0.82 17.00 36.02
N ILE A 154 -1.41 16.14 36.86
CA ILE A 154 -0.69 15.01 37.48
C ILE A 154 -0.15 14.07 36.40
N ILE A 155 -0.95 13.76 35.38
CA ILE A 155 -0.54 12.86 34.30
C ILE A 155 0.51 13.55 33.42
N THR A 156 0.21 14.73 32.87
CA THR A 156 1.08 15.39 31.88
C THR A 156 2.32 16.01 32.50
N GLY A 157 2.25 16.43 33.77
CA GLY A 157 3.39 16.92 34.52
C GLY A 157 4.37 15.83 34.92
N GLY A 158 3.90 14.59 35.03
CA GLY A 158 4.72 13.41 35.33
C GLY A 158 5.46 12.81 34.12
N PHE A 159 5.19 13.28 32.91
CA PHE A 159 5.87 12.79 31.72
C PHE A 159 7.37 13.11 31.74
N GLN A 160 8.16 12.19 31.18
CA GLN A 160 9.60 12.41 31.01
C GLN A 160 9.88 13.39 29.87
N VAL A 161 9.04 13.37 28.83
CA VAL A 161 9.02 14.38 27.75
C VAL A 161 8.06 15.50 28.12
N LYS A 162 8.52 16.75 28.07
CA LYS A 162 7.86 17.86 28.79
C LYS A 162 7.45 19.01 27.88
N PHE A 163 6.95 18.70 26.68
CA PHE A 163 6.50 19.73 25.73
C PHE A 163 5.48 20.67 26.37
N LEU A 164 5.76 21.97 26.35
CA LEU A 164 4.87 22.98 26.94
C LEU A 164 3.50 23.05 26.28
N ARG A 165 3.39 22.67 25.01
CA ARG A 165 2.10 22.56 24.32
C ARG A 165 1.13 21.59 25.01
N TYR A 166 1.61 20.66 25.84
CA TYR A 166 0.74 19.80 26.65
C TYR A 166 0.13 20.53 27.85
N LEU A 167 0.68 21.66 28.29
CA LEU A 167 0.04 22.50 29.29
C LEU A 167 -0.93 23.52 28.69
N LEU A 168 -0.91 23.75 27.37
CA LEU A 168 -1.78 24.72 26.70
C LEU A 168 -3.27 24.55 27.03
N PRO A 169 -3.86 23.33 27.11
CA PRO A 169 -5.26 23.16 27.51
C PRO A 169 -5.53 23.58 28.96
N LEU A 170 -4.53 23.52 29.83
CA LEU A 170 -4.62 23.86 31.25
C LEU A 170 -4.44 25.38 31.48
N THR A 171 -3.66 26.06 30.63
CA THR A 171 -3.30 27.49 30.75
C THR A 171 -4.52 28.42 30.94
N PRO A 172 -5.61 28.36 30.14
CA PRO A 172 -6.77 29.23 30.36
C PRO A 172 -7.44 29.00 31.72
N PHE A 173 -7.47 27.76 32.20
CA PHE A 173 -8.10 27.42 33.47
C PHE A 173 -7.25 27.84 34.66
N LEU A 174 -5.92 27.74 34.55
CA LEU A 174 -5.01 28.30 35.53
C LEU A 174 -5.14 29.82 35.62
N ALA A 175 -5.36 30.51 34.50
CA ALA A 175 -5.64 31.95 34.50
C ALA A 175 -6.98 32.28 35.19
N ILE A 176 -8.02 31.47 34.97
CA ILE A 176 -9.29 31.59 35.71
C ILE A 176 -9.08 31.38 37.23
N MET A 177 -8.27 30.38 37.62
CA MET A 177 -7.96 30.11 39.03
C MET A 177 -7.13 31.25 39.65
N ALA A 178 -6.19 31.85 38.91
CA ALA A 178 -5.48 33.06 39.32
C ALA A 178 -6.46 34.22 39.54
N GLY A 179 -7.42 34.42 38.63
CA GLY A 179 -8.48 35.41 38.77
C GLY A 179 -9.36 35.17 40.01
N SER A 180 -9.69 33.90 40.31
CA SER A 180 -10.42 33.51 41.52
C SER A 180 -9.64 33.86 42.80
N LEU A 181 -8.33 33.60 42.84
CA LEU A 181 -7.47 34.00 43.95
C LEU A 181 -7.46 35.52 44.15
N VAL A 182 -7.24 36.28 43.09
CA VAL A 182 -7.15 37.75 43.14
C VAL A 182 -8.47 38.38 43.60
N THR A 183 -9.59 37.94 43.04
CA THR A 183 -10.93 38.45 43.43
C THR A 183 -11.30 38.05 44.86
N SER A 184 -10.95 36.85 45.29
CA SER A 184 -11.11 36.39 46.69
C SER A 184 -10.24 37.19 47.66
N ALA A 185 -9.02 37.55 47.28
CA ALA A 185 -8.14 38.39 48.09
C ALA A 185 -8.67 39.82 48.22
N VAL A 186 -9.14 40.44 47.12
CA VAL A 186 -9.75 41.78 47.11
C VAL A 186 -11.01 41.80 47.99
N SER A 187 -11.88 40.81 47.86
CA SER A 187 -13.10 40.72 48.67
C SER A 187 -12.82 40.50 50.16
N TRP A 188 -11.83 39.67 50.50
CA TRP A 188 -11.40 39.46 51.88
C TRP A 188 -10.82 40.74 52.50
N LEU A 189 -9.99 41.49 51.78
CA LEU A 189 -9.43 42.77 52.22
C LEU A 189 -10.50 43.85 52.44
N ARG A 190 -11.55 43.87 51.61
CA ARG A 190 -12.70 44.78 51.79
C ARG A 190 -13.53 44.46 53.04
N ALA A 191 -13.61 43.20 53.44
CA ALA A 191 -14.44 42.77 54.56
C ALA A 191 -13.84 43.08 55.95
N HIS A 192 -12.54 43.41 56.05
CA HIS A 192 -11.86 43.68 57.32
C HIS A 192 -11.74 45.20 57.58
N ARG A 193 -12.50 45.70 58.57
CA ARG A 193 -12.78 47.14 58.82
C ARG A 193 -11.60 48.08 59.11
N ASN A 194 -10.41 47.59 59.50
CA ASN A 194 -9.27 48.46 59.91
C ASN A 194 -8.25 48.76 58.78
N ALA A 195 -8.62 48.66 57.52
CA ALA A 195 -7.67 48.68 56.40
C ALA A 195 -8.10 49.57 55.23
N VAL A 196 -8.23 50.88 55.46
CA VAL A 196 -8.65 51.86 54.44
C VAL A 196 -7.72 51.91 53.21
N LEU A 197 -6.43 51.55 53.34
CA LEU A 197 -5.44 51.57 52.25
C LEU A 197 -5.25 50.23 51.49
N ARG A 198 -5.83 49.11 51.93
CA ARG A 198 -5.50 47.76 51.40
C ARG A 198 -6.24 47.26 50.15
N PRO A 199 -7.51 47.62 49.86
CA PRO A 199 -8.12 47.21 48.60
C PRO A 199 -7.50 47.94 47.40
N GLN A 200 -7.01 49.18 47.58
CA GLN A 200 -6.22 49.89 46.57
C GLN A 200 -4.91 49.16 46.26
N LEU A 201 -4.23 48.58 47.25
CA LEU A 201 -3.05 47.73 47.03
C LEU A 201 -3.37 46.46 46.23
N ALA A 202 -4.53 45.85 46.44
CA ALA A 202 -4.95 44.67 45.66
C ALA A 202 -5.34 45.04 44.21
N TYR A 203 -5.97 46.20 43.99
CA TYR A 203 -6.19 46.74 42.65
C TYR A 203 -4.88 47.14 41.96
N ALA A 204 -3.94 47.75 42.68
CA ALA A 204 -2.61 48.06 42.19
C ALA A 204 -1.85 46.78 41.82
N ALA A 205 -1.88 45.74 42.65
CA ALA A 205 -1.27 44.43 42.35
C ALA A 205 -1.90 43.78 41.11
N THR A 206 -3.23 43.85 40.98
CA THR A 206 -3.95 43.33 39.78
C THR A 206 -3.57 44.12 38.53
N ALA A 207 -3.52 45.45 38.64
CA ALA A 207 -3.10 46.33 37.54
C ALA A 207 -1.63 46.09 37.16
N ILE A 208 -0.74 45.87 38.12
CA ILE A 208 0.67 45.50 37.89
C ILE A 208 0.75 44.17 37.14
N VAL A 209 -0.03 43.16 37.51
CA VAL A 209 -0.03 41.86 36.82
C VAL A 209 -0.54 42.00 35.39
N ILE A 210 -1.64 42.72 35.17
CA ILE A 210 -2.19 42.96 33.83
C ILE A 210 -1.19 43.76 32.99
N LEU A 211 -0.62 44.84 33.54
CA LEU A 211 0.37 45.67 32.86
C LEU A 211 1.64 44.88 32.54
N ALA A 212 2.17 44.10 33.48
CA ALA A 212 3.34 43.26 33.26
C ALA A 212 3.07 42.19 32.19
N SER A 213 1.90 41.56 32.22
CA SER A 213 1.50 40.57 31.19
C SER A 213 1.35 41.22 29.82
N LEU A 214 0.78 42.42 29.75
CA LEU A 214 0.64 43.19 28.53
C LEU A 214 2.00 43.60 27.97
N LEU A 215 2.89 44.11 28.82
CA LEU A 215 4.27 44.45 28.44
C LEU A 215 5.04 43.22 27.95
N TYR A 216 4.85 42.08 28.61
CA TYR A 216 5.44 40.79 28.21
C TYR A 216 4.92 40.33 26.83
N ALA A 217 3.61 40.38 26.61
CA ALA A 217 3.01 40.05 25.31
C ALA A 217 3.50 41.00 24.19
N ILE A 218 3.56 42.32 24.47
CA ILE A 218 4.11 43.30 23.53
C ILE A 218 5.57 42.99 23.22
N ALA A 219 6.38 42.59 24.21
CA ALA A 219 7.78 42.24 24.01
C ALA A 219 7.96 41.10 23.00
N TYR A 220 7.12 40.07 23.06
CA TYR A 220 7.14 38.96 22.10
C TYR A 220 6.59 39.34 20.73
N VAL A 221 5.46 40.07 20.67
CA VAL A 221 4.91 40.53 19.38
C VAL A 221 5.92 41.42 18.64
N ARG A 222 6.77 42.15 19.37
CA ARG A 222 7.82 42.99 18.79
C ARG A 222 8.92 42.20 18.07
N ILE A 223 9.07 40.90 18.31
CA ILE A 223 9.99 40.05 17.51
C ILE A 223 9.64 40.18 16.02
N TYR A 224 8.35 40.10 15.70
CA TYR A 224 7.83 40.18 14.34
C TYR A 224 7.88 41.60 13.72
N ALA A 225 8.36 42.60 14.48
CA ALA A 225 8.59 43.94 13.96
C ALA A 225 9.91 44.06 13.18
N LYS A 226 10.77 43.03 13.22
CA LYS A 226 11.97 42.89 12.42
C LYS A 226 11.82 41.73 11.43
N PRO A 227 12.59 41.72 10.32
CA PRO A 227 12.74 40.52 9.52
C PRO A 227 13.18 39.33 10.38
N HIS A 228 12.71 38.14 10.02
CA HIS A 228 13.06 36.91 10.72
C HIS A 228 14.58 36.67 10.65
N THR A 229 15.20 36.22 11.75
CA THR A 229 16.67 36.06 11.84
C THR A 229 17.22 35.15 10.73
N ALA A 230 16.52 34.05 10.42
CA ALA A 230 16.88 33.17 9.30
C ALA A 230 16.80 33.84 7.92
N THR A 231 15.92 34.82 7.71
CA THR A 231 15.83 35.57 6.45
C THR A 231 17.02 36.52 6.33
N THR A 232 17.32 37.27 7.39
CA THR A 232 18.50 38.16 7.44
C THR A 232 19.80 37.39 7.24
N ALA A 233 19.93 36.23 7.89
CA ALA A 233 21.09 35.34 7.72
C ALA A 233 21.22 34.81 6.28
N ALA A 234 20.09 34.49 5.63
CA ALA A 234 20.10 34.08 4.22
C ALA A 234 20.50 35.22 3.28
N GLU A 235 20.02 36.45 3.53
CA GLU A 235 20.44 37.65 2.78
C GLU A 235 21.95 37.88 2.91
N TRP A 236 22.50 37.72 4.13
CA TRP A 236 23.94 37.80 4.34
C TRP A 236 24.71 36.76 3.52
N VAL A 237 24.24 35.51 3.45
CA VAL A 237 24.86 34.45 2.62
C VAL A 237 24.86 34.84 1.15
N HIS A 238 23.74 35.37 0.62
CA HIS A 238 23.65 35.82 -0.78
C HIS A 238 24.63 36.95 -1.10
N GLU A 239 24.83 37.87 -0.16
CA GLU A 239 25.72 39.02 -0.35
C GLU A 239 27.21 38.64 -0.29
N HIS A 240 27.58 37.61 0.50
CA HIS A 240 28.98 37.32 0.82
C HIS A 240 29.51 36.03 0.20
N ILE A 241 28.64 35.11 -0.23
CA ILE A 241 29.03 33.78 -0.71
C ILE A 241 28.57 33.56 -2.16
N PRO A 242 29.48 33.19 -3.08
CA PRO A 242 29.12 32.95 -4.47
C PRO A 242 28.17 31.76 -4.60
N THR A 243 27.19 31.90 -5.50
CA THR A 243 26.29 30.82 -5.91
C THR A 243 27.09 29.60 -6.40
N GLY A 244 26.60 28.40 -6.08
CA GLY A 244 27.29 27.13 -6.34
C GLY A 244 28.24 26.69 -5.21
N ALA A 245 28.43 27.48 -4.15
CA ALA A 245 29.17 27.03 -2.98
C ALA A 245 28.41 25.95 -2.19
N THR A 246 29.15 25.04 -1.55
CA THR A 246 28.60 24.02 -0.65
C THR A 246 28.37 24.60 0.75
N ILE A 247 27.18 24.41 1.29
CA ILE A 247 26.78 24.85 2.63
C ILE A 247 26.35 23.63 3.43
N ALA A 248 27.02 23.40 4.55
CA ALA A 248 26.69 22.36 5.51
C ALA A 248 25.73 22.90 6.59
N GLN A 249 24.58 22.26 6.76
CA GLN A 249 23.58 22.59 7.78
C GLN A 249 23.44 21.42 8.76
N THR A 250 22.98 21.64 9.98
CA THR A 250 22.74 20.55 10.92
C THR A 250 21.48 19.75 10.56
N HIS A 251 21.53 18.42 10.66
CA HIS A 251 20.34 17.59 10.47
C HIS A 251 19.39 17.67 11.69
N TRP A 252 18.08 17.42 11.49
CA TRP A 252 16.98 17.68 12.46
C TRP A 252 16.74 19.17 12.80
N GLU A 253 17.20 20.09 11.96
CA GLU A 253 16.93 21.52 12.05
C GLU A 253 16.18 22.06 10.84
N GLU A 254 15.65 23.27 10.99
CA GLU A 254 15.08 24.03 9.88
C GLU A 254 16.23 24.59 9.01
N GLY A 255 16.04 24.66 7.69
CA GLY A 255 17.01 25.30 6.80
C GLY A 255 16.84 26.81 6.71
N LEU A 256 17.90 27.52 6.30
CA LEU A 256 17.74 28.93 5.90
C LEU A 256 16.87 29.03 4.64
N ARG A 257 16.01 30.05 4.60
CA ARG A 257 15.09 30.28 3.48
C ARG A 257 15.85 30.81 2.26
N ASN A 258 15.31 30.56 1.06
CA ASN A 258 15.79 31.14 -0.20
C ASN A 258 17.25 30.84 -0.59
N LEU A 259 17.85 29.73 -0.15
CA LEU A 259 19.19 29.31 -0.60
C LEU A 259 19.19 28.55 -1.94
N ALA A 260 18.24 28.84 -2.83
CA ALA A 260 18.20 28.26 -4.17
C ALA A 260 19.42 28.73 -4.97
N GLY A 261 20.27 27.80 -5.41
CA GLY A 261 21.53 28.09 -6.11
C GLY A 261 22.81 27.73 -5.34
N TYR A 262 22.70 27.19 -4.12
CA TYR A 262 23.82 26.61 -3.36
C TYR A 262 23.70 25.08 -3.27
N HIS A 263 24.82 24.39 -3.04
CA HIS A 263 24.81 22.95 -2.76
C HIS A 263 24.63 22.72 -1.26
N LEU A 264 23.44 22.30 -0.85
CA LEU A 264 23.14 22.05 0.56
C LEU A 264 23.53 20.61 0.95
N THR A 265 24.25 20.46 2.04
CA THR A 265 24.53 19.16 2.68
C THR A 265 24.19 19.22 4.15
N GLU A 266 23.82 18.10 4.76
CA GLU A 266 23.50 18.05 6.19
C GLU A 266 24.68 17.49 7.00
N LEU A 267 24.89 17.90 8.25
CA LEU A 267 25.88 17.31 9.14
C LEU A 267 25.15 16.32 10.07
N PRO A 268 25.53 15.03 10.08
CA PRO A 268 24.86 13.98 10.84
C PRO A 268 25.13 14.05 12.37
N LEU A 269 25.19 15.24 12.98
CA LEU A 269 25.61 15.43 14.38
C LEU A 269 24.68 14.85 15.48
N TYR A 270 23.36 14.73 15.26
CA TYR A 270 22.38 14.03 16.11
C TYR A 270 22.33 12.48 16.00
N ASP A 271 22.94 11.89 14.98
CA ASP A 271 23.01 10.43 14.77
C ASP A 271 24.02 9.82 15.75
N ASP A 272 23.90 8.53 16.02
CA ASP A 272 24.83 7.84 16.93
C ASP A 272 26.25 7.83 16.34
N ASP A 273 27.24 8.12 17.19
CA ASP A 273 28.66 8.21 16.79
C ASP A 273 29.22 6.85 16.36
N ASN A 274 29.63 6.73 15.10
CA ASN A 274 30.22 5.52 14.50
C ASN A 274 31.22 5.88 13.37
N SER A 275 32.01 4.92 12.90
CA SER A 275 33.06 5.15 11.90
C SER A 275 32.51 5.69 10.58
N THR A 276 31.38 5.15 10.09
CA THR A 276 30.71 5.63 8.88
C THR A 276 30.31 7.09 9.01
N LYS A 277 29.72 7.47 10.15
CA LYS A 277 29.35 8.86 10.46
C LYS A 277 30.57 9.77 10.46
N ARG A 278 31.69 9.33 11.05
CA ARG A 278 32.95 10.08 11.09
C ARG A 278 33.44 10.40 9.67
N ASP A 279 33.46 9.41 8.78
CA ASP A 279 33.91 9.62 7.40
C ASP A 279 32.98 10.55 6.62
N VAL A 280 31.67 10.38 6.77
CA VAL A 280 30.66 11.28 6.18
C VAL A 280 30.84 12.70 6.71
N LEU A 281 31.05 12.86 8.01
CA LEU A 281 31.24 14.16 8.65
C LEU A 281 32.51 14.85 8.13
N ILE A 282 33.64 14.14 8.06
CA ILE A 282 34.89 14.66 7.53
C ILE A 282 34.73 15.10 6.08
N ASN A 283 34.18 14.25 5.21
CA ASN A 283 34.00 14.59 3.80
C ASN A 283 33.12 15.84 3.62
N ARG A 284 32.01 15.92 4.36
CA ARG A 284 31.10 17.09 4.29
C ARG A 284 31.74 18.36 4.82
N LEU A 285 32.58 18.29 5.86
CA LEU A 285 33.32 19.44 6.37
C LEU A 285 34.45 19.88 5.43
N VAL A 286 35.08 18.94 4.71
CA VAL A 286 36.08 19.25 3.67
C VAL A 286 35.43 20.03 2.53
N ASP A 287 34.29 19.55 2.03
CA ASP A 287 33.62 20.14 0.87
C ASP A 287 32.90 21.46 1.18
N ALA A 288 32.42 21.62 2.42
CA ALA A 288 31.64 22.79 2.80
C ALA A 288 32.49 24.07 2.86
N LYS A 289 31.91 25.16 2.36
CA LYS A 289 32.46 26.52 2.52
C LYS A 289 31.90 27.20 3.77
N LEU A 290 30.64 26.90 4.09
CA LEU A 290 29.95 27.37 5.29
C LEU A 290 29.43 26.19 6.11
N VAL A 291 29.47 26.33 7.44
CA VAL A 291 28.73 25.50 8.39
C VAL A 291 27.72 26.38 9.11
N ILE A 292 26.44 25.99 9.07
CA ILE A 292 25.33 26.78 9.61
C ILE A 292 24.64 25.98 10.72
N PHE A 293 24.55 26.60 11.90
CA PHE A 293 23.57 26.21 12.91
C PHE A 293 22.38 27.14 12.78
N TYR A 294 21.21 26.59 12.46
CA TYR A 294 19.99 27.36 12.38
C TYR A 294 19.56 27.84 13.78
N SER A 295 19.67 26.99 14.80
CA SER A 295 19.28 27.29 16.16
C SER A 295 20.17 26.60 17.21
N ASN A 296 19.81 26.77 18.49
CA ASN A 296 20.44 26.09 19.62
C ASN A 296 19.96 24.66 19.87
N ARG A 297 19.12 24.08 18.98
CA ARG A 297 18.57 22.74 19.20
C ARG A 297 19.68 21.70 19.32
N LEU A 298 20.60 21.64 18.37
CA LEU A 298 21.62 20.60 18.35
C LEU A 298 22.69 20.78 19.43
N TYR A 299 23.38 21.93 19.41
CA TYR A 299 24.46 22.22 20.36
C TYR A 299 23.94 22.46 21.78
N GLY A 300 22.65 22.74 21.97
CA GLY A 300 22.01 22.82 23.29
C GLY A 300 21.66 21.45 23.90
N VAL A 301 21.79 20.35 23.14
CA VAL A 301 21.37 19.00 23.55
C VAL A 301 22.52 17.99 23.51
N ALA A 302 23.24 17.87 22.39
CA ALA A 302 24.27 16.82 22.23
C ALA A 302 25.39 16.87 23.30
N PRO A 303 25.93 18.04 23.68
CA PRO A 303 26.94 18.18 24.76
C PRO A 303 26.51 17.69 26.14
N ARG A 304 25.20 17.62 26.40
CA ARG A 304 24.67 17.08 27.66
C ARG A 304 24.57 15.55 27.68
N LEU A 305 24.94 14.90 26.58
CA LEU A 305 24.90 13.45 26.41
C LEU A 305 26.26 12.93 25.89
N PRO A 306 27.37 13.22 26.60
CA PRO A 306 28.72 12.91 26.13
C PRO A 306 28.97 11.41 25.94
N ASP A 307 28.27 10.55 26.69
CA ASP A 307 28.37 9.09 26.54
C ASP A 307 27.86 8.59 25.18
N ARG A 308 26.94 9.35 24.56
CA ARG A 308 26.32 9.00 23.28
C ARG A 308 26.92 9.74 22.09
N TYR A 309 27.38 10.97 22.33
CA TYR A 309 27.90 11.88 21.32
C TYR A 309 29.35 12.31 21.55
N PRO A 310 30.28 11.44 21.95
CA PRO A 310 31.63 11.86 22.31
C PRO A 310 32.37 12.56 21.14
N MET A 311 32.15 12.11 19.90
CA MET A 311 32.75 12.68 18.70
C MET A 311 32.01 13.96 18.28
N SER A 312 30.68 13.92 18.22
CA SER A 312 29.86 15.09 17.88
C SER A 312 30.11 16.27 18.82
N VAL A 313 30.30 16.02 20.11
CA VAL A 313 30.62 17.05 21.12
C VAL A 313 31.98 17.66 20.87
N ALA A 314 33.00 16.83 20.63
CA ALA A 314 34.34 17.32 20.29
C ALA A 314 34.35 18.20 19.03
N VAL A 315 33.52 17.88 18.04
CA VAL A 315 33.38 18.69 16.81
C VAL A 315 32.73 20.03 17.12
N ILE A 316 31.68 20.07 17.95
CA ILE A 316 31.00 21.32 18.34
C ILE A 316 31.93 22.23 19.15
N ASP A 317 32.62 21.70 20.16
CA ASP A 317 33.54 22.47 21.00
C ASP A 317 34.66 23.09 20.16
N LYS A 318 35.32 22.27 19.33
CA LYS A 318 36.39 22.75 18.42
C LYS A 318 35.89 23.76 17.40
N LEU A 319 34.66 23.60 16.91
CA LEU A 319 34.09 24.55 15.96
C LEU A 319 33.80 25.91 16.62
N PHE A 320 33.35 25.92 17.88
CA PHE A 320 33.03 27.15 18.61
C PHE A 320 34.28 27.87 19.15
N GLU A 321 35.42 27.17 19.23
CA GLU A 321 36.73 27.71 19.61
C GLU A 321 37.59 28.15 18.42
N ASP A 322 37.08 28.01 17.19
CA ASP A 322 37.78 28.21 15.90
C ASP A 322 38.89 27.17 15.58
N ASP A 323 38.96 26.08 16.34
CA ASP A 323 39.97 25.02 16.28
C ASP A 323 39.70 23.95 15.20
N LEU A 324 38.61 24.06 14.43
CA LEU A 324 38.26 23.13 13.35
C LEU A 324 38.61 23.64 11.93
N GLY A 325 39.26 24.80 11.81
CA GLY A 325 39.53 25.45 10.52
C GLY A 325 38.32 26.21 9.95
N TYR A 326 37.40 26.60 10.83
CA TYR A 326 36.21 27.40 10.57
C TYR A 326 36.13 28.51 11.63
N THR A 327 35.70 29.71 11.24
CA THR A 327 35.50 30.84 12.17
C THR A 327 34.08 31.39 12.05
N LEU A 328 33.50 31.84 13.17
CA LEU A 328 32.19 32.50 13.15
C LEU A 328 32.28 33.86 12.44
N VAL A 329 31.63 33.98 11.27
CA VAL A 329 31.69 35.21 10.44
C VAL A 329 30.40 36.03 10.51
N HIS A 330 29.28 35.40 10.85
CA HIS A 330 28.00 36.07 10.97
C HIS A 330 27.09 35.33 11.94
N TRP A 331 26.26 36.08 12.66
CA TRP A 331 25.25 35.54 13.56
C TRP A 331 24.07 36.50 13.66
N GLU A 332 22.87 35.95 13.85
CA GLU A 332 21.63 36.72 13.95
C GLU A 332 20.78 36.26 15.14
N SER A 333 20.22 37.23 15.87
CA SER A 333 19.35 36.96 17.01
C SER A 333 18.36 38.10 17.26
N SER A 334 17.17 37.76 17.76
CA SER A 334 16.14 38.75 18.11
C SER A 334 15.37 38.36 19.38
N TYR A 335 15.85 38.81 20.54
CA TYR A 335 15.18 38.63 21.82
C TYR A 335 13.89 39.47 21.94
N PRO A 336 12.85 38.94 22.64
CA PRO A 336 11.68 39.72 23.03
C PRO A 336 12.09 40.99 23.77
N ASN A 337 11.55 42.15 23.39
CA ASN A 337 11.96 43.42 23.99
C ASN A 337 10.87 44.49 24.00
N VAL A 338 10.82 45.28 25.07
CA VAL A 338 9.83 46.35 25.28
C VAL A 338 10.46 47.49 26.09
N LEU A 339 10.18 48.74 25.72
CA LEU A 339 10.70 49.94 26.42
C LEU A 339 12.23 49.96 26.68
N GLY A 340 13.02 49.36 25.78
CA GLY A 340 14.49 49.32 25.91
C GLY A 340 15.04 48.23 26.85
N VAL A 341 14.17 47.33 27.33
CA VAL A 341 14.52 46.13 28.09
C VAL A 341 14.31 44.90 27.22
N SER A 342 15.35 44.07 27.05
CA SER A 342 15.26 42.77 26.37
C SER A 342 15.20 41.62 27.38
N LEU A 343 14.47 40.58 27.02
CA LEU A 343 14.32 39.33 27.77
C LEU A 343 15.17 38.28 27.06
N ALA A 344 16.43 38.15 27.47
CA ALA A 344 17.38 37.25 26.81
C ALA A 344 17.37 35.86 27.47
N ASP A 345 17.38 34.82 26.65
CA ASP A 345 17.61 33.45 27.08
C ASP A 345 19.10 33.09 27.07
N ASP A 346 19.44 32.03 27.79
CA ASP A 346 20.79 31.49 27.89
C ASP A 346 20.87 30.09 27.26
N THR A 347 21.46 30.04 26.08
CA THR A 347 21.57 28.82 25.25
C THR A 347 22.88 28.04 25.46
N PHE A 348 23.91 28.66 26.04
CA PHE A 348 25.26 28.08 26.12
C PHE A 348 25.54 27.47 27.50
N SER A 349 25.23 28.18 28.60
CA SER A 349 25.66 27.79 29.94
C SER A 349 25.11 26.43 30.39
N ARG A 350 23.86 26.12 30.00
CA ARG A 350 23.20 24.85 30.33
C ARG A 350 23.81 23.67 29.57
N ALA A 351 24.30 23.89 28.36
CA ALA A 351 24.90 22.85 27.53
C ALA A 351 26.38 22.64 27.83
N GLY A 352 27.03 23.57 28.54
CA GLY A 352 28.45 23.47 28.87
C GLY A 352 29.37 23.71 27.68
N VAL A 353 28.86 24.30 26.59
CA VAL A 353 29.65 24.65 25.40
C VAL A 353 30.28 26.03 25.54
N PRO A 354 31.48 26.25 24.96
CA PRO A 354 32.11 27.56 24.93
C PRO A 354 31.22 28.55 24.17
N LYS A 355 31.18 29.82 24.60
CA LYS A 355 30.46 30.87 23.90
C LYS A 355 31.37 31.47 22.82
N PRO A 356 30.96 31.55 21.54
CA PRO A 356 31.77 32.19 20.51
C PRO A 356 32.15 33.62 20.88
N LYS A 357 33.39 34.02 20.60
CA LYS A 357 33.98 35.29 21.03
C LYS A 357 33.20 36.51 20.52
N GLU A 358 32.63 36.39 19.33
CA GLU A 358 31.87 37.43 18.61
C GLU A 358 30.51 37.73 19.27
N ILE A 359 29.98 36.80 20.07
CA ILE A 359 28.69 36.90 20.75
C ILE A 359 28.88 37.23 22.23
N ASP A 360 30.10 37.07 22.76
CA ASP A 360 30.36 37.33 24.15
C ASP A 360 30.15 38.81 24.51
N GLY A 361 29.45 39.06 25.62
CA GLY A 361 29.04 40.41 26.02
C GLY A 361 27.91 41.08 25.20
N TYR A 362 27.34 40.45 24.17
CA TYR A 362 26.27 41.04 23.36
C TYR A 362 25.01 41.40 24.18
N LYS A 363 24.46 42.59 23.92
CA LYS A 363 23.18 43.08 24.46
C LYS A 363 22.37 43.76 23.35
N GLN A 364 21.21 43.19 23.00
CA GLN A 364 20.31 43.76 21.98
C GLN A 364 19.75 45.13 22.38
N THR A 365 19.58 45.38 23.68
CA THR A 365 19.11 46.67 24.22
C THR A 365 19.97 47.11 25.40
N ARG A 366 19.83 48.38 25.81
CA ARG A 366 20.62 48.98 26.92
C ARG A 366 20.52 48.17 28.21
N VAL A 367 19.34 47.62 28.49
CA VAL A 367 19.11 46.70 29.61
C VAL A 367 18.70 45.35 29.01
N SER A 368 19.44 44.30 29.34
CA SER A 368 19.11 42.91 28.96
C SER A 368 18.99 42.09 30.23
N LEU A 369 17.83 41.47 30.43
CA LEU A 369 17.54 40.59 31.55
C LEU A 369 17.75 39.15 31.10
N ASN A 370 18.77 38.49 31.62
CA ASN A 370 18.97 37.05 31.41
C ASN A 370 17.96 36.29 32.29
N LEU A 371 17.02 35.60 31.66
CA LEU A 371 15.98 34.80 32.34
C LEU A 371 16.34 33.30 32.43
N GLY A 372 17.56 32.93 32.02
CA GLY A 372 18.09 31.58 31.98
C GLY A 372 17.70 30.82 30.72
N PHE A 373 17.77 29.50 30.76
CA PHE A 373 17.41 28.65 29.62
C PHE A 373 15.91 28.68 29.29
N ALA A 374 15.58 28.84 28.01
CA ALA A 374 14.25 28.73 27.44
C ALA A 374 14.05 27.38 26.71
N ASP A 375 12.88 26.76 26.89
CA ASP A 375 12.46 25.60 26.06
C ASP A 375 12.46 25.97 24.58
N GLU A 376 12.77 25.00 23.71
CA GLU A 376 12.87 25.23 22.26
C GLU A 376 11.60 25.83 21.65
N SER A 377 10.45 25.63 22.30
CA SER A 377 9.16 26.18 21.91
C SER A 377 9.16 27.72 21.84
N PHE A 378 10.10 28.37 22.52
CA PHE A 378 10.22 29.83 22.53
C PHE A 378 11.35 30.34 21.63
N THR A 379 12.44 29.59 21.45
CA THR A 379 13.66 30.14 20.83
C THR A 379 13.88 29.66 19.40
N VAL A 380 13.48 28.44 19.03
CA VAL A 380 13.93 27.81 17.78
C VAL A 380 13.12 28.24 16.55
N TYR A 381 11.87 28.67 16.71
CA TYR A 381 11.00 28.97 15.56
C TYR A 381 10.93 30.45 15.22
N ASP A 382 10.48 31.30 16.14
CA ASP A 382 10.15 32.71 15.83
C ASP A 382 11.39 33.63 15.75
N HIS A 383 12.47 33.27 16.46
CA HIS A 383 13.69 34.08 16.56
C HIS A 383 14.93 33.25 16.88
N PRO A 384 15.25 32.23 16.07
CA PRO A 384 16.41 31.38 16.32
C PRO A 384 17.72 32.17 16.32
N LEU A 385 18.66 31.71 17.16
CA LEU A 385 20.05 32.15 17.14
C LEU A 385 20.77 31.42 16.01
N VAL A 386 20.89 32.09 14.86
CA VAL A 386 21.58 31.54 13.68
C VAL A 386 23.07 31.83 13.80
N LEU A 387 23.91 30.82 13.60
CA LEU A 387 25.38 30.93 13.59
C LEU A 387 25.92 30.48 12.24
N ILE A 388 26.73 31.30 11.60
CA ILE A 388 27.36 31.01 10.31
C ILE A 388 28.88 31.00 10.46
N PHE A 389 29.45 29.82 10.35
CA PHE A 389 30.89 29.59 10.35
C PHE A 389 31.39 29.48 8.93
N GLN A 390 32.48 30.17 8.60
CA GLN A 390 33.13 30.10 7.29
C GLN A 390 34.48 29.39 7.40
N LYS A 391 34.78 28.53 6.41
CA LYS A 391 36.04 27.81 6.34
C LYS A 391 37.21 28.79 6.18
N THR A 392 38.18 28.73 7.08
CA THR A 392 39.39 29.57 7.12
C THR A 392 40.68 28.76 7.02
N PHE A 393 40.59 27.43 6.97
CA PHE A 393 41.75 26.56 6.83
C PHE A 393 42.53 26.84 5.53
N ASP A 394 43.82 27.15 5.68
CA ASP A 394 44.74 27.45 4.58
C ASP A 394 45.55 26.20 4.19
N GLY A 395 45.05 25.45 3.21
CA GLY A 395 45.66 24.22 2.71
C GLY A 395 44.81 23.49 1.67
N THR A 396 45.36 22.45 1.06
CA THR A 396 44.62 21.58 0.11
C THR A 396 43.58 20.72 0.82
N ASP A 397 42.54 20.27 0.10
CA ASP A 397 41.50 19.40 0.68
C ASP A 397 42.08 18.10 1.27
N ALA A 398 43.16 17.58 0.70
CA ALA A 398 43.88 16.43 1.25
C ALA A 398 44.58 16.74 2.59
N GLN A 399 45.18 17.92 2.73
CA GLN A 399 45.77 18.38 3.98
C GLN A 399 44.69 18.67 5.03
N TYR A 400 43.56 19.25 4.62
CA TYR A 400 42.46 19.52 5.52
C TYR A 400 41.78 18.24 6.00
N ARG A 401 41.58 17.27 5.12
CA ARG A 401 41.09 15.93 5.47
C ARG A 401 42.01 15.26 6.49
N ALA A 402 43.33 15.30 6.28
CA ALA A 402 44.30 14.74 7.23
C ALA A 402 44.28 15.47 8.59
N PHE A 403 44.09 16.79 8.59
CA PHE A 403 43.88 17.57 9.82
C PHE A 403 42.60 17.16 10.55
N LEU A 404 41.46 17.07 9.85
CA LEU A 404 40.19 16.65 10.42
C LEU A 404 40.23 15.20 10.94
N ASP A 405 40.95 14.32 10.24
CA ASP A 405 41.18 12.94 10.69
C ASP A 405 41.91 12.87 12.04
N GLN A 406 42.81 13.82 12.33
CA GLN A 406 43.49 13.92 13.62
C GLN A 406 42.63 14.66 14.67
N ALA A 407 41.88 15.68 14.25
CA ALA A 407 41.10 16.54 15.13
C ALA A 407 39.79 15.89 15.62
N ILE A 408 39.19 15.01 14.82
CA ILE A 408 37.92 14.32 15.12
C ILE A 408 38.22 12.91 15.66
N PRO A 409 37.90 12.64 16.94
CA PRO A 409 38.25 11.37 17.58
C PRO A 409 37.54 10.18 16.93
N GLN A 410 38.20 9.02 16.93
CA GLN A 410 37.57 7.76 16.52
C GLN A 410 36.49 7.37 17.54
N PRO A 411 35.25 7.08 17.10
CA PRO A 411 34.22 6.64 18.02
C PRO A 411 34.51 5.20 18.50
N PRO A 412 34.08 4.84 19.72
CA PRO A 412 34.10 3.45 20.14
C PRO A 412 33.29 2.60 19.16
N ILE A 413 33.78 1.39 18.83
CA ILE A 413 33.10 0.45 17.94
C ILE A 413 31.69 0.21 18.49
N PRO A 414 30.62 0.53 17.74
CA PRO A 414 29.28 0.27 18.20
C PRO A 414 29.08 -1.25 18.28
N HIS A 415 28.84 -1.77 19.47
CA HIS A 415 28.07 -3.00 19.57
C HIS A 415 26.67 -2.66 19.04
N ALA A 416 26.31 -3.19 17.87
CA ALA A 416 24.91 -3.21 17.46
C ALA A 416 24.08 -3.75 18.64
N PRO A 417 22.87 -3.21 18.90
CA PRO A 417 22.04 -3.77 19.94
C PRO A 417 21.79 -5.23 19.61
N ALA A 418 22.40 -6.14 20.37
CA ALA A 418 22.23 -7.58 20.25
C ALA A 418 20.83 -8.05 20.70
N THR A 419 19.82 -7.18 20.59
CA THR A 419 18.55 -7.31 21.31
C THR A 419 17.30 -7.13 20.46
N GLN A 420 17.40 -6.77 19.16
CA GLN A 420 16.28 -6.94 18.24
C GLN A 420 16.39 -8.29 17.53
N GLY A 421 15.55 -9.24 17.94
CA GLY A 421 15.37 -10.48 17.20
C GLY A 421 14.89 -10.19 15.77
N PHE A 422 15.53 -10.81 14.79
CA PHE A 422 15.11 -10.74 13.39
C PHE A 422 13.96 -11.74 13.16
N GLY A 423 12.79 -11.25 12.72
CA GLY A 423 11.62 -12.06 12.39
C GLY A 423 11.74 -12.73 11.01
N LEU A 424 10.72 -13.47 10.58
CA LEU A 424 10.67 -14.09 9.24
C LEU A 424 11.79 -15.10 8.91
N LEU A 425 12.35 -15.75 9.93
CA LEU A 425 13.26 -16.91 9.81
C LEU A 425 12.50 -18.23 9.97
N LEU A 426 13.00 -19.26 9.30
CA LEU A 426 12.59 -20.63 9.59
C LEU A 426 13.06 -21.04 10.99
N SER A 427 12.28 -21.89 11.65
CA SER A 427 12.77 -22.53 12.87
C SER A 427 14.00 -23.40 12.55
N PRO A 428 14.94 -23.60 13.48
CA PRO A 428 16.10 -24.47 13.24
C PRO A 428 15.70 -25.88 12.81
N GLY A 429 14.58 -26.39 13.36
CA GLY A 429 14.01 -27.68 12.97
C GLY A 429 13.51 -27.68 11.54
N ASP A 430 12.76 -26.66 11.13
CA ASP A 430 12.25 -26.55 9.75
C ASP A 430 13.37 -26.34 8.74
N ALA A 431 14.37 -25.53 9.07
CA ALA A 431 15.54 -25.32 8.22
C ALA A 431 16.32 -26.62 8.02
N ALA A 432 16.59 -27.37 9.09
CA ALA A 432 17.24 -28.68 9.00
C ALA A 432 16.39 -29.70 8.23
N TYR A 433 15.07 -29.64 8.40
CA TYR A 433 14.13 -30.51 7.68
C TYR A 433 14.12 -30.23 6.18
N GLN A 434 14.04 -28.97 5.76
CA GLN A 434 14.12 -28.58 4.35
C GLN A 434 15.49 -28.97 3.73
N GLN A 435 16.56 -28.98 4.52
CA GLN A 435 17.91 -29.36 4.08
C GLN A 435 18.17 -30.87 4.01
N SER A 436 17.33 -31.72 4.59
CA SER A 436 17.61 -33.17 4.72
C SER A 436 17.17 -34.03 3.52
N HIS A 437 16.50 -33.45 2.53
CA HIS A 437 15.88 -34.18 1.42
C HIS A 437 16.85 -34.46 0.24
N GLY A 438 16.43 -35.28 -0.72
CA GLY A 438 17.27 -35.76 -1.84
C GLY A 438 17.71 -34.69 -2.85
N THR A 439 18.36 -35.12 -3.94
CA THR A 439 18.80 -34.24 -5.05
C THR A 439 17.63 -33.79 -5.92
N TRP A 440 17.84 -32.72 -6.70
CA TRP A 440 16.88 -32.27 -7.72
C TRP A 440 16.63 -33.33 -8.79
N SER A 441 17.68 -34.05 -9.20
CA SER A 441 17.62 -35.20 -10.13
C SER A 441 16.77 -36.38 -9.63
N HIS A 442 16.58 -36.52 -8.30
CA HIS A 442 15.68 -37.50 -7.71
C HIS A 442 14.20 -37.07 -7.79
N LEU A 443 13.92 -35.76 -7.84
CA LEU A 443 12.56 -35.22 -8.01
C LEU A 443 12.17 -35.13 -9.48
N PHE A 444 13.13 -34.85 -10.36
CA PHE A 444 12.91 -34.69 -11.80
C PHE A 444 14.01 -35.39 -12.59
N SER A 445 13.61 -36.31 -13.48
CA SER A 445 14.53 -36.99 -14.39
C SER A 445 14.37 -36.43 -15.81
N PRO A 446 15.31 -35.60 -16.31
CA PRO A 446 15.17 -34.95 -17.62
C PRO A 446 15.04 -35.93 -18.80
N GLY A 447 15.60 -37.13 -18.67
CA GLY A 447 15.54 -38.21 -19.66
C GLY A 447 14.20 -38.94 -19.77
N ASP A 448 13.29 -38.73 -18.81
CA ASP A 448 12.01 -39.43 -18.77
C ASP A 448 11.10 -39.07 -19.96
N TRP A 449 10.24 -40.02 -20.34
CA TRP A 449 9.30 -39.85 -21.45
C TRP A 449 8.34 -38.68 -21.24
N VAL A 450 7.99 -38.35 -19.99
CA VAL A 450 7.13 -37.20 -19.65
C VAL A 450 7.78 -35.88 -20.10
N ASN A 451 9.11 -35.79 -20.06
CA ASN A 451 9.88 -34.62 -20.47
C ASN A 451 10.10 -34.54 -22.00
N LYS A 452 9.77 -35.59 -22.75
CA LYS A 452 9.78 -35.60 -24.24
C LYS A 452 8.49 -35.06 -24.84
N VAL A 453 7.35 -35.28 -24.18
CA VAL A 453 6.02 -34.79 -24.59
C VAL A 453 5.31 -34.04 -23.45
N PRO A 454 5.95 -33.03 -22.84
CA PRO A 454 5.49 -32.46 -21.58
C PRO A 454 4.14 -31.74 -21.72
N TRP A 455 3.85 -31.16 -22.87
CA TRP A 455 2.56 -30.48 -23.10
C TRP A 455 1.37 -31.43 -23.03
N LEU A 456 1.51 -32.66 -23.53
CA LEU A 456 0.43 -33.64 -23.56
C LEU A 456 0.17 -34.17 -22.16
N VAL A 457 1.23 -34.52 -21.43
CA VAL A 457 1.14 -34.98 -20.03
C VAL A 457 0.54 -33.88 -19.15
N TRP A 458 0.98 -32.63 -19.30
CA TRP A 458 0.46 -31.49 -18.57
C TRP A 458 -1.04 -31.26 -18.85
N TYR A 459 -1.43 -31.25 -20.12
CA TYR A 459 -2.83 -31.09 -20.53
C TYR A 459 -3.70 -32.23 -19.98
N LEU A 460 -3.26 -33.48 -20.09
CA LEU A 460 -3.99 -34.64 -19.58
C LEU A 460 -4.13 -34.62 -18.06
N THR A 461 -3.11 -34.17 -17.32
CA THR A 461 -3.19 -33.99 -15.86
C THR A 461 -4.22 -32.93 -15.47
N VAL A 462 -4.28 -31.81 -16.20
CA VAL A 462 -5.32 -30.79 -15.99
C VAL A 462 -6.71 -31.36 -16.27
N GLN A 463 -6.85 -32.15 -17.34
CA GLN A 463 -8.12 -32.84 -17.64
C GLN A 463 -8.48 -33.87 -16.57
N LEU A 464 -7.50 -34.61 -16.03
CA LEU A 464 -7.71 -35.54 -14.93
C LEU A 464 -8.19 -34.80 -13.68
N ALA A 465 -7.50 -33.73 -13.27
CA ALA A 465 -7.89 -32.91 -12.12
C ALA A 465 -9.33 -32.38 -12.26
N PHE A 466 -9.68 -31.92 -13.46
CA PHE A 466 -11.03 -31.51 -13.82
C PHE A 466 -12.04 -32.67 -13.69
N LEU A 467 -11.78 -33.82 -14.30
CA LEU A 467 -12.69 -34.97 -14.28
C LEU A 467 -12.91 -35.48 -12.85
N LEU A 468 -11.87 -35.48 -12.01
CA LEU A 468 -11.98 -35.83 -10.60
C LEU A 468 -12.86 -34.85 -9.83
N ALA A 469 -12.84 -33.56 -10.16
CA ALA A 469 -13.66 -32.51 -9.54
C ALA A 469 -15.02 -32.29 -10.24
N LEU A 470 -15.31 -32.99 -11.34
CA LEU A 470 -16.47 -32.70 -12.19
C LEU A 470 -17.81 -32.87 -11.46
N PRO A 471 -18.09 -33.98 -10.73
CA PRO A 471 -19.32 -34.08 -9.94
C PRO A 471 -19.47 -33.00 -8.86
N ILE A 472 -18.38 -32.59 -8.22
CA ILE A 472 -18.37 -31.46 -7.28
C ILE A 472 -18.77 -30.18 -8.01
N THR A 473 -18.12 -29.89 -9.14
CA THR A 473 -18.39 -28.72 -10.00
C THR A 473 -19.86 -28.67 -10.41
N LEU A 474 -20.39 -29.75 -10.99
CA LEU A 474 -21.79 -29.83 -11.43
C LEU A 474 -22.77 -29.65 -10.27
N THR A 475 -22.36 -29.95 -9.03
CA THR A 475 -23.18 -29.72 -7.83
C THR A 475 -23.13 -28.27 -7.36
N VAL A 476 -21.93 -27.67 -7.31
CA VAL A 476 -21.71 -26.28 -6.89
C VAL A 476 -22.41 -25.32 -7.85
N PHE A 477 -22.22 -25.51 -9.16
CA PHE A 477 -22.73 -24.61 -10.20
C PHE A 477 -24.05 -25.07 -10.83
N ARG A 478 -24.75 -26.04 -10.24
CA ARG A 478 -25.99 -26.65 -10.79
C ARG A 478 -27.09 -25.69 -11.24
N ARG A 479 -27.08 -24.46 -10.74
CA ARG A 479 -28.08 -23.42 -11.06
C ARG A 479 -27.67 -22.53 -12.24
N LEU A 480 -26.43 -22.66 -12.69
CA LEU A 480 -25.93 -21.98 -13.87
C LEU A 480 -26.24 -22.81 -15.12
N PRO A 481 -26.65 -22.21 -16.25
CA PRO A 481 -26.97 -22.93 -17.48
C PRO A 481 -25.90 -23.89 -18.03
N ASP A 482 -24.60 -23.66 -17.78
CA ASP A 482 -23.52 -24.56 -18.18
C ASP A 482 -23.03 -25.49 -17.06
N HIS A 483 -23.67 -25.44 -15.89
CA HIS A 483 -23.27 -26.15 -14.67
C HIS A 483 -21.79 -25.94 -14.29
N GLY A 484 -21.21 -24.79 -14.67
CA GLY A 484 -19.81 -24.44 -14.40
C GLY A 484 -18.79 -25.36 -15.06
N TYR A 485 -19.13 -26.05 -16.16
CA TYR A 485 -18.27 -27.06 -16.77
C TYR A 485 -16.82 -26.59 -17.00
N LEU A 486 -16.63 -25.39 -17.56
CA LEU A 486 -15.30 -24.82 -17.78
C LEU A 486 -14.65 -24.28 -16.49
N LEU A 487 -15.43 -23.71 -15.56
CA LEU A 487 -14.95 -23.27 -14.24
C LEU A 487 -14.47 -24.47 -13.40
N GLY A 488 -14.98 -25.66 -13.66
CA GLY A 488 -14.54 -26.91 -13.03
C GLY A 488 -13.07 -27.22 -13.26
N LYS A 489 -12.46 -26.77 -14.36
CA LYS A 489 -11.02 -26.96 -14.59
C LYS A 489 -10.19 -26.18 -13.56
N MET A 490 -10.60 -24.95 -13.26
CA MET A 490 -9.97 -24.12 -12.23
C MET A 490 -10.20 -24.71 -10.84
N LEU A 491 -11.43 -25.14 -10.55
CA LEU A 491 -11.78 -25.75 -9.27
C LEU A 491 -11.03 -27.07 -9.04
N GLY A 492 -10.85 -27.88 -10.08
CA GLY A 492 -10.07 -29.11 -10.03
C GLY A 492 -8.62 -28.86 -9.66
N ILE A 493 -7.95 -27.92 -10.33
CA ILE A 493 -6.56 -27.52 -10.00
C ILE A 493 -6.51 -26.97 -8.57
N LEU A 494 -7.42 -26.07 -8.19
CA LEU A 494 -7.47 -25.50 -6.85
C LEU A 494 -7.58 -26.59 -5.77
N LEU A 495 -8.42 -27.61 -5.95
CA LEU A 495 -8.58 -28.69 -4.98
C LEU A 495 -7.33 -29.58 -4.84
N ILE A 496 -6.71 -29.96 -5.96
CA ILE A 496 -5.50 -30.80 -5.93
C ILE A 496 -4.26 -30.04 -5.43
N THR A 497 -4.28 -28.70 -5.44
CA THR A 497 -3.22 -27.85 -4.88
C THR A 497 -3.48 -27.50 -3.41
N TYR A 498 -4.73 -27.14 -3.06
CA TYR A 498 -5.08 -26.67 -1.73
C TYR A 498 -4.93 -27.75 -0.65
N ILE A 499 -5.37 -28.99 -0.93
CA ILE A 499 -5.33 -30.07 0.05
C ILE A 499 -3.88 -30.42 0.44
N PRO A 500 -2.94 -30.66 -0.49
CA PRO A 500 -1.54 -30.92 -0.15
C PRO A 500 -0.87 -29.74 0.53
N TRP A 501 -1.17 -28.52 0.09
CA TRP A 501 -0.66 -27.30 0.73
C TRP A 501 -1.08 -27.22 2.19
N LEU A 502 -2.38 -27.38 2.49
CA LEU A 502 -2.89 -27.33 3.84
C LEU A 502 -2.26 -28.41 4.72
N LEU A 503 -2.13 -29.65 4.22
CA LEU A 503 -1.53 -30.75 4.96
C LEU A 503 -0.04 -30.50 5.24
N ALA A 504 0.68 -29.89 4.30
CA ALA A 504 2.09 -29.54 4.45
C ALA A 504 2.29 -28.32 5.37
N SER A 505 1.40 -27.33 5.35
CA SER A 505 1.40 -26.22 6.30
C SER A 505 1.07 -26.65 7.73
N LEU A 506 0.28 -27.72 7.89
CA LEU A 506 -0.02 -28.30 9.20
C LEU A 506 1.01 -29.35 9.65
N HIS A 507 2.06 -29.61 8.85
CA HIS A 507 3.06 -30.66 9.07
C HIS A 507 2.45 -32.07 9.24
N TRP A 508 1.34 -32.35 8.55
CA TRP A 508 0.69 -33.68 8.56
C TRP A 508 1.21 -34.60 7.46
N LEU A 509 1.50 -34.03 6.29
CA LEU A 509 2.11 -34.73 5.15
C LEU A 509 2.98 -33.76 4.37
N ASP A 510 4.11 -34.25 3.85
CA ASP A 510 5.00 -33.45 3.00
C ASP A 510 4.32 -33.11 1.68
N PHE A 511 4.62 -31.92 1.17
CA PHE A 511 4.26 -31.53 -0.18
C PHE A 511 5.03 -32.39 -1.18
N SER A 512 4.36 -33.37 -1.77
CA SER A 512 4.96 -34.44 -2.57
C SER A 512 3.96 -34.98 -3.58
N ALA A 513 4.42 -35.77 -4.56
CA ALA A 513 3.52 -36.45 -5.49
C ALA A 513 2.49 -37.35 -4.77
N LEU A 514 2.86 -37.93 -3.62
CA LEU A 514 1.97 -38.76 -2.80
C LEU A 514 0.87 -37.95 -2.12
N SER A 515 1.17 -36.79 -1.55
CA SER A 515 0.13 -35.94 -0.96
C SER A 515 -0.80 -35.35 -2.02
N ILE A 516 -0.29 -35.07 -3.23
CA ILE A 516 -1.12 -34.68 -4.39
C ILE A 516 -2.02 -35.83 -4.84
N LEU A 517 -1.50 -37.07 -4.91
CA LEU A 517 -2.30 -38.25 -5.20
C LEU A 517 -3.39 -38.49 -4.13
N PHE A 518 -3.07 -38.27 -2.85
CA PHE A 518 -4.04 -38.32 -1.76
C PHE A 518 -5.14 -37.27 -1.94
N ALA A 519 -4.79 -36.03 -2.31
CA ALA A 519 -5.76 -34.98 -2.62
C ALA A 519 -6.67 -35.34 -3.81
N MET A 520 -6.11 -35.95 -4.86
CA MET A 520 -6.87 -36.49 -5.98
C MET A 520 -7.84 -37.59 -5.54
N ALA A 521 -7.39 -38.52 -4.68
CA ALA A 521 -8.23 -39.58 -4.14
C ALA A 521 -9.36 -39.05 -3.25
N LEU A 522 -9.09 -38.05 -2.41
CA LEU A 522 -10.10 -37.39 -1.58
C LEU A 522 -11.15 -36.66 -2.44
N THR A 523 -10.69 -35.94 -3.47
CA THR A 523 -11.54 -35.29 -4.45
C THR A 523 -12.41 -36.30 -5.20
N TYR A 524 -11.82 -37.43 -5.63
CA TYR A 524 -12.54 -38.53 -6.27
C TYR A 524 -13.60 -39.14 -5.35
N ALA A 525 -13.30 -39.36 -4.07
CA ALA A 525 -14.23 -39.90 -3.10
C ALA A 525 -15.43 -38.98 -2.90
N GLY A 526 -15.19 -37.67 -2.71
CA GLY A 526 -16.23 -36.65 -2.61
C GLY A 526 -17.10 -36.56 -3.88
N SER A 527 -16.46 -36.58 -5.05
CA SER A 527 -17.13 -36.59 -6.35
C SER A 527 -17.97 -37.84 -6.57
N THR A 528 -17.46 -39.03 -6.20
CA THR A 528 -18.19 -40.29 -6.31
C THR A 528 -19.43 -40.31 -5.41
N PHE A 529 -19.31 -39.79 -4.18
CA PHE A 529 -20.43 -39.64 -3.27
C PHE A 529 -21.53 -38.73 -3.85
N LEU A 530 -21.14 -37.57 -4.38
CA LEU A 530 -22.08 -36.63 -5.01
C LEU A 530 -22.71 -37.19 -6.29
N PHE A 531 -21.91 -37.85 -7.13
CA PHE A 531 -22.39 -38.51 -8.34
C PHE A 531 -23.43 -39.58 -8.01
N ARG A 532 -23.19 -40.44 -7.02
CA ARG A 532 -24.16 -41.45 -6.60
C ARG A 532 -25.48 -40.85 -6.12
N ARG A 533 -25.43 -39.69 -5.44
CA ARG A 533 -26.65 -39.01 -4.96
C ARG A 533 -27.41 -38.25 -6.05
N ARG A 534 -26.76 -37.87 -7.15
CA ARG A 534 -27.34 -37.03 -8.21
C ARG A 534 -27.10 -37.57 -9.62
N ARG A 535 -26.98 -38.89 -9.75
CA ARG A 535 -26.59 -39.57 -10.99
C ARG A 535 -27.45 -39.16 -12.18
N ASP A 536 -28.77 -39.21 -12.01
CA ASP A 536 -29.70 -38.97 -13.12
C ASP A 536 -29.68 -37.50 -13.58
N GLU A 537 -29.56 -36.55 -12.66
CA GLU A 537 -29.41 -35.11 -12.95
C GLU A 537 -28.11 -34.83 -13.73
N MET A 538 -27.00 -35.43 -13.32
CA MET A 538 -25.71 -35.24 -14.00
C MET A 538 -25.68 -35.91 -15.38
N LEU A 539 -26.22 -37.13 -15.52
CA LEU A 539 -26.31 -37.81 -16.82
C LEU A 539 -27.24 -37.09 -17.80
N ALA A 540 -28.33 -36.50 -17.30
CA ALA A 540 -29.21 -35.65 -18.12
C ALA A 540 -28.46 -34.44 -18.67
N PHE A 541 -27.66 -33.76 -17.83
CA PHE A 541 -26.83 -32.63 -18.28
C PHE A 541 -25.93 -33.00 -19.47
N PHE A 542 -25.21 -34.13 -19.42
CA PHE A 542 -24.35 -34.55 -20.54
C PHE A 542 -25.12 -34.81 -21.83
N ARG A 543 -26.33 -35.38 -21.74
CA ARG A 543 -27.19 -35.65 -22.90
C ARG A 543 -27.77 -34.37 -23.50
N GLU A 544 -28.16 -33.41 -22.66
CA GLU A 544 -28.79 -32.15 -23.09
C GLU A 544 -27.76 -31.13 -23.62
N HIS A 545 -26.51 -31.19 -23.12
CA HIS A 545 -25.48 -30.19 -23.39
C HIS A 545 -24.27 -30.70 -24.18
N THR A 546 -24.35 -31.86 -24.85
CA THR A 546 -23.20 -32.45 -25.58
C THR A 546 -22.53 -31.47 -26.55
N ARG A 547 -23.31 -30.71 -27.33
CA ARG A 547 -22.76 -29.72 -28.28
C ARG A 547 -22.01 -28.58 -27.59
N LEU A 548 -22.51 -28.12 -26.44
CA LEU A 548 -21.86 -27.08 -25.64
C LEU A 548 -20.55 -27.63 -25.07
N ILE A 549 -20.56 -28.85 -24.53
CA ILE A 549 -19.39 -29.49 -23.95
C ILE A 549 -18.27 -29.67 -24.98
N ILE A 550 -18.60 -30.19 -26.18
CA ILE A 550 -17.62 -30.33 -27.27
C ILE A 550 -17.05 -28.95 -27.66
N GLY A 551 -17.91 -27.93 -27.76
CA GLY A 551 -17.47 -26.57 -28.04
C GLY A 551 -16.56 -25.99 -26.96
N CYS A 552 -16.86 -26.27 -25.68
CA CYS A 552 -16.04 -25.85 -24.54
C CYS A 552 -14.66 -26.52 -24.54
N GLU A 553 -14.59 -27.83 -24.79
CA GLU A 553 -13.30 -28.55 -24.87
C GLU A 553 -12.48 -28.10 -26.08
N LEU A 554 -13.12 -27.89 -27.24
CA LEU A 554 -12.44 -27.34 -28.41
C LEU A 554 -11.91 -25.93 -28.16
N LEU A 555 -12.70 -25.06 -27.50
CA LEU A 555 -12.28 -23.72 -27.14
C LEU A 555 -11.06 -23.74 -26.21
N PHE A 556 -11.09 -24.60 -25.18
CA PHE A 556 -9.98 -24.74 -24.23
C PHE A 556 -8.71 -25.27 -24.91
N LEU A 557 -8.85 -26.31 -25.75
CA LEU A 557 -7.74 -26.89 -26.49
C LEU A 557 -7.12 -25.90 -27.49
N VAL A 558 -7.94 -25.16 -28.25
CA VAL A 558 -7.46 -24.14 -29.19
C VAL A 558 -6.76 -23.01 -28.45
N ALA A 559 -7.31 -22.52 -27.34
CA ALA A 559 -6.67 -21.47 -26.54
C ALA A 559 -5.31 -21.93 -25.99
N PHE A 560 -5.26 -23.14 -25.41
CA PHE A 560 -4.01 -23.73 -24.91
C PHE A 560 -2.99 -23.91 -26.03
N GLY A 561 -3.39 -24.52 -27.15
CA GLY A 561 -2.51 -24.80 -28.28
C GLY A 561 -1.97 -23.54 -28.96
N ALA A 562 -2.80 -22.51 -29.12
CA ALA A 562 -2.39 -21.23 -29.70
C ALA A 562 -1.33 -20.54 -28.83
N MET A 563 -1.58 -20.42 -27.52
CA MET A 563 -0.62 -19.78 -26.61
C MET A 563 0.64 -20.63 -26.41
N TYR A 564 0.50 -21.96 -26.39
CA TYR A 564 1.65 -22.87 -26.36
C TYR A 564 2.54 -22.68 -27.58
N GLY A 565 1.97 -22.57 -28.79
CA GLY A 565 2.70 -22.29 -30.02
C GLY A 565 3.50 -20.98 -29.97
N ILE A 566 2.90 -19.91 -29.42
CA ILE A 566 3.60 -18.64 -29.19
C ILE A 566 4.75 -18.83 -28.18
N ARG A 567 4.48 -19.54 -27.07
CA ARG A 567 5.44 -19.69 -25.98
C ARG A 567 6.64 -20.57 -26.32
N ILE A 568 6.49 -21.61 -27.14
CA ILE A 568 7.64 -22.42 -27.60
C ILE A 568 8.50 -21.70 -28.65
N ALA A 569 7.93 -20.71 -29.35
CA ALA A 569 8.69 -19.87 -30.28
C ALA A 569 9.56 -18.84 -29.54
N ASN A 570 9.18 -18.46 -28.33
CA ASN A 570 9.99 -17.62 -27.42
C ASN A 570 9.87 -18.15 -25.98
N PRO A 571 10.63 -19.19 -25.61
CA PRO A 571 10.57 -19.82 -24.29
C PRO A 571 11.49 -19.17 -23.26
N ASP A 572 12.44 -18.32 -23.68
CA ASP A 572 13.49 -17.72 -22.86
C ASP A 572 12.97 -17.17 -21.51
N LEU A 573 13.71 -17.48 -20.44
CA LEU A 573 13.49 -16.97 -19.07
C LEU A 573 14.11 -15.59 -18.83
N TRP A 574 14.80 -15.04 -19.83
CA TRP A 574 15.43 -13.73 -19.76
C TRP A 574 15.07 -12.88 -20.98
N HIS A 575 15.06 -11.55 -20.83
CA HIS A 575 14.89 -10.62 -21.94
C HIS A 575 16.22 -9.92 -22.28
N PRO A 576 16.70 -9.95 -23.54
CA PRO A 576 18.04 -9.47 -23.90
C PRO A 576 18.36 -8.04 -23.50
N TYR A 577 17.39 -7.13 -23.67
CA TYR A 577 17.65 -5.68 -23.57
C TYR A 577 17.11 -5.01 -22.32
N ARG A 578 16.19 -5.65 -21.60
CA ARG A 578 15.37 -4.99 -20.57
C ARG A 578 15.26 -5.79 -19.27
N GLY A 579 15.74 -7.04 -19.24
CA GLY A 579 15.48 -7.95 -18.14
C GLY A 579 13.97 -8.17 -17.92
N GLY A 580 13.59 -8.44 -16.68
CA GLY A 580 12.20 -8.64 -16.25
C GLY A 580 12.13 -9.47 -14.98
N GLU A 581 10.93 -9.78 -14.51
CA GLU A 581 10.72 -10.51 -13.24
C GLU A 581 10.63 -12.04 -13.40
N LYS A 582 10.52 -12.57 -14.63
CA LYS A 582 10.62 -14.03 -14.91
C LYS A 582 11.68 -14.81 -14.13
N PRO A 583 12.92 -14.29 -13.95
CA PRO A 583 13.96 -14.99 -13.19
C PRO A 583 13.59 -15.09 -11.70
N MET A 584 12.98 -14.04 -11.14
CA MET A 584 12.43 -14.06 -9.78
C MET A 584 11.29 -15.07 -9.66
N ASP A 585 10.32 -15.05 -10.57
CA ASP A 585 9.22 -16.02 -10.57
C ASP A 585 9.73 -17.45 -10.70
N PHE A 586 10.79 -17.67 -11.48
CA PHE A 586 11.42 -18.98 -11.61
C PHE A 586 12.17 -19.41 -10.33
N ALA A 587 12.88 -18.49 -9.67
CA ALA A 587 13.51 -18.75 -8.38
C ALA A 587 12.49 -19.19 -7.32
N TYR A 588 11.37 -18.45 -7.21
CA TYR A 588 10.29 -18.78 -6.28
C TYR A 588 9.61 -20.10 -6.65
N PHE A 589 9.34 -20.32 -7.93
CA PHE A 589 8.82 -21.59 -8.41
C PHE A 589 9.71 -22.77 -8.02
N ASN A 590 11.03 -22.67 -8.23
CA ASN A 590 11.98 -23.72 -7.87
C ASN A 590 12.06 -23.95 -6.35
N ALA A 591 12.06 -22.88 -5.55
CA ALA A 591 12.06 -22.96 -4.08
C ALA A 591 10.78 -23.66 -3.56
N ILE A 592 9.62 -23.34 -4.12
CA ILE A 592 8.33 -23.96 -3.74
C ILE A 592 8.26 -25.42 -4.17
N VAL A 593 8.74 -25.75 -5.37
CA VAL A 593 8.81 -27.13 -5.85
C VAL A 593 9.67 -28.00 -4.91
N ARG A 594 10.79 -27.47 -4.40
CA ARG A 594 11.68 -28.16 -3.45
C ARG A 594 11.16 -28.23 -2.04
N SER A 595 10.38 -27.25 -1.62
CA SER A 595 9.87 -27.19 -0.25
C SER A 595 9.01 -28.41 0.09
N SER A 596 9.27 -29.01 1.26
CA SER A 596 8.47 -30.12 1.81
C SER A 596 7.34 -29.61 2.70
N THR A 597 7.60 -28.55 3.46
CA THR A 597 6.65 -27.88 4.37
C THR A 597 6.44 -26.42 3.97
N PHE A 598 5.40 -25.79 4.51
CA PHE A 598 5.05 -24.40 4.25
C PHE A 598 5.02 -23.59 5.56
N PRO A 599 5.47 -22.31 5.57
CA PRO A 599 5.87 -21.50 4.41
C PRO A 599 7.15 -22.01 3.72
N PRO A 600 7.29 -21.80 2.40
CA PRO A 600 8.45 -22.29 1.67
C PRO A 600 9.67 -21.44 2.04
N TYR A 601 10.87 -22.04 1.96
CA TYR A 601 12.10 -21.28 2.23
C TYR A 601 12.31 -20.18 1.18
N ASP A 602 13.03 -19.12 1.57
CA ASP A 602 13.37 -18.02 0.67
C ASP A 602 14.66 -18.36 -0.11
N PRO A 603 14.65 -18.38 -1.46
CA PRO A 603 15.85 -18.65 -2.24
C PRO A 603 16.88 -17.52 -2.16
N TRP A 604 16.52 -16.33 -1.68
CA TRP A 604 17.35 -15.13 -1.70
C TRP A 604 17.57 -14.50 -0.33
N PHE A 605 17.22 -15.23 0.74
CA PHE A 605 17.53 -14.84 2.10
C PHE A 605 17.77 -16.09 2.94
N SER A 606 19.04 -16.53 3.04
CA SER A 606 19.38 -17.78 3.71
C SER A 606 18.87 -17.83 5.17
N GLY A 607 18.21 -18.94 5.52
CA GLY A 607 17.55 -19.14 6.80
C GLY A 607 16.14 -18.53 6.92
N GLY A 608 15.73 -17.71 5.95
CA GLY A 608 14.40 -17.10 5.87
C GLY A 608 13.36 -18.01 5.20
N TYR A 609 12.09 -17.69 5.40
CA TYR A 609 10.99 -18.16 4.56
C TYR A 609 10.46 -17.04 3.66
N LEU A 610 9.83 -17.42 2.55
CA LEU A 610 9.33 -16.50 1.53
C LEU A 610 8.11 -15.70 2.05
N ASN A 611 8.30 -14.41 2.32
CA ASN A 611 7.22 -13.50 2.73
C ASN A 611 6.56 -12.86 1.49
N TYR A 612 5.90 -13.68 0.67
CA TYR A 612 5.35 -13.28 -0.62
C TYR A 612 4.08 -14.07 -0.99
N TYR A 613 3.29 -13.58 -1.95
CA TYR A 613 2.09 -14.28 -2.44
C TYR A 613 2.44 -15.42 -3.42
N TYR A 614 2.73 -16.61 -2.88
CA TYR A 614 3.29 -17.73 -3.64
C TYR A 614 2.28 -18.75 -4.19
N PHE A 615 0.98 -18.60 -3.94
CA PHE A 615 -0.01 -19.66 -4.23
C PHE A 615 -0.21 -19.93 -5.73
N GLY A 616 0.00 -18.91 -6.58
CA GLY A 616 -0.03 -19.09 -8.04
C GLY A 616 1.11 -19.98 -8.56
N HIS A 617 2.33 -19.77 -8.07
CA HIS A 617 3.48 -20.63 -8.34
C HIS A 617 3.23 -22.04 -7.78
N LEU A 618 2.60 -22.14 -6.61
CA LEU A 618 2.25 -23.42 -5.98
C LEU A 618 1.28 -24.26 -6.82
N MET A 619 0.29 -23.64 -7.49
CA MET A 619 -0.60 -24.36 -8.41
C MET A 619 0.18 -25.03 -9.54
N ASN A 620 1.18 -24.34 -10.08
CA ASN A 620 2.07 -24.90 -11.11
C ASN A 620 3.03 -25.93 -10.50
N ALA A 621 3.51 -25.71 -9.28
CA ALA A 621 4.44 -26.60 -8.59
C ALA A 621 3.80 -27.96 -8.30
N ALA A 622 2.51 -27.96 -7.92
CA ALA A 622 1.74 -29.18 -7.74
C ALA A 622 1.64 -29.99 -9.04
N LEU A 623 1.41 -29.33 -10.18
CA LEU A 623 1.36 -30.00 -11.48
C LEU A 623 2.74 -30.55 -11.90
N ALA A 624 3.81 -29.77 -11.72
CA ALA A 624 5.17 -30.21 -12.02
C ALA A 624 5.59 -31.40 -11.14
N LYS A 625 5.39 -31.29 -9.82
CA LYS A 625 5.77 -32.31 -8.83
C LYS A 625 4.97 -33.61 -8.99
N PHE A 626 3.69 -33.53 -9.41
CA PHE A 626 2.89 -34.72 -9.71
C PHE A 626 3.30 -35.40 -11.03
N THR A 627 3.68 -34.63 -12.04
CA THR A 627 3.98 -35.16 -13.39
C THR A 627 5.44 -35.54 -13.60
N GLY A 628 6.37 -35.06 -12.75
CA GLY A 628 7.80 -35.22 -12.97
C GLY A 628 8.35 -34.37 -14.13
N ILE A 629 7.58 -33.37 -14.59
CA ILE A 629 8.03 -32.43 -15.62
C ILE A 629 9.04 -31.46 -15.01
N VAL A 630 10.23 -31.37 -15.59
CA VAL A 630 11.31 -30.50 -15.09
C VAL A 630 10.88 -29.02 -15.07
N PRO A 631 11.27 -28.23 -14.05
CA PRO A 631 10.78 -26.86 -13.89
C PRO A 631 10.98 -25.93 -15.10
N VAL A 632 12.12 -26.02 -15.80
CA VAL A 632 12.39 -25.23 -17.03
C VAL A 632 11.38 -25.50 -18.15
N LYS A 633 10.73 -26.66 -18.18
CA LYS A 633 9.64 -26.99 -19.13
C LYS A 633 8.26 -26.70 -18.54
N ALA A 634 8.08 -26.90 -17.24
CA ALA A 634 6.82 -26.63 -16.55
C ALA A 634 6.44 -25.13 -16.63
N ILE A 635 7.41 -24.23 -16.47
CA ILE A 635 7.17 -22.77 -16.53
C ILE A 635 6.74 -22.31 -17.93
N VAL A 636 7.18 -22.99 -19.00
CA VAL A 636 6.74 -22.78 -20.40
C VAL A 636 5.27 -23.20 -20.57
N LEU A 637 4.81 -24.21 -19.82
CA LEU A 637 3.45 -24.73 -19.87
C LEU A 637 2.47 -23.99 -18.95
N ALA A 638 2.98 -23.30 -17.93
CA ALA A 638 2.19 -22.48 -17.02
C ALA A 638 1.44 -21.36 -17.77
N THR A 639 2.12 -20.57 -18.60
CA THR A 639 1.50 -19.45 -19.33
C THR A 639 0.34 -19.90 -20.25
N PRO A 640 0.48 -20.92 -21.12
CA PRO A 640 -0.62 -21.43 -21.93
C PRO A 640 -1.79 -22.00 -21.13
N LEU A 641 -1.51 -22.68 -20.01
CA LEU A 641 -2.56 -23.19 -19.12
C LEU A 641 -3.39 -22.04 -18.56
N PHE A 642 -2.75 -21.03 -17.96
CA PHE A 642 -3.46 -19.93 -17.34
C PHE A 642 -4.18 -19.05 -18.38
N PHE A 643 -3.63 -18.91 -19.60
CA PHE A 643 -4.35 -18.29 -20.72
C PHE A 643 -5.63 -19.06 -21.08
N ALA A 644 -5.54 -20.38 -21.22
CA ALA A 644 -6.70 -21.23 -21.53
C ALA A 644 -7.73 -21.23 -20.41
N LEU A 645 -7.30 -21.19 -19.14
CA LEU A 645 -8.18 -21.02 -17.99
C LEU A 645 -8.87 -19.65 -18.02
N THR A 646 -8.17 -18.56 -18.32
CA THR A 646 -8.78 -17.24 -18.49
C THR A 646 -9.85 -17.23 -19.58
N VAL A 647 -9.55 -17.80 -20.76
CA VAL A 647 -10.53 -17.98 -21.84
C VAL A 647 -11.74 -18.78 -21.37
N ALA A 648 -11.53 -19.87 -20.63
CA ALA A 648 -12.58 -20.71 -20.08
C ALA A 648 -13.48 -19.99 -19.07
N GLY A 649 -12.89 -19.23 -18.15
CA GLY A 649 -13.61 -18.46 -17.15
C GLY A 649 -14.44 -17.33 -17.75
N VAL A 650 -13.84 -16.55 -18.66
CA VAL A 650 -14.49 -15.48 -19.40
C VAL A 650 -15.70 -16.01 -20.18
N PHE A 651 -15.51 -17.12 -20.90
CA PHE A 651 -16.59 -17.75 -21.65
C PHE A 651 -17.73 -18.18 -20.72
N SER A 652 -17.43 -18.91 -19.64
CA SER A 652 -18.44 -19.44 -18.73
C SER A 652 -19.23 -18.33 -18.03
N VAL A 653 -18.57 -17.29 -17.51
CA VAL A 653 -19.24 -16.17 -16.82
C VAL A 653 -20.24 -15.48 -17.75
N VAL A 654 -19.80 -15.07 -18.95
CA VAL A 654 -20.68 -14.33 -19.89
C VAL A 654 -21.73 -15.24 -20.53
N TYR A 655 -21.40 -16.50 -20.84
CA TYR A 655 -22.38 -17.47 -21.34
C TYR A 655 -23.53 -17.63 -20.35
N ASN A 656 -23.23 -17.80 -19.05
CA ASN A 656 -24.24 -17.96 -18.02
C ASN A 656 -25.10 -16.69 -17.86
N LEU A 657 -24.49 -15.50 -17.80
CA LEU A 657 -25.23 -14.23 -17.75
C LEU A 657 -26.20 -14.09 -18.94
N ALA A 658 -25.71 -14.31 -20.16
CA ALA A 658 -26.51 -14.18 -21.37
C ALA A 658 -27.60 -15.27 -21.46
N ALA A 659 -27.29 -16.52 -21.11
CA ALA A 659 -28.23 -17.64 -21.18
C ALA A 659 -29.40 -17.47 -20.19
N ILE A 660 -29.13 -17.03 -18.96
CA ILE A 660 -30.19 -16.80 -17.96
C ILE A 660 -31.09 -15.62 -18.40
N VAL A 661 -30.49 -14.50 -18.82
CA VAL A 661 -31.24 -13.33 -19.27
C VAL A 661 -32.07 -13.66 -20.51
N LYS A 662 -31.53 -14.42 -21.47
CA LYS A 662 -32.26 -14.89 -22.65
C LYS A 662 -33.51 -15.69 -22.25
N ARG A 663 -33.35 -16.69 -21.38
CA ARG A 663 -34.46 -17.52 -20.88
C ARG A 663 -35.57 -16.67 -20.27
N HIS A 664 -35.21 -15.61 -19.53
CA HIS A 664 -36.21 -14.71 -18.95
C HIS A 664 -36.89 -13.80 -20.00
N LEU A 665 -36.13 -13.21 -20.93
CA LEU A 665 -36.69 -12.30 -21.93
C LEU A 665 -37.61 -12.97 -22.96
N GLU A 666 -37.40 -14.25 -23.23
CA GLU A 666 -38.17 -15.06 -24.19
C GLU A 666 -39.37 -15.79 -23.55
N ARG A 667 -39.61 -15.63 -22.24
CA ARG A 667 -40.82 -16.15 -21.56
C ARG A 667 -42.05 -15.27 -21.87
N GLY A 668 -43.10 -15.87 -22.43
CA GLY A 668 -44.47 -15.36 -22.36
C GLY A 668 -44.92 -14.28 -23.37
N VAL A 669 -44.09 -13.79 -24.30
CA VAL A 669 -44.50 -12.81 -25.33
C VAL A 669 -43.72 -13.04 -26.64
N PRO A 670 -44.33 -12.93 -27.85
CA PRO A 670 -43.61 -12.94 -29.12
C PRO A 670 -42.72 -11.68 -29.24
N ARG A 671 -41.48 -11.79 -28.76
CA ARG A 671 -40.41 -10.80 -28.91
C ARG A 671 -39.43 -11.26 -30.00
N PRO A 672 -38.67 -10.35 -30.62
CA PRO A 672 -37.60 -10.73 -31.53
C PRO A 672 -36.59 -11.64 -30.82
N ARG A 673 -36.29 -12.78 -31.46
CA ARG A 673 -35.43 -13.84 -30.92
C ARG A 673 -34.04 -13.30 -30.56
N MET A 674 -33.57 -13.58 -29.34
CA MET A 674 -32.25 -13.14 -28.89
C MET A 674 -31.15 -14.00 -29.54
N PRO A 675 -30.01 -13.41 -29.93
CA PRO A 675 -28.85 -14.16 -30.43
C PRO A 675 -28.39 -15.24 -29.44
N SER A 676 -27.66 -16.25 -29.94
CA SER A 676 -27.09 -17.29 -29.07
C SER A 676 -26.20 -16.68 -27.97
N PRO A 677 -26.31 -17.12 -26.70
CA PRO A 677 -25.39 -16.73 -25.63
C PRO A 677 -23.92 -17.03 -25.94
N VAL A 678 -23.65 -18.02 -26.80
CA VAL A 678 -22.28 -18.36 -27.27
C VAL A 678 -21.61 -17.17 -27.93
N TRP A 679 -22.34 -16.36 -28.71
CA TRP A 679 -21.77 -15.17 -29.34
C TRP A 679 -21.37 -14.09 -28.32
N ALA A 680 -22.12 -13.96 -27.23
CA ALA A 680 -21.73 -13.07 -26.13
C ALA A 680 -20.44 -13.54 -25.46
N ALA A 681 -20.35 -14.86 -25.21
CA ALA A 681 -19.20 -15.47 -24.56
C ALA A 681 -17.93 -15.40 -25.44
N LEU A 682 -18.04 -15.66 -26.76
CA LEU A 682 -16.92 -15.51 -27.70
C LEU A 682 -16.46 -14.05 -27.83
N ALA A 683 -17.39 -13.09 -27.85
CA ALA A 683 -17.04 -11.67 -27.83
C ALA A 683 -16.31 -11.30 -26.53
N ALA A 684 -16.70 -11.87 -25.39
CA ALA A 684 -16.02 -11.65 -24.12
C ALA A 684 -14.60 -12.21 -24.13
N VAL A 685 -14.40 -13.41 -24.68
CA VAL A 685 -13.06 -14.00 -24.86
C VAL A 685 -12.17 -13.08 -25.69
N LEU A 686 -12.68 -12.54 -26.78
CA LEU A 686 -11.95 -11.57 -27.61
C LEU A 686 -11.59 -10.31 -26.80
N PHE A 687 -12.56 -9.73 -26.10
CA PHE A 687 -12.40 -8.47 -25.36
C PHE A 687 -11.46 -8.57 -24.16
N VAL A 688 -11.46 -9.68 -23.44
CA VAL A 688 -10.62 -9.83 -22.25
C VAL A 688 -9.25 -10.36 -22.63
N ALA A 689 -9.17 -11.41 -23.44
CA ALA A 689 -7.94 -12.19 -23.60
C ALA A 689 -7.13 -11.85 -24.87
N VAL A 690 -7.67 -11.15 -25.86
CA VAL A 690 -7.04 -11.02 -27.19
C VAL A 690 -6.77 -9.57 -27.61
N ILE A 691 -7.74 -8.67 -27.45
CA ILE A 691 -7.55 -7.28 -27.93
C ILE A 691 -6.50 -6.53 -27.11
N GLY A 692 -5.85 -5.54 -27.73
CA GLY A 692 -5.03 -4.55 -27.04
C GLY A 692 -5.75 -3.21 -26.87
N ASN A 693 -5.00 -2.16 -26.57
CA ASN A 693 -5.51 -0.78 -26.54
C ASN A 693 -5.32 -0.08 -27.91
N LEU A 694 -5.62 1.22 -27.98
CA LEU A 694 -5.56 1.97 -29.24
C LEU A 694 -4.14 2.35 -29.68
N ASP A 695 -3.13 2.25 -28.82
CA ASP A 695 -1.76 2.68 -29.16
C ASP A 695 -1.18 1.87 -30.33
N GLY A 696 -1.56 0.60 -30.49
CA GLY A 696 -1.17 -0.18 -31.67
C GLY A 696 -1.62 0.45 -33.00
N PHE A 697 -2.81 1.06 -33.03
CA PHE A 697 -3.28 1.84 -34.19
C PHE A 697 -2.56 3.18 -34.29
N VAL A 698 -2.32 3.86 -33.17
CA VAL A 698 -1.59 5.14 -33.12
C VAL A 698 -0.18 4.98 -33.70
N GLN A 699 0.56 3.94 -33.29
CA GLN A 699 1.88 3.60 -33.81
C GLN A 699 1.85 3.37 -35.33
N LEU A 700 0.85 2.63 -35.83
CA LEU A 700 0.69 2.39 -37.26
C LEU A 700 0.48 3.71 -38.04
N VAL A 701 -0.34 4.62 -37.51
CA VAL A 701 -0.57 5.96 -38.10
C VAL A 701 0.69 6.83 -38.02
N GLN A 702 1.50 6.66 -36.98
CA GLN A 702 2.82 7.31 -36.82
C GLN A 702 3.90 6.72 -37.76
N GLY A 703 3.58 5.72 -38.57
CA GLY A 703 4.50 5.11 -39.54
C GLY A 703 5.29 3.93 -38.98
N HIS A 704 5.03 3.47 -37.76
CA HIS A 704 5.64 2.26 -37.23
C HIS A 704 4.99 1.02 -37.85
N GLY A 705 5.70 0.42 -38.80
CA GLY A 705 5.30 -0.81 -39.46
C GLY A 705 5.72 -2.06 -38.69
N PHE A 706 5.57 -3.22 -39.34
CA PHE A 706 5.86 -4.53 -38.75
C PHE A 706 7.24 -4.66 -38.11
N HIS A 707 8.28 -4.04 -38.69
CA HIS A 707 9.67 -4.15 -38.21
C HIS A 707 10.03 -3.16 -37.11
N SER A 708 9.32 -2.03 -37.01
CA SER A 708 9.63 -0.92 -36.10
C SER A 708 8.55 -0.72 -35.03
N PHE A 709 7.64 -1.70 -34.87
CA PHE A 709 6.57 -1.69 -33.88
C PHE A 709 7.13 -1.93 -32.48
N ASP A 710 6.87 -1.02 -31.55
CA ASP A 710 7.26 -1.17 -30.14
C ASP A 710 6.08 -1.75 -29.35
N TYR A 711 6.09 -3.06 -29.14
CA TYR A 711 5.04 -3.73 -28.38
C TYR A 711 5.02 -3.34 -26.89
N TRP A 712 6.13 -2.81 -26.36
CA TRP A 712 6.28 -2.46 -24.95
C TRP A 712 5.66 -1.12 -24.60
N ARG A 713 5.69 -0.16 -25.55
CA ARG A 713 5.09 1.16 -25.41
C ARG A 713 3.59 1.05 -25.10
N SER A 714 2.89 0.10 -25.71
CA SER A 714 1.45 -0.03 -25.51
C SER A 714 1.05 -0.44 -24.10
N SER A 715 1.95 -0.92 -23.23
CA SER A 715 1.66 -1.13 -21.80
C SER A 715 2.18 0.01 -20.91
N ARG A 716 2.58 1.15 -21.48
CA ARG A 716 3.16 2.32 -20.79
C ARG A 716 2.64 3.61 -21.42
N LEU A 717 1.31 3.77 -21.44
CA LEU A 717 0.64 4.92 -22.09
C LEU A 717 0.62 6.20 -21.25
N MET A 718 1.29 6.21 -20.11
CA MET A 718 1.50 7.40 -19.30
C MET A 718 2.91 7.95 -19.66
N PRO A 719 3.04 9.21 -20.12
CA PRO A 719 4.26 9.73 -20.77
C PRO A 719 5.44 9.92 -19.79
N PRO A 720 6.70 9.82 -20.30
CA PRO A 720 7.91 9.80 -19.49
C PRO A 720 8.48 11.19 -19.11
N ASP A 721 7.67 12.23 -19.03
CA ASP A 721 8.11 13.56 -18.55
C ASP A 721 7.39 13.84 -17.22
N PRO A 722 8.08 14.26 -16.14
CA PRO A 722 7.67 13.92 -14.79
C PRO A 722 6.21 14.26 -14.46
N PRO A 723 5.47 13.32 -13.84
CA PRO A 723 5.87 11.98 -13.42
C PRO A 723 4.86 10.90 -13.83
N GLY A 724 5.31 9.94 -14.63
CA GLY A 724 4.57 8.71 -14.81
C GLY A 724 5.29 7.64 -15.63
N PHE A 725 5.85 6.63 -14.97
CA PHE A 725 6.26 5.36 -15.61
C PHE A 725 5.20 4.27 -15.40
N GLU A 726 3.93 4.64 -15.18
CA GLU A 726 2.93 3.66 -14.75
C GLU A 726 2.67 2.58 -15.80
N ILE A 727 2.71 1.35 -15.33
CA ILE A 727 2.44 0.17 -16.13
C ILE A 727 0.93 0.05 -16.31
N THR A 728 0.48 0.07 -17.56
CA THR A 728 -0.92 -0.01 -18.00
C THR A 728 -1.17 -1.31 -18.77
N GLU A 729 -0.67 -2.42 -18.22
CA GLU A 729 -0.84 -3.75 -18.82
C GLU A 729 -2.29 -4.18 -18.96
N PHE A 730 -2.52 -4.99 -19.98
CA PHE A 730 -3.77 -5.67 -20.27
C PHE A 730 -3.49 -7.15 -20.53
N PRO A 731 -4.48 -8.05 -20.39
CA PRO A 731 -4.21 -9.48 -20.30
C PRO A 731 -3.41 -10.04 -21.48
N TYR A 732 -3.68 -9.61 -22.72
CA TYR A 732 -2.92 -10.10 -23.87
C TYR A 732 -1.43 -9.70 -23.82
N PHE A 733 -1.10 -8.48 -23.35
CA PHE A 733 0.29 -8.09 -23.11
C PHE A 733 0.93 -9.01 -22.07
N THR A 734 0.29 -9.21 -20.92
CA THR A 734 0.78 -10.06 -19.83
C THR A 734 1.09 -11.49 -20.31
N TYR A 735 0.19 -12.10 -21.08
CA TYR A 735 0.41 -13.44 -21.63
C TYR A 735 1.47 -13.47 -22.75
N LEU A 736 1.55 -12.44 -23.59
CA LEU A 736 2.53 -12.35 -24.67
C LEU A 736 3.94 -12.09 -24.14
N PHE A 737 4.08 -11.20 -23.15
CA PHE A 737 5.35 -11.00 -22.46
C PHE A 737 5.76 -12.28 -21.73
N ALA A 738 4.79 -13.08 -21.29
CA ALA A 738 4.94 -14.39 -20.66
C ALA A 738 5.73 -14.30 -19.35
N ASP A 739 5.27 -13.40 -18.48
CA ASP A 739 5.78 -13.18 -17.14
C ASP A 739 4.90 -13.96 -16.14
N PRO A 740 5.34 -15.12 -15.62
CA PRO A 740 4.54 -15.99 -14.78
C PRO A 740 4.45 -15.46 -13.35
N HIS A 741 3.98 -14.22 -13.24
CA HIS A 741 3.87 -13.46 -12.01
C HIS A 741 2.46 -13.55 -11.42
N ALA A 742 2.29 -13.09 -10.19
CA ALA A 742 1.04 -13.11 -9.45
C ALA A 742 -0.18 -12.52 -10.19
N HIS A 743 0.02 -11.43 -10.93
CA HIS A 743 -1.04 -10.77 -11.69
C HIS A 743 -1.53 -11.62 -12.87
N LEU A 744 -0.69 -12.50 -13.42
CA LEU A 744 -1.08 -13.48 -14.44
C LEU A 744 -1.85 -14.64 -13.83
N PHE A 745 -1.35 -15.19 -12.71
CA PHE A 745 -1.95 -16.37 -12.07
C PHE A 745 -3.31 -16.11 -11.44
N VAL A 746 -3.57 -14.89 -10.98
CA VAL A 746 -4.82 -14.58 -10.30
C VAL A 746 -6.02 -14.50 -11.25
N ILE A 747 -5.84 -14.15 -12.53
CA ILE A 747 -6.95 -13.89 -13.48
C ILE A 747 -7.96 -15.07 -13.55
N PRO A 748 -7.55 -16.35 -13.66
CA PRO A 748 -8.49 -17.46 -13.58
C PRO A 748 -9.25 -17.56 -12.25
N LEU A 749 -8.58 -17.31 -11.12
CA LEU A 749 -9.20 -17.38 -9.79
C LEU A 749 -10.25 -16.28 -9.61
N THR A 750 -9.99 -15.09 -10.15
CA THR A 750 -10.97 -14.00 -10.11
C THR A 750 -12.22 -14.33 -10.94
N LEU A 751 -12.05 -14.93 -12.12
CA LEU A 751 -13.17 -15.43 -12.94
C LEU A 751 -13.94 -16.56 -12.25
N LEU A 752 -13.25 -17.45 -11.54
CA LEU A 752 -13.88 -18.46 -10.69
C LEU A 752 -14.73 -17.81 -9.58
N ALA A 753 -14.21 -16.77 -8.92
CA ALA A 753 -14.93 -16.01 -7.89
C ALA A 753 -16.19 -15.34 -8.47
N LEU A 754 -16.11 -14.74 -9.66
CA LEU A 754 -17.28 -14.17 -10.36
C LEU A 754 -18.34 -15.24 -10.68
N GLY A 755 -17.91 -16.41 -11.17
CA GLY A 755 -18.80 -17.53 -11.42
C GLY A 755 -19.47 -18.07 -10.15
N LEU A 756 -18.72 -18.17 -9.05
CA LEU A 756 -19.23 -18.59 -7.74
C LEU A 756 -20.20 -17.56 -7.14
N GLY A 757 -19.90 -16.26 -7.29
CA GLY A 757 -20.81 -15.17 -6.93
C GLY A 757 -22.13 -15.25 -7.70
N LEU A 758 -22.08 -15.51 -9.00
CA LEU A 758 -23.28 -15.74 -9.80
C LEU A 758 -24.04 -17.01 -9.36
N ALA A 759 -23.34 -18.07 -8.99
CA ALA A 759 -23.95 -19.30 -8.47
C ALA A 759 -24.64 -19.07 -7.11
N CYS A 760 -24.05 -18.25 -6.22
CA CYS A 760 -24.69 -17.79 -4.98
C CYS A 760 -26.02 -17.08 -5.29
N ILE A 761 -26.01 -16.10 -6.19
CA ILE A 761 -27.21 -15.36 -6.60
C ILE A 761 -28.28 -16.31 -7.15
N MET A 762 -27.92 -17.21 -8.06
CA MET A 762 -28.88 -18.12 -8.69
C MET A 762 -29.44 -19.17 -7.72
N SER A 763 -28.73 -19.48 -6.63
CA SER A 763 -29.19 -20.44 -5.62
C SER A 763 -30.44 -19.96 -4.84
N THR A 764 -30.67 -18.65 -4.76
CA THR A 764 -31.78 -18.05 -3.99
C THR A 764 -32.95 -17.59 -4.87
N VAL A 765 -32.70 -17.22 -6.12
CA VAL A 765 -33.70 -16.61 -7.03
C VAL A 765 -34.76 -17.60 -7.53
N GLU A 766 -34.40 -18.86 -7.75
CA GLU A 766 -35.30 -19.91 -8.24
C GLU A 766 -36.07 -20.65 -7.14
N ALA A 767 -35.98 -20.22 -5.87
CA ALA A 767 -36.75 -20.79 -4.78
C ALA A 767 -38.18 -20.21 -4.76
N GLN A 768 -39.22 -21.02 -5.05
CA GLN A 768 -40.63 -20.62 -4.93
C GLN A 768 -40.96 -20.01 -3.53
N PRO A 769 -41.75 -18.92 -3.44
CA PRO A 769 -42.24 -18.37 -2.16
C PRO A 769 -43.58 -19.01 -1.73
N PRO A 770 -44.00 -18.94 -0.44
CA PRO A 770 -43.24 -19.01 0.80
C PRO A 770 -43.70 -20.20 1.67
N ALA A 771 -42.82 -21.18 1.91
CA ALA A 771 -42.94 -22.04 3.10
C ALA A 771 -42.05 -21.45 4.20
N PRO A 772 -42.37 -21.62 5.50
CA PRO A 772 -41.52 -21.14 6.58
C PRO A 772 -40.08 -21.67 6.44
N PRO A 773 -39.07 -20.93 6.92
CA PRO A 773 -37.67 -21.28 6.76
C PRO A 773 -37.38 -22.63 7.44
N SER A 774 -37.44 -23.73 6.69
CA SER A 774 -36.86 -24.99 7.14
C SER A 774 -35.33 -24.87 7.09
N ALA A 775 -34.62 -25.40 8.08
CA ALA A 775 -33.15 -25.51 8.07
C ALA A 775 -32.61 -26.12 6.76
N ALA A 776 -33.39 -27.00 6.11
CA ALA A 776 -33.09 -27.62 4.81
C ALA A 776 -33.09 -26.67 3.59
N ARG A 777 -33.50 -25.40 3.73
CA ARG A 777 -33.50 -24.39 2.65
C ARG A 777 -32.22 -23.55 2.65
N ARG A 778 -31.67 -23.26 3.82
CA ARG A 778 -30.39 -22.54 4.02
C ARG A 778 -29.19 -23.36 3.55
N THR A 779 -29.29 -24.68 3.57
CA THR A 779 -28.26 -25.61 3.04
C THR A 779 -28.10 -25.57 1.52
N ARG A 780 -28.96 -24.87 0.76
CA ARG A 780 -28.94 -24.89 -0.72
C ARG A 780 -27.94 -23.92 -1.37
N GLY A 781 -27.51 -22.87 -0.66
CA GLY A 781 -26.49 -21.90 -1.09
C GLY A 781 -25.11 -22.13 -0.44
N ILE A 782 -24.99 -23.11 0.45
CA ILE A 782 -23.77 -23.33 1.25
C ILE A 782 -22.56 -23.74 0.40
N PHE A 783 -22.77 -24.54 -0.64
CA PHE A 783 -21.67 -25.02 -1.49
C PHE A 783 -21.02 -23.87 -2.27
N PRO A 784 -21.75 -23.05 -3.08
CA PRO A 784 -21.18 -21.85 -3.68
C PRO A 784 -20.50 -20.92 -2.69
N LEU A 785 -21.09 -20.71 -1.50
CA LEU A 785 -20.53 -19.84 -0.48
C LEU A 785 -19.18 -20.35 0.08
N VAL A 786 -19.09 -21.66 0.38
CA VAL A 786 -17.85 -22.30 0.85
C VAL A 786 -16.74 -22.23 -0.19
N PHE A 787 -17.05 -22.56 -1.45
CA PHE A 787 -16.07 -22.48 -2.52
C PHE A 787 -15.71 -21.04 -2.88
N LEU A 788 -16.62 -20.07 -2.70
CA LEU A 788 -16.31 -18.65 -2.84
C LEU A 788 -15.31 -18.21 -1.75
N GLY A 789 -15.52 -18.63 -0.49
CA GLY A 789 -14.56 -18.38 0.60
C GLY A 789 -13.18 -18.99 0.31
N LEU A 790 -13.13 -20.25 -0.14
CA LEU A 790 -11.89 -20.91 -0.55
C LEU A 790 -11.19 -20.15 -1.69
N THR A 791 -11.95 -19.71 -2.69
CA THR A 791 -11.40 -18.98 -3.85
C THR A 791 -10.90 -17.59 -3.45
N LEU A 792 -11.60 -16.86 -2.57
CA LEU A 792 -11.14 -15.56 -2.07
C LEU A 792 -9.87 -15.68 -1.23
N GLY A 793 -9.74 -16.73 -0.40
CA GLY A 793 -8.50 -17.03 0.29
C GLY A 793 -7.35 -17.39 -0.66
N ALA A 794 -7.65 -18.13 -1.74
CA ALA A 794 -6.66 -18.43 -2.79
C ALA A 794 -6.23 -17.17 -3.54
N ILE A 795 -7.14 -16.24 -3.82
CA ILE A 795 -6.83 -14.92 -4.39
C ILE A 795 -5.90 -14.16 -3.45
N LEU A 796 -6.18 -14.12 -2.14
CA LEU A 796 -5.30 -13.47 -1.15
C LEU A 796 -3.87 -14.02 -1.20
N ALA A 797 -3.70 -15.34 -1.25
CA ALA A 797 -2.37 -15.97 -1.27
C ALA A 797 -1.71 -15.99 -2.68
N THR A 798 -2.45 -15.64 -3.74
CA THR A 798 -1.93 -15.55 -5.11
C THR A 798 -1.58 -14.12 -5.50
N ASN A 799 -2.42 -13.15 -5.14
CA ASN A 799 -2.21 -11.72 -5.34
C ASN A 799 -3.12 -10.92 -4.39
N SER A 800 -2.53 -10.40 -3.31
CA SER A 800 -3.24 -9.65 -2.26
C SER A 800 -3.93 -8.37 -2.77
N TRP A 801 -3.55 -7.82 -3.92
CA TRP A 801 -4.19 -6.62 -4.48
C TRP A 801 -5.60 -6.91 -5.04
N ASP A 802 -5.81 -8.11 -5.58
CA ASP A 802 -7.07 -8.53 -6.17
C ASP A 802 -8.14 -8.87 -5.12
N VAL A 803 -7.71 -9.28 -3.91
CA VAL A 803 -8.66 -9.68 -2.86
C VAL A 803 -9.62 -8.54 -2.51
N ILE A 804 -9.17 -7.27 -2.55
CA ILE A 804 -10.00 -6.11 -2.22
C ILE A 804 -11.20 -6.03 -3.17
N THR A 805 -10.93 -6.03 -4.47
CA THR A 805 -11.94 -5.93 -5.52
C THR A 805 -12.90 -7.13 -5.49
N TYR A 806 -12.34 -8.33 -5.43
CA TYR A 806 -13.17 -9.54 -5.53
C TYR A 806 -13.86 -9.92 -4.21
N ALA A 807 -13.37 -9.45 -3.05
CA ALA A 807 -14.13 -9.52 -1.79
C ALA A 807 -15.32 -8.56 -1.80
N ILE A 808 -15.19 -7.34 -2.34
CA ILE A 808 -16.33 -6.41 -2.52
C ILE A 808 -17.36 -7.01 -3.47
N VAL A 809 -16.92 -7.57 -4.60
CA VAL A 809 -17.82 -8.22 -5.56
C VAL A 809 -18.47 -9.46 -4.93
N GLY A 810 -17.72 -10.31 -4.23
CA GLY A 810 -18.21 -11.50 -3.56
C GLY A 810 -19.22 -11.19 -2.45
N ALA A 811 -18.89 -10.26 -1.55
CA ALA A 811 -19.79 -9.80 -0.50
C ALA A 811 -21.08 -9.19 -1.08
N THR A 812 -20.96 -8.36 -2.12
CA THR A 812 -22.15 -7.76 -2.75
C THR A 812 -22.97 -8.81 -3.51
N ALA A 813 -22.35 -9.82 -4.12
CA ALA A 813 -23.06 -10.94 -4.72
C ALA A 813 -23.85 -11.75 -3.67
N VAL A 814 -23.28 -11.97 -2.48
CA VAL A 814 -24.00 -12.58 -1.34
C VAL A 814 -25.16 -11.70 -0.88
N ILE A 815 -24.98 -10.37 -0.79
CA ILE A 815 -26.06 -9.43 -0.47
C ILE A 815 -27.17 -9.47 -1.52
N ILE A 816 -26.83 -9.52 -2.81
CA ILE A 816 -27.80 -9.67 -3.91
C ILE A 816 -28.53 -11.02 -3.79
N ALA A 817 -27.83 -12.10 -3.44
CA ALA A 817 -28.42 -13.41 -3.21
C ALA A 817 -29.43 -13.38 -2.05
N GLU A 818 -29.07 -12.79 -0.92
CA GLU A 818 -29.95 -12.60 0.24
C GLU A 818 -31.16 -11.71 -0.11
N TYR A 819 -30.95 -10.65 -0.88
CA TYR A 819 -32.06 -9.83 -1.35
C TYR A 819 -33.00 -10.62 -2.28
N GLY A 820 -32.45 -11.45 -3.16
CA GLY A 820 -33.22 -12.36 -4.01
C GLY A 820 -34.12 -13.32 -3.22
N TYR A 821 -33.66 -13.73 -2.03
CA TYR A 821 -34.41 -14.57 -1.09
C TYR A 821 -35.51 -13.81 -0.35
N TRP A 822 -35.18 -12.70 0.31
CA TRP A 822 -36.12 -11.96 1.15
C TRP A 822 -37.10 -11.08 0.35
N ARG A 823 -36.68 -10.61 -0.84
CA ARG A 823 -37.42 -9.69 -1.74
C ARG A 823 -37.91 -8.39 -1.07
N ALA A 824 -37.36 -8.04 0.10
CA ALA A 824 -37.71 -6.86 0.88
C ALA A 824 -36.56 -6.43 1.81
N PHE A 825 -36.42 -5.11 2.02
CA PHE A 825 -35.49 -4.54 3.00
C PHE A 825 -36.15 -4.45 4.37
N HIS A 826 -36.01 -5.49 5.18
CA HIS A 826 -36.38 -5.46 6.61
C HIS A 826 -35.19 -5.93 7.46
N TRP A 827 -35.23 -5.70 8.78
CA TRP A 827 -34.09 -5.98 9.67
C TRP A 827 -33.55 -7.43 9.57
N ARG A 828 -34.41 -8.43 9.31
CA ARG A 828 -33.97 -9.84 9.12
C ARG A 828 -33.09 -10.05 7.87
N PHE A 829 -33.33 -9.27 6.80
CA PHE A 829 -32.46 -9.28 5.61
C PHE A 829 -31.10 -8.71 5.98
N VAL A 830 -31.07 -7.57 6.68
CA VAL A 830 -29.81 -6.93 7.10
C VAL A 830 -28.98 -7.86 7.98
N VAL A 831 -29.59 -8.49 8.99
CA VAL A 831 -28.90 -9.46 9.87
C VAL A 831 -28.42 -10.69 9.09
N SER A 832 -29.23 -11.24 8.19
CA SER A 832 -28.86 -12.40 7.38
C SER A 832 -27.71 -12.08 6.41
N ALA A 833 -27.78 -10.94 5.71
CA ALA A 833 -26.75 -10.47 4.80
C ALA A 833 -25.42 -10.19 5.53
N ILE A 834 -25.45 -9.49 6.67
CA ILE A 834 -24.25 -9.29 7.49
C ILE A 834 -23.69 -10.64 7.96
N GLY A 835 -24.56 -11.55 8.40
CA GLY A 835 -24.17 -12.89 8.84
C GLY A 835 -23.48 -13.70 7.74
N ASP A 836 -24.06 -13.77 6.55
CA ASP A 836 -23.50 -14.55 5.44
C ASP A 836 -22.23 -13.92 4.86
N VAL A 837 -22.12 -12.58 4.86
CA VAL A 837 -20.87 -11.88 4.52
C VAL A 837 -19.78 -12.13 5.57
N ALA A 838 -20.13 -12.12 6.86
CA ALA A 838 -19.19 -12.48 7.93
C ALA A 838 -18.74 -13.94 7.82
N VAL A 839 -19.65 -14.87 7.49
CA VAL A 839 -19.31 -16.27 7.21
C VAL A 839 -18.38 -16.38 6.01
N LEU A 840 -18.62 -15.63 4.93
CA LEU A 840 -17.73 -15.61 3.77
C LEU A 840 -16.31 -15.16 4.14
N GLY A 841 -16.19 -14.06 4.90
CA GLY A 841 -14.91 -13.56 5.40
C GLY A 841 -14.21 -14.56 6.33
N LEU A 842 -14.97 -15.18 7.24
CA LEU A 842 -14.47 -16.22 8.14
C LEU A 842 -13.96 -17.43 7.35
N LEU A 843 -14.69 -17.90 6.33
CA LEU A 843 -14.27 -19.03 5.50
C LEU A 843 -13.00 -18.72 4.72
N ALA A 844 -12.90 -17.53 4.12
CA ALA A 844 -11.69 -17.10 3.42
C ALA A 844 -10.48 -17.04 4.36
N GLY A 845 -10.66 -16.48 5.57
CA GLY A 845 -9.62 -16.44 6.60
C GLY A 845 -9.23 -17.81 7.14
N LEU A 846 -10.20 -18.68 7.45
CA LEU A 846 -9.94 -20.02 7.99
C LEU A 846 -9.24 -20.93 6.99
N PHE A 847 -9.66 -20.93 5.72
CA PHE A 847 -9.04 -21.79 4.71
C PHE A 847 -7.57 -21.44 4.48
N PHE A 848 -7.20 -20.16 4.64
CA PHE A 848 -5.84 -19.68 4.41
C PHE A 848 -5.15 -19.19 5.69
N LEU A 849 -5.62 -19.63 6.86
CA LEU A 849 -5.06 -19.24 8.15
C LEU A 849 -3.55 -19.53 8.24
N PRO A 850 -3.01 -20.68 7.78
CA PRO A 850 -1.56 -20.91 7.81
C PRO A 850 -0.75 -19.88 7.01
N TYR A 851 -1.29 -19.39 5.88
CA TYR A 851 -0.67 -18.31 5.10
C TYR A 851 -0.74 -16.99 5.87
N ILE A 852 -1.92 -16.62 6.38
CA ILE A 852 -2.15 -15.34 7.08
C ILE A 852 -1.27 -15.20 8.32
N VAL A 853 -1.01 -16.29 9.05
CA VAL A 853 -0.19 -16.28 10.27
C VAL A 853 1.30 -16.07 9.98
N HIS A 854 1.79 -16.49 8.80
CA HIS A 854 3.20 -16.36 8.41
C HIS A 854 3.45 -15.20 7.44
N TYR A 855 2.40 -14.61 6.87
CA TYR A 855 2.53 -13.46 5.98
C TYR A 855 2.60 -12.17 6.80
N GLU A 856 3.73 -11.48 6.73
CA GLU A 856 3.89 -10.16 7.32
C GLU A 856 3.66 -9.10 6.25
N ALA A 857 2.62 -8.29 6.42
CA ALA A 857 2.35 -7.20 5.49
C ALA A 857 3.51 -6.19 5.51
N PRO A 858 4.00 -5.73 4.35
CA PRO A 858 5.02 -4.69 4.28
C PRO A 858 4.40 -3.35 4.68
N VAL A 859 4.31 -3.13 5.99
CA VAL A 859 3.87 -1.88 6.61
C VAL A 859 5.12 -1.18 7.15
N PRO A 860 5.38 0.08 6.80
CA PRO A 860 6.57 0.79 7.25
C PRO A 860 6.55 1.00 8.77
N GLU A 861 7.72 0.92 9.40
CA GLU A 861 7.94 1.18 10.84
C GLU A 861 7.48 2.59 11.29
N HIS A 862 7.32 3.51 10.33
CA HIS A 862 6.70 4.81 10.51
C HIS A 862 5.42 4.91 9.67
N PRO A 863 4.26 4.63 10.25
CA PRO A 863 2.99 4.70 9.53
C PRO A 863 2.56 6.14 9.19
N GLN A 864 3.25 7.16 9.72
CA GLN A 864 2.92 8.59 9.61
C GLN A 864 2.61 9.06 8.17
N SER A 865 3.08 8.41 7.12
CA SER A 865 2.84 8.85 5.75
C SER A 865 1.54 8.39 5.09
N TRP A 866 0.80 7.41 5.63
CA TRP A 866 -0.30 6.80 4.85
C TRP A 866 -1.57 7.67 4.83
N VAL A 867 -1.86 8.35 5.94
CA VAL A 867 -3.05 9.22 6.09
C VAL A 867 -2.73 10.66 5.65
N ASP A 868 -1.52 11.15 5.92
CA ASP A 868 -1.04 12.46 5.44
C ASP A 868 -0.95 12.53 3.91
N LYS A 869 -1.01 11.37 3.23
CA LYS A 869 -0.98 11.26 1.77
C LYS A 869 -2.30 10.76 1.16
N ILE A 870 -3.41 10.74 1.90
CA ILE A 870 -4.76 10.61 1.32
C ILE A 870 -5.15 12.00 0.77
N PRO A 871 -5.07 12.24 -0.54
CA PRO A 871 -5.32 13.55 -1.11
C PRO A 871 -6.83 13.72 -1.34
N LEU A 872 -7.62 13.81 -0.28
CA LEU A 872 -9.06 14.06 -0.48
C LEU A 872 -9.40 15.55 -0.56
N ILE A 873 -8.65 16.46 0.09
CA ILE A 873 -8.96 17.91 0.07
C ILE A 873 -7.72 18.83 0.21
N GLY A 874 -6.61 18.39 0.83
CA GLY A 874 -5.46 19.25 1.16
C GLY A 874 -4.56 19.66 -0.02
N ASN A 875 -4.19 18.71 -0.87
CA ASN A 875 -3.16 18.92 -1.90
C ASN A 875 -3.62 19.75 -3.11
N ALA A 876 -4.93 20.01 -3.25
CA ALA A 876 -5.45 20.91 -4.29
C ALA A 876 -5.05 22.38 -4.05
N LEU A 877 -4.67 22.73 -2.82
CA LEU A 877 -4.32 24.10 -2.41
C LEU A 877 -2.81 24.35 -2.30
N ASP A 878 -1.97 23.31 -2.31
CA ASP A 878 -0.52 23.46 -2.30
C ASP A 878 0.00 23.75 -3.71
N ALA A 879 0.49 24.98 -3.93
CA ALA A 879 1.02 25.44 -5.21
C ALA A 879 2.40 24.86 -5.56
N THR A 880 3.00 24.09 -4.65
CA THR A 880 4.31 23.44 -4.77
C THR A 880 4.24 21.99 -5.26
N PHE A 881 3.07 21.35 -5.22
CA PHE A 881 2.85 20.04 -5.83
C PHE A 881 2.45 20.21 -7.29
N ASN A 882 3.27 19.65 -8.19
CA ASN A 882 3.13 19.81 -9.64
C ASN A 882 1.74 19.30 -10.10
N ARG A 883 0.81 20.19 -10.46
CA ARG A 883 -0.61 19.85 -10.74
C ARG A 883 -0.84 18.94 -11.95
N GLU A 884 0.17 18.75 -12.80
CA GLU A 884 0.07 17.91 -14.00
C GLU A 884 0.42 16.43 -13.73
N ALA A 885 0.81 16.11 -12.49
CA ALA A 885 1.60 14.95 -12.16
C ALA A 885 0.87 13.71 -11.60
N THR A 886 -0.41 13.80 -11.26
CA THR A 886 -1.01 12.84 -10.28
C THR A 886 -2.31 12.20 -10.71
N HIS A 887 -2.79 12.38 -11.94
CA HIS A 887 -4.09 11.85 -12.38
C HIS A 887 -4.14 11.45 -13.86
N THR A 888 -4.98 10.47 -14.18
CA THR A 888 -5.18 10.03 -15.57
C THR A 888 -5.93 11.10 -16.36
N ARG A 889 -5.37 11.55 -17.48
CA ARG A 889 -6.08 12.42 -18.43
C ARG A 889 -7.17 11.63 -19.15
N LEU A 890 -8.26 12.30 -19.51
CA LEU A 890 -9.39 11.65 -20.16
C LEU A 890 -8.99 10.97 -21.48
N TRP A 891 -8.12 11.60 -22.26
CA TRP A 891 -7.65 11.02 -23.51
C TRP A 891 -6.80 9.76 -23.29
N GLN A 892 -5.97 9.69 -22.24
CA GLN A 892 -5.20 8.49 -21.88
C GLN A 892 -6.13 7.36 -21.43
N TYR A 893 -7.11 7.68 -20.58
CA TYR A 893 -8.12 6.72 -20.15
C TYR A 893 -8.90 6.15 -21.33
N LEU A 894 -9.26 7.00 -22.30
CA LEU A 894 -9.94 6.58 -23.52
C LEU A 894 -8.99 5.81 -24.45
N GLU A 895 -7.70 6.15 -24.55
CA GLU A 895 -6.74 5.39 -25.34
C GLU A 895 -6.62 3.94 -24.84
N ILE A 896 -6.60 3.76 -23.51
CA ILE A 896 -6.57 2.46 -22.85
C ILE A 896 -7.92 1.73 -22.98
N HIS A 897 -9.06 2.39 -22.68
CA HIS A 897 -10.36 1.72 -22.49
C HIS A 897 -11.46 2.07 -23.51
N SER A 898 -11.14 2.73 -24.63
CA SER A 898 -12.09 3.29 -25.62
C SER A 898 -13.26 2.38 -25.99
N LEU A 899 -12.97 1.16 -26.46
CA LEU A 899 -13.99 0.22 -26.92
C LEU A 899 -14.98 -0.10 -25.79
N PHE A 900 -14.47 -0.32 -24.58
CA PHE A 900 -15.31 -0.63 -23.42
C PHE A 900 -16.11 0.58 -22.97
N ALA A 901 -15.48 1.75 -22.88
CA ALA A 901 -16.15 2.99 -22.50
C ALA A 901 -17.34 3.28 -23.42
N VAL A 902 -17.16 3.16 -24.74
CA VAL A 902 -18.23 3.36 -25.73
C VAL A 902 -19.36 2.34 -25.54
N LEU A 903 -19.04 1.05 -25.40
CA LEU A 903 -20.04 -0.01 -25.26
C LEU A 903 -20.83 0.10 -23.95
N ILE A 904 -20.15 0.32 -22.82
CA ILE A 904 -20.76 0.41 -21.51
C ILE A 904 -21.58 1.70 -21.37
N CYS A 905 -21.05 2.86 -21.75
CA CYS A 905 -21.80 4.12 -21.71
C CYS A 905 -23.04 4.08 -22.63
N THR A 906 -22.92 3.48 -23.82
CA THR A 906 -24.09 3.25 -24.70
C THR A 906 -25.12 2.36 -24.00
N PHE A 907 -24.69 1.28 -23.36
CA PHE A 907 -25.58 0.35 -22.67
C PHE A 907 -26.29 0.97 -21.47
N ILE A 908 -25.57 1.71 -20.63
CA ILE A 908 -26.13 2.42 -19.48
C ILE A 908 -27.12 3.49 -19.96
N GLY A 909 -26.75 4.27 -20.98
CA GLY A 909 -27.64 5.28 -21.57
C GLY A 909 -28.90 4.66 -22.16
N TRP A 910 -28.77 3.55 -22.90
CA TRP A 910 -29.89 2.78 -23.43
C TRP A 910 -30.79 2.21 -22.32
N LEU A 911 -30.20 1.65 -21.26
CA LEU A 911 -30.94 1.11 -20.13
C LEU A 911 -31.67 2.23 -19.36
N ALA A 912 -31.00 3.34 -19.09
CA ALA A 912 -31.58 4.53 -18.48
C ALA A 912 -32.75 5.08 -19.30
N TRP A 913 -32.60 5.17 -20.63
CA TRP A 913 -33.69 5.56 -21.53
C TRP A 913 -34.89 4.63 -21.40
N ARG A 914 -34.68 3.30 -21.36
CA ARG A 914 -35.80 2.35 -21.22
C ARG A 914 -36.46 2.37 -19.83
N ARG A 915 -35.69 2.59 -18.76
CA ARG A 915 -36.17 2.53 -17.37
C ARG A 915 -36.77 3.84 -16.88
N PHE A 916 -36.25 4.97 -17.34
CA PHE A 916 -36.68 6.31 -16.94
C PHE A 916 -37.43 7.07 -18.05
N GLY A 917 -37.23 6.72 -19.33
CA GLY A 917 -37.80 7.43 -20.48
C GLY A 917 -39.32 7.28 -20.65
N GLY A 918 -39.96 6.29 -20.03
CA GLY A 918 -41.44 6.24 -19.95
C GLY A 918 -42.06 7.42 -19.18
N ALA A 919 -41.27 8.18 -18.42
CA ALA A 919 -41.67 9.44 -17.78
C ALA A 919 -41.33 10.69 -18.62
N LEU A 920 -40.89 10.50 -19.88
CA LEU A 920 -40.42 11.50 -20.85
C LEU A 920 -41.17 11.44 -22.19
N GLU A 921 -42.30 10.74 -22.31
CA GLU A 921 -43.22 10.94 -23.43
C GLU A 921 -43.88 12.34 -23.33
N VAL A 922 -43.16 13.37 -23.77
CA VAL A 922 -43.81 14.54 -24.35
C VAL A 922 -44.28 14.09 -25.72
N ARG A 923 -45.58 13.79 -25.86
CA ARG A 923 -46.22 13.67 -27.17
C ARG A 923 -45.98 14.96 -27.94
N TRP A 924 -45.07 14.93 -28.91
CA TRP A 924 -45.01 15.98 -29.91
C TRP A 924 -46.30 15.88 -30.75
N PRO A 925 -47.11 16.95 -30.89
CA PRO A 925 -48.27 16.90 -31.76
C PRO A 925 -47.76 16.62 -33.18
N ARG A 926 -48.34 15.60 -33.84
CA ARG A 926 -48.13 15.37 -35.27
C ARG A 926 -48.64 16.60 -36.03
N LEU A 927 -47.74 17.50 -36.39
CA LEU A 927 -48.00 18.50 -37.42
C LEU A 927 -47.91 17.81 -38.77
N SER A 928 -49.06 17.40 -39.30
CA SER A 928 -49.20 17.06 -40.71
C SER A 928 -48.96 18.31 -41.54
N VAL A 929 -47.85 18.33 -42.29
CA VAL A 929 -47.56 19.39 -43.25
C VAL A 929 -48.31 19.08 -44.54
N ARG A 930 -49.42 19.80 -44.77
CA ARG A 930 -49.92 20.09 -46.12
C ARG A 930 -49.77 21.60 -46.33
N GLY A 931 -48.84 21.98 -47.19
CA GLY A 931 -48.80 23.29 -47.86
C GLY A 931 -47.85 24.34 -47.27
N GLY A 932 -46.92 24.80 -48.13
CA GLY A 932 -46.39 26.16 -48.10
C GLY A 932 -45.16 26.41 -47.23
N PHE A 933 -43.99 26.42 -47.87
CA PHE A 933 -42.72 26.87 -47.31
C PHE A 933 -42.79 28.37 -46.95
N ARG A 934 -42.77 28.72 -45.66
CA ARG A 934 -42.40 30.06 -45.16
C ARG A 934 -41.51 29.89 -43.92
N LEU A 935 -40.28 30.42 -44.00
CA LEU A 935 -39.32 30.49 -42.90
C LEU A 935 -39.87 31.36 -41.75
N PRO A 936 -39.96 30.86 -40.50
CA PRO A 936 -40.22 31.72 -39.36
C PRO A 936 -38.91 32.35 -38.87
N ARG A 937 -38.76 33.65 -39.14
CA ARG A 937 -37.90 34.53 -38.34
C ARG A 937 -38.56 34.73 -36.98
N ALA A 938 -38.16 33.96 -35.98
CA ALA A 938 -38.12 34.33 -34.56
C ALA A 938 -37.75 33.10 -33.72
N PHE A 939 -36.57 33.14 -33.08
CA PHE A 939 -36.26 32.28 -31.95
C PHE A 939 -37.16 32.70 -30.76
N PRO A 940 -38.01 31.81 -30.19
CA PRO A 940 -38.74 32.14 -28.98
C PRO A 940 -37.87 31.78 -27.76
N SER A 941 -37.14 32.77 -27.24
CA SER A 941 -36.32 32.69 -26.02
C SER A 941 -37.11 32.55 -24.70
N ARG A 942 -38.40 32.15 -24.74
CA ARG A 942 -39.27 32.08 -23.54
C ARG A 942 -40.19 30.86 -23.46
N ALA A 943 -40.03 29.85 -24.32
CA ALA A 943 -40.91 28.68 -24.35
C ALA A 943 -40.39 27.44 -23.57
N VAL A 944 -39.27 27.54 -22.85
CA VAL A 944 -38.71 26.42 -22.06
C VAL A 944 -39.37 26.28 -20.66
N TRP A 945 -40.21 27.23 -20.23
CA TRP A 945 -40.63 27.35 -18.83
C TRP A 945 -42.14 27.24 -18.53
N ARG A 946 -42.95 26.66 -19.43
CA ARG A 946 -44.37 26.40 -19.13
C ARG A 946 -44.68 24.91 -19.13
N MET A 947 -44.19 24.20 -18.11
CA MET A 947 -44.79 22.93 -17.67
C MET A 947 -45.92 23.21 -16.66
N PRO A 948 -46.98 22.39 -16.63
CA PRO A 948 -48.05 22.49 -15.63
C PRO A 948 -47.49 22.46 -14.20
N LYS A 949 -47.93 23.38 -13.32
CA LYS A 949 -47.45 23.52 -11.93
C LYS A 949 -47.51 22.20 -11.14
N ASP A 950 -48.47 21.35 -11.45
CA ASP A 950 -48.74 20.10 -10.71
C ASP A 950 -47.71 19.00 -11.01
N ILE A 951 -47.08 19.04 -12.19
CA ILE A 951 -46.01 18.11 -12.61
C ILE A 951 -44.65 18.60 -12.10
N TRP A 952 -44.43 19.92 -12.11
CA TRP A 952 -43.23 20.57 -11.55
C TRP A 952 -43.09 20.30 -10.04
N GLN A 953 -44.20 20.40 -9.28
CA GLN A 953 -44.20 20.12 -7.83
C GLN A 953 -43.93 18.65 -7.49
N ARG A 954 -44.36 17.69 -8.34
CA ARG A 954 -44.17 16.25 -8.08
C ARG A 954 -42.83 15.68 -8.52
N THR A 955 -42.20 16.22 -9.57
CA THR A 955 -40.97 15.62 -10.14
C THR A 955 -39.89 16.63 -10.59
N GLY A 956 -40.21 17.91 -10.75
CA GLY A 956 -39.33 18.91 -11.35
C GLY A 956 -38.10 19.26 -10.50
N TRP A 957 -38.29 19.51 -9.20
CA TRP A 957 -37.17 19.88 -8.31
C TRP A 957 -36.16 18.75 -8.12
N ARG A 958 -36.61 17.49 -8.02
CA ARG A 958 -35.73 16.31 -7.92
C ARG A 958 -34.84 16.15 -9.15
N ARG A 959 -35.40 16.42 -10.34
CA ARG A 959 -34.67 16.37 -11.62
C ARG A 959 -33.71 17.53 -11.78
N ALA A 960 -34.11 18.74 -11.36
CA ALA A 960 -33.24 19.91 -11.33
C ALA A 960 -32.02 19.68 -10.41
N ILE A 961 -32.22 19.06 -9.24
CA ILE A 961 -31.11 18.71 -8.33
C ILE A 961 -30.12 17.77 -9.02
N VAL A 962 -30.58 16.70 -9.68
CA VAL A 962 -29.67 15.76 -10.37
C VAL A 962 -28.88 16.45 -11.48
N VAL A 963 -29.53 17.30 -12.29
CA VAL A 963 -28.84 18.06 -13.36
C VAL A 963 -27.85 19.06 -12.77
N VAL A 964 -28.20 19.75 -11.68
CA VAL A 964 -27.31 20.68 -10.97
C VAL A 964 -26.14 19.94 -10.36
N VAL A 965 -26.34 18.76 -9.77
CA VAL A 965 -25.26 17.94 -9.20
C VAL A 965 -24.32 17.44 -10.31
N ILE A 966 -24.85 16.94 -11.44
CA ILE A 966 -24.02 16.51 -12.58
C ILE A 966 -23.25 17.70 -13.16
N ALA A 967 -23.90 18.85 -13.35
CA ALA A 967 -23.26 20.06 -13.85
C ALA A 967 -22.21 20.60 -12.87
N ALA A 968 -22.45 20.52 -11.56
CA ALA A 968 -21.52 20.91 -10.52
C ALA A 968 -20.30 19.96 -10.47
N ILE A 969 -20.50 18.64 -10.58
CA ILE A 969 -19.42 17.65 -10.68
C ILE A 969 -18.59 17.92 -11.94
N ALA A 970 -19.23 18.06 -13.10
CA ALA A 970 -18.54 18.34 -14.35
C ALA A 970 -17.76 19.67 -14.31
N ALA A 971 -18.36 20.73 -13.76
CA ALA A 971 -17.71 22.03 -13.61
C ALA A 971 -16.56 22.01 -12.60
N ALA A 972 -16.75 21.33 -11.46
CA ALA A 972 -15.71 21.18 -10.44
C ALA A 972 -14.53 20.36 -10.98
N SER A 973 -14.78 19.21 -11.62
CA SER A 973 -13.76 18.36 -12.22
C SER A 973 -13.00 19.06 -13.35
N ALA A 974 -13.70 19.82 -14.21
CA ALA A 974 -13.04 20.62 -15.23
C ALA A 974 -12.20 21.77 -14.65
N ALA A 975 -12.65 22.39 -13.54
CA ALA A 975 -11.91 23.44 -12.86
C ALA A 975 -10.67 22.93 -12.10
N THR A 976 -10.69 21.67 -11.65
CA THR A 976 -9.57 21.04 -10.92
C THR A 976 -8.64 20.20 -11.80
N GLY A 977 -8.98 19.96 -13.06
CA GLY A 977 -8.21 19.09 -13.97
C GLY A 977 -8.46 17.59 -13.78
N TYR A 978 -9.50 17.20 -13.03
CA TYR A 978 -9.88 15.80 -12.77
C TYR A 978 -11.01 15.33 -13.70
N GLU A 979 -10.90 15.64 -15.01
CA GLU A 979 -11.91 15.31 -16.02
C GLU A 979 -12.32 13.82 -16.04
N THR A 980 -11.36 12.90 -15.91
CA THR A 980 -11.59 11.46 -15.89
C THR A 980 -12.44 11.06 -14.69
N VAL A 981 -12.03 11.46 -13.48
CA VAL A 981 -12.78 11.19 -12.24
C VAL A 981 -14.19 11.76 -12.30
N GLY A 982 -14.35 12.98 -12.82
CA GLY A 982 -15.67 13.60 -13.02
C GLY A 982 -16.59 12.79 -13.93
N LEU A 983 -16.08 12.38 -15.10
CA LEU A 983 -16.84 11.57 -16.06
C LEU A 983 -17.23 10.20 -15.47
N LEU A 984 -16.25 9.48 -14.90
CA LEU A 984 -16.50 8.17 -14.30
C LEU A 984 -17.47 8.28 -13.12
N GLY A 985 -17.39 9.34 -12.31
CA GLY A 985 -18.29 9.62 -11.21
C GLY A 985 -19.75 9.83 -11.66
N ILE A 986 -19.96 10.55 -12.76
CA ILE A 986 -21.30 10.74 -13.36
C ILE A 986 -21.88 9.39 -13.83
N VAL A 987 -21.06 8.57 -14.50
CA VAL A 987 -21.48 7.24 -14.96
C VAL A 987 -21.81 6.35 -13.76
N LEU A 988 -20.98 6.36 -12.71
CA LEU A 988 -21.20 5.59 -11.49
C LEU A 988 -22.50 5.99 -10.78
N LEU A 989 -22.79 7.28 -10.65
CA LEU A 989 -24.06 7.76 -10.09
C LEU A 989 -25.27 7.27 -10.90
N LEU A 990 -25.17 7.25 -12.23
CA LEU A 990 -26.23 6.74 -13.09
C LEU A 990 -26.42 5.22 -12.94
N VAL A 991 -25.33 4.46 -12.79
CA VAL A 991 -25.35 3.02 -12.51
C VAL A 991 -26.01 2.73 -11.16
N LEU A 992 -25.67 3.50 -10.12
CA LEU A 992 -26.31 3.38 -8.80
C LEU A 992 -27.80 3.73 -8.85
N ALA A 993 -28.18 4.79 -9.58
CA ALA A 993 -29.58 5.15 -9.78
C ALA A 993 -30.36 4.04 -10.52
N LEU A 994 -29.74 3.40 -11.52
CA LEU A 994 -30.30 2.23 -12.19
C LEU A 994 -30.44 1.05 -11.24
N ALA A 995 -29.43 0.74 -10.43
CA ALA A 995 -29.50 -0.35 -9.45
C ALA A 995 -30.65 -0.12 -8.45
N VAL A 996 -30.78 1.09 -7.90
CA VAL A 996 -31.93 1.46 -7.03
C VAL A 996 -33.26 1.30 -7.77
N ARG A 997 -33.34 1.72 -9.03
CA ARG A 997 -34.55 1.58 -9.85
C ARG A 997 -34.93 0.12 -10.09
N GLU A 998 -33.97 -0.76 -10.35
CA GLU A 998 -34.18 -2.20 -10.53
C GLU A 998 -34.68 -2.84 -9.24
N VAL A 999 -34.04 -2.52 -8.11
CA VAL A 999 -34.47 -2.95 -6.77
C VAL A 999 -35.92 -2.54 -6.47
N VAL A 1000 -36.30 -1.30 -6.83
CA VAL A 1000 -37.69 -0.81 -6.67
C VAL A 1000 -38.64 -1.48 -7.66
N ALA A 1001 -38.19 -1.80 -8.87
CA ALA A 1001 -39.02 -2.44 -9.90
C ALA A 1001 -39.44 -3.86 -9.54
N ARG A 1002 -38.62 -4.58 -8.76
CA ARG A 1002 -38.83 -5.98 -8.35
C ARG A 1002 -39.06 -6.93 -9.53
N GLU A 1003 -38.37 -6.71 -10.64
CA GLU A 1003 -38.47 -7.59 -11.82
C GLU A 1003 -37.82 -8.95 -11.57
N GLU A 1004 -38.27 -9.99 -12.26
CA GLU A 1004 -37.77 -11.36 -12.05
C GLU A 1004 -36.28 -11.52 -12.42
N ALA A 1005 -35.79 -10.84 -13.47
CA ALA A 1005 -34.37 -10.85 -13.87
C ALA A 1005 -33.50 -9.81 -13.12
N MET A 1006 -34.08 -9.09 -12.16
CA MET A 1006 -33.39 -8.03 -11.41
C MET A 1006 -32.05 -8.47 -10.79
N PRO A 1007 -31.91 -9.64 -10.13
CA PRO A 1007 -30.65 -10.01 -9.45
C PRO A 1007 -29.45 -10.11 -10.41
N ILE A 1008 -29.68 -10.55 -11.65
CA ILE A 1008 -28.63 -10.68 -12.67
C ILE A 1008 -28.24 -9.31 -13.21
N LEU A 1009 -29.23 -8.44 -13.45
CA LEU A 1009 -28.95 -7.08 -13.88
C LEU A 1009 -28.24 -6.28 -12.78
N LEU A 1010 -28.59 -6.49 -11.51
CA LEU A 1010 -27.86 -5.93 -10.37
C LEU A 1010 -26.41 -6.42 -10.32
N PHE A 1011 -26.16 -7.70 -10.63
CA PHE A 1011 -24.79 -8.20 -10.73
C PHE A 1011 -24.02 -7.55 -11.88
N VAL A 1012 -24.62 -7.38 -13.06
CA VAL A 1012 -23.98 -6.65 -14.18
C VAL A 1012 -23.70 -5.19 -13.80
N LEU A 1013 -24.66 -4.51 -13.15
CA LEU A 1013 -24.48 -3.13 -12.67
C LEU A 1013 -23.40 -3.04 -11.57
N LEU A 1014 -23.26 -4.06 -10.73
CA LEU A 1014 -22.17 -4.18 -9.76
C LEU A 1014 -20.81 -4.25 -10.46
N LEU A 1015 -20.65 -5.10 -11.47
CA LEU A 1015 -19.37 -5.21 -12.21
C LEU A 1015 -19.01 -3.89 -12.89
N ILE A 1016 -20.00 -3.18 -13.46
CA ILE A 1016 -19.80 -1.82 -13.99
C ILE A 1016 -19.38 -0.88 -12.86
N ALA A 1017 -20.14 -0.84 -11.76
CA ALA A 1017 -19.88 0.08 -10.66
C ALA A 1017 -18.46 -0.09 -10.12
N VAL A 1018 -18.02 -1.34 -9.92
CA VAL A 1018 -16.66 -1.66 -9.44
C VAL A 1018 -15.60 -1.25 -10.46
N ALA A 1019 -15.79 -1.55 -11.75
CA ALA A 1019 -14.82 -1.18 -12.79
C ALA A 1019 -14.62 0.35 -12.91
N PHE A 1020 -15.70 1.13 -12.82
CA PHE A 1020 -15.62 2.60 -12.84
C PHE A 1020 -15.11 3.16 -11.51
N ALA A 1021 -15.47 2.56 -10.38
CA ALA A 1021 -14.94 2.93 -9.06
C ALA A 1021 -13.43 2.70 -8.98
N ILE A 1022 -12.90 1.63 -9.60
CA ILE A 1022 -11.47 1.42 -9.74
C ILE A 1022 -10.81 2.58 -10.50
N GLY A 1023 -11.36 2.99 -11.65
CA GLY A 1023 -10.81 4.11 -12.42
C GLY A 1023 -10.78 5.42 -11.63
N ILE A 1024 -11.76 5.65 -10.75
CA ILE A 1024 -11.77 6.78 -9.80
C ILE A 1024 -10.73 6.57 -8.69
N PHE A 1025 -10.67 5.36 -8.12
CA PHE A 1025 -9.82 5.02 -6.99
C PHE A 1025 -8.34 5.27 -7.30
N VAL A 1026 -7.85 4.83 -8.45
CA VAL A 1026 -6.42 4.95 -8.80
C VAL A 1026 -5.95 6.40 -8.99
N ASP A 1027 -6.87 7.34 -9.23
CA ASP A 1027 -6.58 8.77 -9.38
C ASP A 1027 -6.75 9.54 -8.07
N LEU A 1028 -7.45 8.96 -7.08
CA LEU A 1028 -7.69 9.57 -5.78
C LEU A 1028 -6.85 8.97 -4.65
N PHE A 1029 -6.35 7.75 -4.81
CA PHE A 1029 -5.58 7.03 -3.79
C PHE A 1029 -4.29 6.51 -4.42
N VAL A 1030 -3.15 6.89 -3.83
CA VAL A 1030 -1.81 6.44 -4.25
C VAL A 1030 -1.08 5.90 -3.03
N PHE A 1031 -0.51 4.69 -3.16
CA PHE A 1031 0.33 4.10 -2.11
C PHE A 1031 1.73 4.71 -2.17
N SER A 1032 2.09 5.41 -1.10
CA SER A 1032 3.13 6.44 -1.13
C SER A 1032 4.52 5.99 -0.69
N ASN A 1033 4.68 4.70 -0.41
CA ASN A 1033 5.94 4.00 -0.20
C ASN A 1033 6.21 2.99 -1.34
N ASP A 1034 5.59 3.26 -2.49
CA ASP A 1034 5.74 2.51 -3.73
C ASP A 1034 6.38 3.41 -4.80
N ILE A 1035 6.57 2.92 -6.03
CA ILE A 1035 7.01 3.72 -7.18
C ILE A 1035 5.87 4.67 -7.60
N ASP A 1036 5.61 5.70 -6.78
CA ASP A 1036 4.48 6.61 -6.88
C ASP A 1036 3.13 5.87 -7.07
N ARG A 1037 2.44 6.14 -8.19
CA ARG A 1037 1.15 5.57 -8.55
C ARG A 1037 1.25 4.27 -9.36
N GLN A 1038 2.47 3.83 -9.73
CA GLN A 1038 2.70 2.74 -10.68
C GLN A 1038 1.99 1.44 -10.33
N ASN A 1039 2.20 0.88 -9.14
CA ASN A 1039 1.56 -0.37 -8.74
C ASN A 1039 0.04 -0.22 -8.56
N THR A 1040 -0.42 0.96 -8.12
CA THR A 1040 -1.86 1.24 -8.00
C THR A 1040 -2.53 1.20 -9.38
N VAL A 1041 -1.95 1.83 -10.39
CA VAL A 1041 -2.47 1.75 -11.77
C VAL A 1041 -2.35 0.34 -12.31
N PHE A 1042 -1.16 -0.25 -12.24
CA PHE A 1042 -0.87 -1.56 -12.81
C PHE A 1042 -1.82 -2.65 -12.30
N LYS A 1043 -1.91 -2.82 -10.98
CA LYS A 1043 -2.68 -3.92 -10.39
C LYS A 1043 -4.17 -3.72 -10.62
N PHE A 1044 -4.69 -2.49 -10.49
CA PHE A 1044 -6.12 -2.23 -10.58
C PHE A 1044 -6.64 -2.04 -12.02
N TYR A 1045 -5.86 -1.50 -12.96
CA TYR A 1045 -6.30 -1.38 -14.37
C TYR A 1045 -6.45 -2.73 -15.05
N LEU A 1046 -5.63 -3.73 -14.68
CA LEU A 1046 -5.82 -5.09 -15.16
C LEU A 1046 -7.17 -5.68 -14.70
N GLN A 1047 -7.56 -5.43 -13.45
CA GLN A 1047 -8.87 -5.82 -12.91
C GLN A 1047 -10.02 -5.08 -13.63
N ALA A 1048 -9.87 -3.77 -13.82
CA ALA A 1048 -10.85 -2.96 -14.55
C ALA A 1048 -11.03 -3.48 -15.99
N TRP A 1049 -9.95 -3.83 -16.68
CA TRP A 1049 -9.99 -4.41 -18.03
C TRP A 1049 -10.83 -5.68 -18.10
N VAL A 1050 -10.59 -6.63 -17.18
CA VAL A 1050 -11.35 -7.90 -17.12
C VAL A 1050 -12.84 -7.61 -16.90
N LEU A 1051 -13.19 -6.80 -15.90
CA LEU A 1051 -14.58 -6.46 -15.59
C LEU A 1051 -15.28 -5.73 -16.75
N MET A 1052 -14.60 -4.76 -17.36
CA MET A 1052 -15.12 -4.00 -18.49
C MET A 1052 -15.30 -4.86 -19.74
N GLY A 1053 -14.36 -5.76 -20.03
CA GLY A 1053 -14.46 -6.69 -21.16
C GLY A 1053 -15.66 -7.64 -21.03
N LEU A 1054 -15.86 -8.22 -19.84
CA LEU A 1054 -17.02 -9.08 -19.54
C LEU A 1054 -18.35 -8.34 -19.77
N VAL A 1055 -18.48 -7.15 -19.19
CA VAL A 1055 -19.73 -6.38 -19.28
C VAL A 1055 -19.94 -5.81 -20.68
N SER A 1056 -18.90 -5.37 -21.37
CA SER A 1056 -19.00 -4.85 -22.75
C SER A 1056 -19.53 -5.91 -23.71
N ALA A 1057 -19.07 -7.16 -23.59
CA ALA A 1057 -19.57 -8.27 -24.39
C ALA A 1057 -21.04 -8.60 -24.09
N PHE A 1058 -21.41 -8.65 -22.81
CA PHE A 1058 -22.80 -8.83 -22.39
C PHE A 1058 -23.69 -7.69 -22.91
N ALA A 1059 -23.24 -6.45 -22.78
CA ALA A 1059 -23.94 -5.24 -23.24
C ALA A 1059 -24.17 -5.26 -24.75
N LEU A 1060 -23.14 -5.55 -25.54
CA LEU A 1060 -23.20 -5.63 -27.00
C LEU A 1060 -24.23 -6.67 -27.47
N TRP A 1061 -24.22 -7.85 -26.84
CA TRP A 1061 -25.20 -8.91 -27.07
C TRP A 1061 -26.62 -8.50 -26.63
N ARG A 1062 -26.75 -7.91 -25.45
CA ARG A 1062 -28.03 -7.51 -24.85
C ARG A 1062 -28.75 -6.42 -25.65
N MET A 1063 -27.99 -5.54 -26.30
CA MET A 1063 -28.47 -4.50 -27.24
C MET A 1063 -28.67 -5.00 -28.67
N ARG A 1064 -28.41 -6.29 -28.95
CA ARG A 1064 -28.50 -6.90 -30.30
C ARG A 1064 -27.73 -6.10 -31.35
N PHE A 1065 -26.49 -5.75 -31.01
CA PHE A 1065 -25.61 -4.94 -31.88
C PHE A 1065 -26.29 -3.63 -32.32
N GLY A 1066 -26.84 -2.90 -31.34
CA GLY A 1066 -27.47 -1.60 -31.52
C GLY A 1066 -28.81 -1.62 -32.26
N ALA A 1067 -29.48 -2.78 -32.37
CA ALA A 1067 -30.74 -2.89 -33.12
C ALA A 1067 -31.87 -1.99 -32.58
N ASP A 1068 -31.78 -1.58 -31.32
CA ASP A 1068 -32.74 -0.70 -30.64
C ASP A 1068 -32.32 0.78 -30.66
N ILE A 1069 -31.16 1.12 -31.25
CA ILE A 1069 -30.71 2.51 -31.40
C ILE A 1069 -31.54 3.16 -32.51
N THR A 1070 -32.05 4.36 -32.23
CA THR A 1070 -32.83 5.20 -33.17
C THR A 1070 -32.35 6.65 -33.08
N PRO A 1071 -32.37 7.43 -34.19
CA PRO A 1071 -32.83 7.07 -35.54
C PRO A 1071 -31.89 6.13 -36.31
N PHE A 1072 -32.30 5.66 -37.49
CA PHE A 1072 -31.55 4.72 -38.34
C PHE A 1072 -30.11 5.18 -38.62
N ALA A 1073 -29.91 6.47 -38.90
CA ALA A 1073 -28.57 7.04 -39.13
C ALA A 1073 -27.66 6.88 -37.90
N ALA A 1074 -28.18 7.14 -36.68
CA ALA A 1074 -27.43 6.99 -35.44
C ALA A 1074 -27.02 5.53 -35.18
N ARG A 1075 -27.88 4.56 -35.55
CA ARG A 1075 -27.56 3.13 -35.46
C ARG A 1075 -26.36 2.76 -36.34
N TRP A 1076 -26.36 3.18 -37.61
CA TRP A 1076 -25.27 2.85 -38.52
C TRP A 1076 -23.99 3.60 -38.19
N ALA A 1077 -24.08 4.86 -37.76
CA ALA A 1077 -22.93 5.62 -37.26
C ALA A 1077 -22.31 4.92 -36.03
N TRP A 1078 -23.14 4.51 -35.07
CA TRP A 1078 -22.67 3.77 -33.89
C TRP A 1078 -22.03 2.43 -34.26
N ARG A 1079 -22.64 1.65 -35.18
CA ARG A 1079 -22.06 0.40 -35.68
C ARG A 1079 -20.72 0.63 -36.36
N GLY A 1080 -20.63 1.64 -37.22
CA GLY A 1080 -19.38 2.03 -37.88
C GLY A 1080 -18.29 2.38 -36.87
N ALA A 1081 -18.62 3.16 -35.84
CA ALA A 1081 -17.69 3.50 -34.76
C ALA A 1081 -17.22 2.27 -33.98
N VAL A 1082 -18.14 1.39 -33.55
CA VAL A 1082 -17.79 0.16 -32.82
C VAL A 1082 -16.94 -0.78 -33.68
N ILE A 1083 -17.26 -0.96 -34.96
CA ILE A 1083 -16.48 -1.81 -35.88
C ILE A 1083 -15.07 -1.22 -36.09
N SER A 1084 -14.98 0.10 -36.27
CA SER A 1084 -13.68 0.78 -36.46
C SER A 1084 -12.80 0.67 -35.22
N LEU A 1085 -13.37 0.88 -34.03
CA LEU A 1085 -12.66 0.69 -32.76
C LEU A 1085 -12.25 -0.77 -32.56
N ALA A 1086 -13.14 -1.73 -32.85
CA ALA A 1086 -12.82 -3.15 -32.77
C ALA A 1086 -11.67 -3.55 -33.70
N PHE A 1087 -11.60 -2.97 -34.92
CA PHE A 1087 -10.47 -3.17 -35.82
C PHE A 1087 -9.19 -2.53 -35.27
N ALA A 1088 -9.26 -1.31 -34.75
CA ALA A 1088 -8.10 -0.58 -34.21
C ALA A 1088 -7.44 -1.33 -33.05
N VAL A 1089 -8.22 -1.86 -32.09
CA VAL A 1089 -7.69 -2.60 -30.94
C VAL A 1089 -7.12 -3.99 -31.29
N LEU A 1090 -7.45 -4.54 -32.47
CA LEU A 1090 -6.89 -5.79 -32.98
C LEU A 1090 -5.54 -5.61 -33.69
N ILE A 1091 -5.11 -4.37 -33.93
CA ILE A 1091 -3.80 -4.10 -34.54
C ILE A 1091 -2.68 -4.49 -33.57
N TYR A 1092 -2.84 -4.20 -32.28
CA TYR A 1092 -1.85 -4.56 -31.26
C TYR A 1092 -1.50 -6.05 -31.28
N PRO A 1093 -2.43 -7.01 -31.07
CA PRO A 1093 -2.06 -8.42 -31.06
C PRO A 1093 -1.42 -8.92 -32.37
N ALA A 1094 -1.83 -8.35 -33.51
CA ALA A 1094 -1.30 -8.71 -34.82
C ALA A 1094 0.16 -8.25 -35.04
N LEU A 1095 0.55 -7.08 -34.52
CA LEU A 1095 1.91 -6.52 -34.68
C LEU A 1095 2.83 -6.82 -33.48
N ALA A 1096 2.26 -6.87 -32.28
CA ALA A 1096 3.00 -7.14 -31.04
C ALA A 1096 3.57 -8.55 -30.99
N THR A 1097 2.79 -9.57 -31.39
CA THR A 1097 3.25 -10.96 -31.38
C THR A 1097 4.51 -11.17 -32.19
N PRO A 1098 4.57 -10.82 -33.49
CA PRO A 1098 5.78 -10.97 -34.27
C PRO A 1098 6.92 -10.06 -33.78
N ALA A 1099 6.63 -8.88 -33.23
CA ALA A 1099 7.65 -8.03 -32.60
C ALA A 1099 8.31 -8.73 -31.41
N ARG A 1100 7.50 -9.25 -30.47
CA ARG A 1100 8.00 -9.99 -29.30
C ARG A 1100 8.81 -11.23 -29.70
N LEU A 1101 8.38 -11.96 -30.72
CA LEU A 1101 9.08 -13.16 -31.19
C LEU A 1101 10.46 -12.85 -31.79
N ARG A 1102 10.68 -11.64 -32.32
CA ARG A 1102 12.00 -11.22 -32.81
C ARG A 1102 12.97 -10.83 -31.69
N ASP A 1103 12.46 -10.39 -30.54
CA ASP A 1103 13.25 -9.97 -29.37
C ASP A 1103 13.74 -11.18 -28.52
N ARG A 1104 14.24 -12.23 -29.19
CA ARG A 1104 14.73 -13.46 -28.57
C ARG A 1104 16.26 -13.54 -28.63
N PHE A 1105 16.90 -14.15 -27.63
CA PHE A 1105 18.31 -14.52 -27.73
C PHE A 1105 18.53 -15.52 -28.87
N GLY A 1106 19.56 -15.30 -29.70
CA GLY A 1106 20.05 -16.25 -30.70
C GLY A 1106 18.96 -16.94 -31.52
N THR A 1107 18.50 -16.33 -32.62
CA THR A 1107 17.44 -16.89 -33.49
C THR A 1107 17.76 -18.28 -34.09
N SER A 1108 19.01 -18.72 -34.00
CA SER A 1108 19.50 -20.03 -34.47
C SER A 1108 18.99 -21.23 -33.65
N ILE A 1109 18.55 -21.04 -32.40
CA ILE A 1109 18.11 -22.15 -31.50
C ILE A 1109 16.75 -22.73 -31.94
N GLY A 1110 15.94 -21.96 -32.66
CA GLY A 1110 14.62 -22.38 -33.13
C GLY A 1110 13.61 -22.63 -32.00
N VAL A 1111 12.48 -23.26 -32.33
CA VAL A 1111 11.39 -23.55 -31.39
C VAL A 1111 11.82 -24.62 -30.37
N THR A 1112 11.61 -24.38 -29.08
CA THR A 1112 11.97 -25.33 -28.01
C THR A 1112 10.97 -25.28 -26.85
N THR A 1113 10.87 -26.37 -26.10
CA THR A 1113 10.06 -26.47 -24.88
C THR A 1113 10.86 -26.21 -23.61
N ASP A 1114 12.17 -25.98 -23.75
CA ASP A 1114 13.11 -25.78 -22.67
C ASP A 1114 13.49 -24.30 -22.55
N ALA A 1115 13.24 -23.71 -21.39
CA ALA A 1115 13.40 -22.30 -21.14
C ALA A 1115 14.82 -21.85 -20.77
N SER A 1116 15.73 -22.78 -20.44
CA SER A 1116 17.16 -22.48 -20.22
C SER A 1116 17.99 -22.60 -21.49
N LYS A 1117 17.46 -23.27 -22.53
CA LYS A 1117 18.20 -23.59 -23.76
C LYS A 1117 18.81 -22.38 -24.47
N PHE A 1118 18.25 -21.18 -24.30
CA PHE A 1118 18.83 -19.96 -24.86
C PHE A 1118 20.26 -19.71 -24.38
N MET A 1119 20.61 -20.17 -23.17
CA MET A 1119 21.94 -20.02 -22.57
C MET A 1119 23.03 -20.76 -23.36
N GLU A 1120 22.71 -21.78 -24.16
CA GLU A 1120 23.67 -22.52 -24.99
C GLU A 1120 24.37 -21.64 -26.04
N ALA A 1121 23.71 -20.56 -26.51
CA ALA A 1121 24.22 -19.70 -27.58
C ALA A 1121 24.07 -18.20 -27.29
N ALA A 1122 23.76 -17.83 -26.05
CA ALA A 1122 23.59 -16.44 -25.66
C ALA A 1122 24.88 -15.85 -25.08
N ASP A 1123 25.27 -14.71 -25.63
CA ASP A 1123 26.25 -13.80 -25.03
C ASP A 1123 25.50 -12.62 -24.41
N TYR A 1124 25.76 -12.35 -23.14
CA TYR A 1124 25.09 -11.29 -22.38
C TYR A 1124 26.08 -10.21 -21.95
N GLN A 1125 25.82 -8.95 -22.34
CA GLN A 1125 26.59 -7.82 -21.86
C GLN A 1125 26.05 -7.35 -20.51
N ASN A 1126 26.75 -7.66 -19.41
CA ASN A 1126 26.44 -7.07 -18.11
C ASN A 1126 26.96 -5.62 -18.07
N PRO A 1127 26.17 -4.64 -17.59
CA PRO A 1127 26.61 -3.23 -17.49
C PRO A 1127 27.86 -3.00 -16.64
N HIS A 1128 28.13 -3.89 -15.68
CA HIS A 1128 29.23 -3.77 -14.71
C HIS A 1128 30.46 -4.62 -15.05
N VAL A 1129 30.41 -5.38 -16.15
CA VAL A 1129 31.51 -6.24 -16.58
C VAL A 1129 31.94 -5.82 -17.97
N LYS A 1130 33.26 -5.76 -18.19
CA LYS A 1130 33.84 -5.29 -19.46
C LYS A 1130 33.54 -6.24 -20.61
N ASP A 1131 33.78 -7.53 -20.42
CA ASP A 1131 33.63 -8.56 -21.45
C ASP A 1131 32.24 -9.22 -21.38
N PRO A 1132 31.63 -9.60 -22.52
CA PRO A 1132 30.37 -10.33 -22.54
C PRO A 1132 30.46 -11.66 -21.78
N LEU A 1133 29.40 -11.99 -21.04
CA LEU A 1133 29.25 -13.26 -20.33
C LEU A 1133 28.73 -14.32 -21.32
N ILE A 1134 29.42 -15.44 -21.42
CA ILE A 1134 29.02 -16.58 -22.25
C ILE A 1134 28.20 -17.51 -21.36
N LEU A 1135 26.88 -17.53 -21.56
CA LEU A 1135 25.95 -18.15 -20.60
C LEU A 1135 26.05 -19.68 -20.56
N ALA A 1136 26.67 -20.31 -21.57
CA ALA A 1136 26.85 -21.75 -21.64
C ALA A 1136 27.68 -22.31 -20.47
N TRP A 1137 28.66 -21.54 -19.97
CA TRP A 1137 29.49 -21.98 -18.84
C TRP A 1137 28.72 -22.00 -17.52
N ASP A 1138 27.83 -21.03 -17.30
CA ASP A 1138 26.92 -21.03 -16.16
C ASP A 1138 25.92 -22.20 -16.29
N LEU A 1139 25.41 -22.47 -17.49
CA LEU A 1139 24.45 -23.56 -17.77
C LEU A 1139 25.03 -24.93 -17.37
N ASP A 1140 26.25 -25.24 -17.80
CA ASP A 1140 26.91 -26.52 -17.49
C ASP A 1140 27.11 -26.71 -15.98
N ALA A 1141 27.47 -25.64 -15.27
CA ALA A 1141 27.64 -25.67 -13.83
C ALA A 1141 26.31 -25.83 -13.09
N ILE A 1142 25.26 -25.14 -13.54
CA ILE A 1142 23.90 -25.26 -12.98
C ILE A 1142 23.40 -26.70 -13.12
N HIS A 1143 23.53 -27.32 -14.30
CA HIS A 1143 23.15 -28.72 -14.50
C HIS A 1143 23.92 -29.65 -13.55
N TRP A 1144 25.23 -29.45 -13.39
CA TRP A 1144 26.01 -30.22 -12.43
C TRP A 1144 25.49 -30.05 -11.00
N MET A 1145 25.16 -28.82 -10.59
CA MET A 1145 24.62 -28.54 -9.24
C MET A 1145 23.27 -29.21 -9.01
N GLU A 1146 22.36 -29.19 -10.00
CA GLU A 1146 21.07 -29.88 -9.94
C GLU A 1146 21.25 -31.41 -9.80
N GLU A 1147 22.25 -31.99 -10.48
CA GLU A 1147 22.50 -33.43 -10.44
C GLU A 1147 23.17 -33.90 -9.14
N ASN A 1148 24.06 -33.08 -8.56
CA ASN A 1148 25.00 -33.52 -7.52
C ASN A 1148 24.73 -32.96 -6.12
N ILE A 1149 24.02 -31.84 -5.99
CA ILE A 1149 23.75 -31.23 -4.67
C ILE A 1149 22.49 -31.81 -4.04
N GLN A 1150 22.64 -32.35 -2.83
CA GLN A 1150 21.56 -32.91 -2.01
C GLN A 1150 20.97 -31.85 -1.07
N GLY A 1151 19.65 -31.92 -0.85
CA GLY A 1151 18.93 -31.01 0.04
C GLY A 1151 18.94 -29.57 -0.48
N SER A 1152 18.58 -28.59 0.34
CA SER A 1152 18.65 -27.16 -0.02
C SER A 1152 19.73 -26.41 0.79
N PRO A 1153 21.03 -26.78 0.66
CA PRO A 1153 22.10 -26.11 1.39
C PRO A 1153 22.30 -24.67 0.90
N VAL A 1154 22.81 -23.83 1.79
CA VAL A 1154 23.10 -22.42 1.46
C VAL A 1154 24.28 -22.33 0.51
N ILE A 1155 24.11 -21.57 -0.57
CA ILE A 1155 25.16 -21.19 -1.51
C ILE A 1155 25.55 -19.73 -1.29
N VAL A 1156 26.68 -19.33 -1.85
CA VAL A 1156 27.02 -17.91 -2.04
C VAL A 1156 27.47 -17.69 -3.48
N GLU A 1157 26.88 -16.70 -4.15
CA GLU A 1157 27.24 -16.21 -5.49
C GLU A 1157 27.41 -14.69 -5.49
N GLY A 1158 27.99 -14.13 -6.56
CA GLY A 1158 28.21 -12.69 -6.67
C GLY A 1158 26.92 -11.90 -6.85
N ILE A 1159 26.88 -10.67 -6.32
CA ILE A 1159 25.72 -9.78 -6.41
C ILE A 1159 25.98 -8.62 -7.39
N SER A 1160 24.94 -8.25 -8.14
CA SER A 1160 24.93 -7.11 -9.07
C SER A 1160 23.57 -6.39 -9.00
N ASP A 1161 23.37 -5.38 -9.85
CA ASP A 1161 22.10 -4.65 -9.91
C ASP A 1161 20.95 -5.55 -10.39
N LEU A 1162 19.72 -5.20 -9.97
CA LEU A 1162 18.51 -5.88 -10.43
C LEU A 1162 18.38 -5.84 -11.95
N TYR A 1163 17.72 -6.84 -12.52
CA TYR A 1163 17.52 -6.98 -13.96
C TYR A 1163 18.82 -7.10 -14.76
N THR A 1164 19.93 -7.47 -14.10
CA THR A 1164 21.17 -7.92 -14.73
C THR A 1164 21.41 -9.42 -14.49
N TRP A 1165 22.32 -10.03 -15.25
CA TRP A 1165 22.66 -11.44 -15.09
C TRP A 1165 23.44 -11.70 -13.79
N ALA A 1166 22.73 -11.74 -12.67
CA ALA A 1166 23.21 -12.02 -11.32
C ALA A 1166 22.20 -12.89 -10.56
N ASN A 1167 22.66 -13.52 -9.47
CA ASN A 1167 21.91 -14.52 -8.70
C ASN A 1167 21.35 -15.69 -9.55
N ARG A 1168 22.00 -15.97 -10.69
CA ARG A 1168 21.54 -16.98 -11.66
C ARG A 1168 21.57 -18.39 -11.08
N VAL A 1169 22.48 -18.71 -10.17
CA VAL A 1169 22.58 -20.08 -9.63
C VAL A 1169 21.38 -20.35 -8.73
N SER A 1170 21.05 -19.43 -7.82
CA SER A 1170 19.85 -19.53 -6.98
C SER A 1170 18.56 -19.49 -7.81
N ILE A 1171 18.51 -18.72 -8.90
CA ILE A 1171 17.37 -18.68 -9.82
C ILE A 1171 17.09 -20.06 -10.44
N TYR A 1172 18.11 -20.67 -11.06
CA TYR A 1172 17.89 -21.91 -11.82
C TYR A 1172 17.87 -23.17 -10.95
N THR A 1173 18.57 -23.17 -9.80
CA THR A 1173 18.58 -24.34 -8.90
C THR A 1173 17.53 -24.25 -7.79
N GLY A 1174 17.06 -23.06 -7.44
CA GLY A 1174 16.24 -22.82 -6.25
C GLY A 1174 16.98 -23.06 -4.93
N LEU A 1175 18.32 -23.11 -4.91
CA LEU A 1175 19.11 -23.19 -3.68
C LEU A 1175 19.11 -21.84 -2.94
N PRO A 1176 19.04 -21.82 -1.60
CA PRO A 1176 19.11 -20.57 -0.84
C PRO A 1176 20.47 -19.88 -0.98
N ASP A 1177 20.47 -18.63 -1.42
CA ASP A 1177 21.63 -17.73 -1.39
C ASP A 1177 21.66 -16.90 -0.11
N VAL A 1178 22.83 -16.40 0.28
CA VAL A 1178 22.99 -15.53 1.46
C VAL A 1178 22.13 -14.28 1.32
N ILE A 1179 22.20 -13.65 0.15
CA ILE A 1179 21.30 -12.57 -0.27
C ILE A 1179 21.22 -12.53 -1.81
N GLY A 1180 19.99 -12.56 -2.33
CA GLY A 1180 19.72 -12.42 -3.76
C GLY A 1180 19.34 -11.00 -4.16
N TRP A 1181 18.30 -10.87 -4.97
CA TRP A 1181 17.74 -9.57 -5.38
C TRP A 1181 17.28 -8.74 -4.17
N ASP A 1182 18.17 -7.84 -3.74
CA ASP A 1182 18.08 -7.12 -2.47
C ASP A 1182 16.85 -6.20 -2.39
N PHE A 1183 16.50 -5.50 -3.46
CA PHE A 1183 15.32 -4.62 -3.48
C PHE A 1183 14.01 -5.40 -3.27
N HIS A 1184 13.89 -6.60 -3.82
CA HIS A 1184 12.71 -7.44 -3.59
C HIS A 1184 12.66 -7.95 -2.14
N GLN A 1185 13.83 -8.28 -1.56
CA GLN A 1185 13.92 -8.60 -0.14
C GLN A 1185 13.52 -7.39 0.73
N LYS A 1186 13.94 -6.17 0.35
CA LYS A 1186 13.59 -4.92 1.04
C LYS A 1186 12.09 -4.65 1.00
N GLN A 1187 11.43 -4.92 -0.13
CA GLN A 1187 9.98 -4.84 -0.26
C GLN A 1187 9.25 -5.87 0.62
N GLN A 1188 9.77 -7.09 0.73
CA GLN A 1188 9.17 -8.17 1.52
C GLN A 1188 9.46 -8.07 3.03
N ARG A 1189 10.58 -7.44 3.41
CA ARG A 1189 11.07 -7.36 4.80
C ARG A 1189 11.31 -5.91 5.19
N GLN A 1190 10.29 -5.05 5.02
CA GLN A 1190 10.45 -3.60 5.23
C GLN A 1190 11.00 -3.22 6.62
N GLN A 1191 10.60 -3.93 7.68
CA GLN A 1191 11.11 -3.70 9.05
C GLN A 1191 12.56 -4.17 9.25
N TYR A 1192 13.09 -4.96 8.31
CA TYR A 1192 14.41 -5.58 8.43
C TYR A 1192 15.36 -5.19 7.29
N GLN A 1193 15.17 -4.02 6.68
CA GLN A 1193 16.03 -3.49 5.62
C GLN A 1193 17.51 -3.46 6.04
N TRP A 1194 17.79 -3.15 7.31
CA TRP A 1194 19.14 -3.16 7.87
C TRP A 1194 19.84 -4.52 7.74
N ALA A 1195 19.11 -5.63 7.88
CA ALA A 1195 19.66 -6.97 7.79
C ALA A 1195 19.98 -7.36 6.35
N ILE A 1196 19.18 -6.85 5.39
CA ILE A 1196 19.41 -7.02 3.96
C ILE A 1196 20.66 -6.25 3.55
N GLU A 1197 20.78 -5.00 3.98
CA GLU A 1197 21.99 -4.20 3.72
C GLU A 1197 23.25 -4.81 4.35
N ARG A 1198 23.13 -5.32 5.60
CA ARG A 1198 24.23 -6.05 6.24
C ARG A 1198 24.68 -7.24 5.40
N ARG A 1199 23.76 -8.13 5.01
CA ARG A 1199 24.09 -9.32 4.19
C ARG A 1199 24.67 -8.93 2.83
N ARG A 1200 24.15 -7.90 2.19
CA ARG A 1200 24.67 -7.36 0.92
C ARG A 1200 26.12 -6.90 1.08
N ASN A 1201 26.41 -6.16 2.14
CA ASN A 1201 27.76 -5.70 2.45
C ASN A 1201 28.69 -6.87 2.79
N ASP A 1202 28.21 -7.85 3.55
CA ASP A 1202 28.98 -9.04 3.94
C ASP A 1202 29.35 -9.90 2.71
N VAL A 1203 28.43 -10.10 1.75
CA VAL A 1203 28.72 -10.82 0.49
C VAL A 1203 29.73 -10.06 -0.36
N ASN A 1204 29.59 -8.74 -0.50
CA ASN A 1204 30.56 -7.93 -1.23
C ASN A 1204 31.95 -8.00 -0.58
N PHE A 1205 32.02 -7.85 0.75
CA PHE A 1205 33.27 -7.99 1.49
C PHE A 1205 33.86 -9.39 1.34
N PHE A 1206 33.03 -10.44 1.39
CA PHE A 1206 33.45 -11.82 1.21
C PHE A 1206 34.15 -12.05 -0.12
N TYR A 1207 33.66 -11.49 -1.24
CA TYR A 1207 34.37 -11.60 -2.53
C TYR A 1207 35.57 -10.65 -2.67
N GLN A 1208 35.55 -9.49 -2.01
CA GLN A 1208 36.63 -8.49 -2.09
C GLN A 1208 37.85 -8.78 -1.21
N THR A 1209 37.66 -9.35 -0.01
CA THR A 1209 38.76 -9.59 0.93
C THR A 1209 39.78 -10.59 0.37
N GLY A 1210 41.07 -10.38 0.64
CA GLY A 1210 42.13 -11.34 0.36
C GLY A 1210 42.47 -12.27 1.53
N ASP A 1211 41.84 -12.08 2.70
CA ASP A 1211 42.11 -12.84 3.93
C ASP A 1211 41.26 -14.12 4.02
N PRO A 1212 41.88 -15.33 4.01
CA PRO A 1212 41.16 -16.59 4.18
C PRO A 1212 40.39 -16.75 5.50
N ARG A 1213 40.84 -16.10 6.59
CA ARG A 1213 40.18 -16.22 7.90
C ARG A 1213 38.85 -15.48 7.92
N SER A 1214 38.86 -14.23 7.49
CA SER A 1214 37.64 -13.43 7.32
C SER A 1214 36.62 -14.13 6.41
N ALA A 1215 37.09 -14.75 5.33
CA ALA A 1215 36.21 -15.54 4.45
C ALA A 1215 35.65 -16.79 5.15
N ALA A 1216 36.44 -17.49 5.97
CA ALA A 1216 35.97 -18.65 6.73
C ALA A 1216 34.94 -18.28 7.82
N ASP A 1217 35.08 -17.10 8.45
CA ASP A 1217 34.11 -16.59 9.42
C ASP A 1217 32.77 -16.31 8.76
N PHE A 1218 32.76 -15.68 7.58
CA PHE A 1218 31.55 -15.48 6.77
C PHE A 1218 30.84 -16.81 6.43
N LEU A 1219 31.60 -17.83 6.00
CA LEU A 1219 31.03 -19.13 5.66
C LEU A 1219 30.32 -19.79 6.86
N ARG A 1220 30.88 -19.61 8.07
CA ARG A 1220 30.28 -20.12 9.32
C ARG A 1220 29.04 -19.33 9.73
N GLU A 1221 29.11 -18.01 9.72
CA GLU A 1221 28.00 -17.11 10.10
C GLU A 1221 26.73 -17.42 9.29
N TYR A 1222 26.86 -17.60 7.98
CA TYR A 1222 25.73 -17.83 7.08
C TYR A 1222 25.48 -19.30 6.75
N ASN A 1223 26.21 -20.22 7.38
CA ASN A 1223 26.14 -21.67 7.13
C ASN A 1223 26.24 -22.05 5.64
N VAL A 1224 27.16 -21.37 4.92
CA VAL A 1224 27.38 -21.58 3.49
C VAL A 1224 28.05 -22.93 3.26
N ARG A 1225 27.56 -23.71 2.30
CA ARG A 1225 28.11 -25.02 1.93
C ARG A 1225 28.79 -25.04 0.58
N TYR A 1226 28.38 -24.17 -0.35
CA TYR A 1226 29.00 -24.05 -1.66
C TYR A 1226 29.28 -22.58 -2.01
N VAL A 1227 30.48 -22.34 -2.54
CA VAL A 1227 30.92 -21.04 -3.06
C VAL A 1227 31.02 -21.15 -4.58
N TYR A 1228 30.40 -20.21 -5.28
CA TYR A 1228 30.38 -20.18 -6.75
C TYR A 1228 31.30 -19.08 -7.28
N VAL A 1229 32.14 -19.40 -8.27
CA VAL A 1229 33.04 -18.44 -8.91
C VAL A 1229 32.98 -18.59 -10.44
N GLY A 1230 32.23 -17.71 -11.12
CA GLY A 1230 32.05 -17.68 -12.57
C GLY A 1230 32.71 -16.48 -13.27
N GLN A 1231 32.31 -16.22 -14.51
CA GLN A 1231 32.75 -15.03 -15.27
C GLN A 1231 32.29 -13.74 -14.59
N LEU A 1232 31.06 -13.73 -14.06
CA LEU A 1232 30.49 -12.58 -13.37
C LEU A 1232 31.31 -12.21 -12.12
N GLU A 1233 31.57 -13.17 -11.23
CA GLU A 1233 32.35 -12.93 -10.02
C GLU A 1233 33.78 -12.45 -10.35
N ARG A 1234 34.42 -13.02 -11.38
CA ARG A 1234 35.75 -12.57 -11.85
C ARG A 1234 35.73 -11.17 -12.47
N GLY A 1235 34.61 -10.76 -13.06
CA GLY A 1235 34.43 -9.43 -13.65
C GLY A 1235 34.10 -8.34 -12.63
N LEU A 1236 33.35 -8.66 -11.57
CA LEU A 1236 32.89 -7.70 -10.56
C LEU A 1236 33.89 -7.44 -9.45
N TYR A 1237 34.66 -8.45 -9.05
CA TYR A 1237 35.48 -8.42 -7.84
C TYR A 1237 36.99 -8.42 -8.14
N PRO A 1238 37.83 -7.88 -7.23
CA PRO A 1238 39.27 -7.78 -7.49
C PRO A 1238 39.93 -9.16 -7.61
N PRO A 1239 40.92 -9.34 -8.51
CA PRO A 1239 41.56 -10.64 -8.75
C PRO A 1239 42.17 -11.30 -7.50
N PHE A 1240 42.75 -10.51 -6.58
CA PHE A 1240 43.31 -11.03 -5.33
C PHE A 1240 42.22 -11.60 -4.40
N GLY A 1241 41.02 -11.03 -4.45
CA GLY A 1241 39.86 -11.51 -3.70
C GLY A 1241 39.38 -12.86 -4.23
N ILE A 1242 39.40 -13.06 -5.55
CA ILE A 1242 39.03 -14.35 -6.16
C ILE A 1242 40.10 -15.42 -5.91
N ALA A 1243 41.39 -15.07 -6.05
CA ALA A 1243 42.50 -16.01 -5.87
C ALA A 1243 42.57 -16.65 -4.47
N LYS A 1244 41.93 -16.04 -3.46
CA LYS A 1244 41.88 -16.60 -2.10
C LYS A 1244 41.21 -17.97 -2.05
N PHE A 1245 40.25 -18.26 -2.93
CA PHE A 1245 39.50 -19.51 -2.87
C PHE A 1245 40.38 -20.73 -3.20
N ASP A 1246 41.32 -20.59 -4.14
CA ASP A 1246 42.35 -21.61 -4.38
C ASP A 1246 43.27 -21.78 -3.16
N THR A 1247 43.61 -20.67 -2.48
CA THR A 1247 44.42 -20.70 -1.25
C THR A 1247 43.67 -21.42 -0.12
N MET A 1248 42.39 -21.14 0.07
CA MET A 1248 41.52 -21.82 1.03
C MET A 1248 41.37 -23.32 0.69
N ALA A 1249 41.35 -23.67 -0.59
CA ALA A 1249 41.33 -25.06 -1.03
C ALA A 1249 42.65 -25.78 -0.69
N GLN A 1250 43.79 -25.14 -0.90
CA GLN A 1250 45.11 -25.67 -0.49
C GLN A 1250 45.24 -25.81 1.02
N GLN A 1251 44.61 -24.93 1.80
CA GLN A 1251 44.55 -24.98 3.26
C GLN A 1251 43.55 -26.03 3.80
N GLY A 1252 42.80 -26.72 2.93
CA GLY A 1252 41.81 -27.72 3.33
C GLY A 1252 40.52 -27.13 3.92
N LEU A 1253 40.29 -25.82 3.80
CA LEU A 1253 39.05 -25.16 4.20
C LEU A 1253 37.93 -25.37 3.16
N LEU A 1254 38.32 -25.42 1.88
CA LEU A 1254 37.43 -25.66 0.75
C LEU A 1254 37.89 -26.89 -0.05
N LYS A 1255 36.95 -27.49 -0.78
CA LYS A 1255 37.24 -28.53 -1.77
C LYS A 1255 36.63 -28.12 -3.10
N LYS A 1256 37.45 -27.97 -4.15
CA LYS A 1256 36.95 -27.76 -5.52
C LYS A 1256 36.20 -29.02 -5.96
N VAL A 1257 34.90 -28.90 -6.22
CA VAL A 1257 34.01 -30.03 -6.55
C VAL A 1257 33.55 -30.03 -8.00
N TYR A 1258 33.61 -28.87 -8.66
CA TYR A 1258 33.34 -28.72 -10.09
C TYR A 1258 34.23 -27.62 -10.67
N ALA A 1259 34.66 -27.82 -11.92
CA ALA A 1259 35.32 -26.80 -12.71
C ALA A 1259 35.05 -27.02 -14.21
N ASN A 1260 34.75 -25.95 -14.93
CA ASN A 1260 34.84 -25.86 -16.39
C ASN A 1260 35.79 -24.70 -16.76
N GLU A 1261 35.82 -24.26 -18.04
CA GLU A 1261 36.75 -23.22 -18.47
C GLU A 1261 36.59 -21.88 -17.74
N GLN A 1262 35.38 -21.54 -17.28
CA GLN A 1262 35.07 -20.23 -16.73
C GLN A 1262 34.35 -20.25 -15.38
N VAL A 1263 34.01 -21.44 -14.86
CA VAL A 1263 33.27 -21.61 -13.61
C VAL A 1263 33.97 -22.62 -12.71
N GLU A 1264 34.06 -22.28 -11.43
CA GLU A 1264 34.51 -23.18 -10.37
C GLU A 1264 33.50 -23.18 -9.22
N VAL A 1265 33.22 -24.36 -8.67
CA VAL A 1265 32.39 -24.52 -7.47
C VAL A 1265 33.20 -25.18 -6.37
N TYR A 1266 33.20 -24.56 -5.20
CA TYR A 1266 33.92 -25.02 -4.01
C TYR A 1266 32.93 -25.46 -2.94
N GLN A 1267 33.15 -26.62 -2.34
CA GLN A 1267 32.41 -27.12 -1.19
C GLN A 1267 33.16 -26.80 0.10
N VAL A 1268 32.46 -26.32 1.13
CA VAL A 1268 33.05 -26.06 2.45
C VAL A 1268 33.35 -27.38 3.17
N VAL A 1269 34.57 -27.53 3.68
CA VAL A 1269 34.99 -28.71 4.45
C VAL A 1269 34.64 -28.48 5.93
N PRO A 1270 33.81 -29.33 6.55
CA PRO A 1270 33.47 -29.21 7.97
C PRO A 1270 34.73 -29.30 8.83
N GLN A 1271 35.02 -28.25 9.61
CA GLN A 1271 36.07 -28.29 10.62
C GLN A 1271 35.55 -29.05 11.85
N PRO A 1272 36.36 -29.90 12.52
CA PRO A 1272 35.95 -30.52 13.77
C PRO A 1272 35.58 -29.44 14.78
N SER A 1273 34.40 -29.53 15.38
CA SER A 1273 34.01 -28.67 16.50
C SER A 1273 34.97 -28.91 17.66
N SER A 1274 35.83 -27.92 17.96
CA SER A 1274 36.69 -27.91 19.14
C SER A 1274 35.89 -27.68 20.41
#